data_AF-A0A0S6UYU9-F1
#
_entry.id   AF-A0A0S6UYU9-F1
#
_cell.length_a   1.000
_cell.length_b   1.000
_cell.length_c   1.000
_cell.angle_alpha   90.00
_cell.angle_beta   90.00
_cell.angle_gamma   90.00
#
_symmetry.space_group_name_H-M   'P 1'
#
loop_
_entity.id
_entity.type
_entity.pdbx_description
1 polymer ?
#
loop_
_entity_poly.entity_id
_entity_poly.type
_entity_poly.pdbx_seq_one_letter_code
_entity_poly.pdbx_strand_id
1 'polypeptide(L)'
;MNEQFRVAQAGGAGASSKASPPRIFKLTKPFADQAVVLNLGYDQKVQVDFSAIANEKITLVHIGEKLIILFDNRSTVTVEPFFDSRHDQLGNLTIEVAPGRVLTVAEFASAFPIINDPTAASSVLPAAGDTLGQNNAQGSGANFSPFSIDPLPPIPSNNLAPQEELPGFQIQVPTGFVPQTPVPPAPTIALGTLPGLIVDESFLTAATNGVDGTTPSLASTTVSGLLPVTLNVPGGVQSLTFALSVSSPGVDSGLIDSATGQHVLLSVGAGGVVEGRTAGGGALVFTVSVDAAGNVTLTELRAVHELTPGDSNEGISLPAGLVTLTVTVTDNSNQSSSASVDVGPHLTILDDGPVAAIAATEVTVTVDESAGVQGNEVAGPLVFAGVANPGTDLPAAQYAQSVGAVVSSAGSAVGADQEGATTLFSLAIANANSGLTTTDGHAIQLFLENGIVVGRYDSNGSGTITAADNAAFAVAIDASTGVLSVVQYVSLHHNSPDTPADISEALNLGSTINAVVTVTDGDGDVATSSTAIGSAVRLLDDGPFAAIAVTEVTVTVDESAGVQGNEVAGPLVFAGVANPGTDLPAAQYAQSVGAVVSSAGSAVGADQEGATTLFSLAIANANSGLTTTDGHAIQLFLENGIVVGRYDSNGSGTITAADNAAFAVAIDASTGVLSVVQYVSLHHNSPDTPADISEALNLGSTINAVVTVTDGDGDVATSSTAIGSAVRLLDDGPKFISSTNLIFANSTGVGTGIYQYNIGADNYTAYDLTHSDFGPITLSGSVAANAITNSTVTWSSETASSAVFTVAFDYLSGGATIHETGTLTFDKVAGTYTVVLDSPIESITIVTTSQQGVTFQGYNANSNTQDNSGPAAFSVAQLDTNFFVQFSGYHETNGGGAVSLSAGTTNPGDTTYANGELFFAASTDVTVSSTALGVSSNTLQSGEVLNINFSTTDTKGFIPTNAQAAGADGIFLIFDNVGNSEDLVINLKLRAAGVDGVFGTADDTFTTRAIVVDNTDIYKTGNAALTAYGISLGNKQGAVIIESNDYNAANEHYQIIGAQVLTSTEGISGTGIDLNPATGAGGGSTTTESFGAVTTDTDVFKITTAGFITTTTTTQDANLQFNVTNVDGDGDTTSTQTLNVTVEGSTTFVGTASADVIQGTTGNDTMSGNGGNDIFVLQASGGGHDTILDFNAGDSIVVDVANLNLSIANAQGVTFTQVTDATQAAAWNGSTNQFLFNTQHNELWYSANGTAAAAVDLAQMSTGVPAPTAIHVA
;
A
#
# COMPACT_ATOMS: atom_id res chain seq x y z
N MET A 1 -8.12 -12.38 -55.21
CA MET A 1 -9.31 -13.25 -55.11
C MET A 1 -9.55 -13.51 -53.63
N ASN A 2 -10.66 -12.99 -53.13
CA ASN A 2 -11.60 -13.57 -52.17
C ASN A 2 -11.09 -14.36 -50.95
N GLU A 3 -11.49 -13.82 -49.78
CA GLU A 3 -12.09 -14.52 -48.61
C GLU A 3 -11.17 -15.39 -47.73
N GLN A 4 -11.41 -15.62 -46.44
CA GLN A 4 -12.31 -15.15 -45.36
C GLN A 4 -11.72 -15.82 -44.11
N PHE A 5 -11.37 -15.10 -43.04
CA PHE A 5 -10.97 -15.74 -41.78
C PHE A 5 -12.19 -15.81 -40.85
N ARG A 6 -12.64 -17.04 -40.58
CA ARG A 6 -13.72 -17.37 -39.63
C ARG A 6 -13.17 -17.33 -38.20
N VAL A 7 -13.88 -16.68 -37.28
CA VAL A 7 -13.69 -16.85 -35.82
C VAL A 7 -14.84 -17.70 -35.29
N ALA A 8 -14.49 -18.67 -34.44
CA ALA A 8 -15.39 -19.64 -33.83
C ALA A 8 -16.41 -18.96 -32.90
N GLN A 9 -17.66 -19.42 -32.98
CA GLN A 9 -18.75 -19.08 -32.07
C GLN A 9 -18.81 -20.14 -30.97
N ALA A 10 -18.61 -19.73 -29.71
CA ALA A 10 -18.98 -20.50 -28.54
C ALA A 10 -20.15 -19.80 -27.85
N GLY A 11 -21.32 -20.43 -27.90
CA GLY A 11 -22.50 -20.02 -27.14
C GLY A 11 -22.39 -20.51 -25.70
N GLY A 12 -22.52 -19.59 -24.76
CA GLY A 12 -22.65 -19.87 -23.34
C GLY A 12 -23.39 -18.72 -22.68
N ALA A 13 -24.62 -18.98 -22.22
CA ALA A 13 -25.35 -18.08 -21.35
C ALA A 13 -24.67 -18.09 -19.98
N GLY A 14 -24.00 -16.99 -19.65
CA GLY A 14 -23.39 -16.76 -18.34
C GLY A 14 -23.35 -15.26 -18.09
N ALA A 15 -23.88 -14.83 -16.93
CA ALA A 15 -23.94 -13.44 -16.52
C ALA A 15 -22.55 -12.78 -16.55
N SER A 16 -22.38 -11.69 -17.29
CA SER A 16 -21.12 -10.92 -17.35
C SER A 16 -21.28 -9.56 -16.70
N SER A 17 -20.68 -9.38 -15.53
CA SER A 17 -20.33 -8.09 -14.93
C SER A 17 -18.93 -7.59 -15.35
N LYS A 18 -18.39 -8.09 -16.47
CA LYS A 18 -17.11 -7.58 -17.01
C LYS A 18 -17.37 -6.41 -17.97
N ALA A 19 -16.90 -5.22 -17.58
CA ALA A 19 -16.89 -4.04 -18.43
C ALA A 19 -15.99 -4.28 -19.66
N SER A 20 -16.55 -4.17 -20.86
CA SER A 20 -15.76 -4.14 -22.11
C SER A 20 -14.83 -2.90 -22.10
N PRO A 21 -13.58 -3.01 -22.62
CA PRO A 21 -12.68 -1.87 -22.75
C PRO A 21 -13.32 -0.73 -23.58
N PRO A 22 -13.08 0.55 -23.24
CA PRO A 22 -13.64 1.66 -24.01
C PRO A 22 -13.06 1.66 -25.43
N ARG A 23 -13.90 1.97 -26.42
CA ARG A 23 -13.41 2.16 -27.80
C ARG A 23 -12.75 3.53 -27.89
N ILE A 24 -11.49 3.58 -28.35
CA ILE A 24 -10.73 4.82 -28.44
C ILE A 24 -10.73 5.30 -29.90
N PHE A 25 -11.13 6.55 -30.13
CA PHE A 25 -11.08 7.21 -31.42
C PHE A 25 -10.11 8.39 -31.37
N LYS A 26 -8.96 8.21 -32.03
CA LYS A 26 -7.95 9.27 -32.14
C LYS A 26 -8.30 10.23 -33.26
N LEU A 27 -8.45 11.51 -32.92
CA LEU A 27 -8.68 12.57 -33.89
C LEU A 27 -7.36 13.00 -34.53
N THR A 28 -7.40 13.26 -35.83
CA THR A 28 -6.30 13.86 -36.58
C THR A 28 -6.86 14.94 -37.49
N LYS A 29 -6.07 15.99 -37.78
CA LYS A 29 -6.48 17.07 -38.67
C LYS A 29 -6.64 16.54 -40.10
N PRO A 30 -7.84 16.63 -40.71
CA PRO A 30 -8.03 16.22 -42.11
C PRO A 30 -7.29 17.14 -43.10
N PHE A 31 -7.14 16.68 -44.35
CA PHE A 31 -6.62 17.53 -45.43
C PHE A 31 -7.57 18.71 -45.70
N ALA A 32 -7.06 19.79 -46.31
CA ALA A 32 -7.84 21.00 -46.58
C ALA A 32 -9.13 20.70 -47.35
N ASP A 33 -10.21 21.41 -47.00
CA ASP A 33 -11.56 21.27 -47.58
C ASP A 33 -12.23 19.89 -47.40
N GLN A 34 -11.70 19.02 -46.53
CA GLN A 34 -12.24 17.69 -46.27
C GLN A 34 -13.21 17.68 -45.07
N ALA A 35 -14.29 16.89 -45.15
CA ALA A 35 -15.26 16.69 -44.06
C ALA A 35 -15.29 15.22 -43.63
N VAL A 36 -15.03 14.95 -42.35
CA VAL A 36 -15.00 13.61 -41.76
C VAL A 36 -16.09 13.48 -40.71
N VAL A 37 -16.84 12.37 -40.72
CA VAL A 37 -17.87 12.08 -39.72
C VAL A 37 -17.46 10.86 -38.90
N LEU A 38 -17.38 11.03 -37.59
CA LEU A 38 -17.08 10.00 -36.61
C LEU A 38 -18.37 9.60 -35.88
N ASN A 39 -18.81 8.36 -36.06
CA ASN A 39 -20.00 7.82 -35.41
C ASN A 39 -19.65 6.99 -34.16
N LEU A 40 -20.01 7.49 -32.98
CA LEU A 40 -19.63 6.90 -31.69
C LEU A 40 -20.59 5.80 -31.20
N GLY A 41 -21.85 5.78 -31.66
CA GLY A 41 -22.89 4.91 -31.11
C GLY A 41 -23.33 5.28 -29.68
N TYR A 42 -24.36 4.61 -29.15
CA TYR A 42 -25.03 4.97 -27.89
C TYR A 42 -24.85 3.96 -26.74
N ASP A 43 -24.30 2.77 -27.00
CA ASP A 43 -24.46 1.58 -26.16
C ASP A 43 -23.20 1.13 -25.38
N GLN A 44 -22.03 1.70 -25.67
CA GLN A 44 -20.74 1.30 -25.05
C GLN A 44 -19.96 2.52 -24.54
N LYS A 45 -19.00 2.30 -23.61
CA LYS A 45 -18.07 3.36 -23.18
C LYS A 45 -17.11 3.70 -24.33
N VAL A 46 -16.97 4.98 -24.65
CA VAL A 46 -16.15 5.47 -25.77
C VAL A 46 -15.26 6.61 -25.29
N GLN A 47 -14.03 6.63 -25.79
CA GLN A 47 -13.07 7.70 -25.55
C GLN A 47 -12.72 8.36 -26.88
N VAL A 48 -12.78 9.69 -26.95
CA VAL A 48 -12.29 10.46 -28.09
C VAL A 48 -11.00 11.16 -27.67
N ASP A 49 -9.93 10.88 -28.39
CA ASP A 49 -8.59 11.38 -28.10
C ASP A 49 -8.29 12.60 -29.00
N PHE A 50 -8.22 13.77 -28.37
CA PHE A 50 -7.88 15.07 -28.95
C PHE A 50 -6.37 15.36 -28.88
N SER A 51 -5.56 14.52 -28.24
CA SER A 51 -4.13 14.80 -27.99
C SER A 51 -3.36 15.15 -29.26
N ALA A 52 -3.67 14.51 -30.39
CA ALA A 52 -2.98 14.77 -31.67
C ALA A 52 -3.42 16.07 -32.37
N ILE A 53 -4.48 16.72 -31.91
CA ILE A 53 -4.95 18.02 -32.42
C ILE A 53 -4.93 19.11 -31.35
N ALA A 54 -4.31 18.86 -30.19
CA ALA A 54 -4.30 19.79 -29.05
C ALA A 54 -3.63 21.13 -29.38
N ASN A 55 -2.64 21.13 -30.29
CA ASN A 55 -1.92 22.33 -30.74
C ASN A 55 -2.52 22.99 -31.98
N GLU A 56 -3.64 22.48 -32.49
CA GLU A 56 -4.29 23.00 -33.70
C GLU A 56 -5.25 24.16 -33.37
N LYS A 57 -5.33 25.14 -34.29
CA LYS A 57 -6.36 26.19 -34.20
C LYS A 57 -7.71 25.60 -34.61
N ILE A 58 -8.51 25.22 -33.60
CA ILE A 58 -9.83 24.63 -33.78
C ILE A 58 -10.95 25.55 -33.27
N THR A 59 -12.10 25.51 -33.94
CA THR A 59 -13.35 26.08 -33.45
C THR A 59 -14.34 24.94 -33.20
N LEU A 60 -14.90 24.89 -32.00
CA LEU A 60 -15.87 23.87 -31.60
C LEU A 60 -17.28 24.42 -31.70
N VAL A 61 -18.13 23.75 -32.47
CA VAL A 61 -19.53 24.15 -32.72
C VAL A 61 -20.45 22.99 -32.35
N HIS A 62 -21.43 23.26 -31.49
CA HIS A 62 -22.43 22.30 -31.07
C HIS A 62 -23.70 22.45 -31.93
N ILE A 63 -24.12 21.37 -32.59
CA ILE A 63 -25.36 21.33 -33.40
C ILE A 63 -26.10 20.01 -33.14
N GLY A 64 -27.26 20.07 -32.50
CA GLY A 64 -28.03 18.86 -32.22
C GLY A 64 -27.33 17.97 -31.20
N GLU A 65 -27.18 16.68 -31.50
CA GLU A 65 -26.39 15.73 -30.71
C GLU A 65 -24.89 15.75 -31.08
N LYS A 66 -24.46 16.65 -31.98
CA LYS A 66 -23.15 16.60 -32.64
C LYS A 66 -22.21 17.69 -32.14
N LEU A 67 -20.93 17.36 -32.10
CA LEU A 67 -19.85 18.33 -32.01
C LEU A 67 -19.15 18.43 -33.37
N ILE A 68 -19.08 19.64 -33.91
CA ILE A 68 -18.36 19.96 -35.15
C ILE A 68 -17.08 20.69 -34.79
N ILE A 69 -15.96 20.16 -35.24
CA ILE A 69 -14.62 20.72 -35.08
C ILE A 69 -14.24 21.33 -36.42
N LEU A 70 -14.05 22.65 -36.47
CA LEU A 70 -13.55 23.35 -37.65
C LEU A 70 -12.08 23.66 -37.47
N PHE A 71 -11.27 23.31 -38.47
CA PHE A 71 -9.84 23.62 -38.50
C PHE A 71 -9.58 24.86 -39.37
N ASP A 72 -8.45 25.54 -39.13
CA ASP A 72 -7.99 26.71 -39.89
C ASP A 72 -7.80 26.46 -41.41
N ASN A 73 -7.55 25.20 -41.80
CA ASN A 73 -7.44 24.76 -43.20
C ASN A 73 -8.81 24.50 -43.87
N ARG A 74 -9.91 24.99 -43.28
CA ARG A 74 -11.31 24.80 -43.72
C ARG A 74 -11.83 23.36 -43.68
N SER A 75 -11.07 22.40 -43.15
CA SER A 75 -11.57 21.04 -42.93
C SER A 75 -12.47 20.95 -41.70
N THR A 76 -13.32 19.92 -41.66
CA THR A 76 -14.25 19.69 -40.56
C THR A 76 -14.26 18.24 -40.09
N VAL A 77 -14.36 18.04 -38.77
CA VAL A 77 -14.64 16.73 -38.16
C VAL A 77 -15.95 16.84 -37.38
N THR A 78 -16.92 16.00 -37.71
CA THR A 78 -18.20 15.90 -36.99
C THR A 78 -18.19 14.65 -36.13
N VAL A 79 -18.38 14.80 -34.83
CA VAL A 79 -18.50 13.69 -33.89
C VAL A 79 -19.97 13.54 -33.49
N GLU A 80 -20.56 12.36 -33.74
CA GLU A 80 -21.97 12.09 -33.49
C GLU A 80 -22.20 10.68 -32.88
N PRO A 81 -22.96 10.53 -31.78
CA PRO A 81 -23.38 11.57 -30.84
C PRO A 81 -22.22 12.01 -29.93
N PHE A 82 -22.08 13.31 -29.69
CA PHE A 82 -21.23 13.88 -28.64
C PHE A 82 -22.04 14.34 -27.42
N PHE A 83 -23.31 14.72 -27.65
CA PHE A 83 -24.30 15.09 -26.65
C PHE A 83 -25.47 14.09 -26.68
N ASP A 84 -26.24 13.98 -25.59
CA ASP A 84 -27.45 13.14 -25.55
C ASP A 84 -28.62 13.77 -26.34
N SER A 85 -29.71 13.03 -26.50
CA SER A 85 -30.89 13.50 -27.25
C SER A 85 -31.66 14.65 -26.60
N ARG A 86 -31.29 15.07 -25.38
CA ARG A 86 -31.76 16.27 -24.70
C ARG A 86 -30.75 17.42 -24.78
N HIS A 87 -29.67 17.24 -25.55
CA HIS A 87 -28.53 18.15 -25.70
C HIS A 87 -27.68 18.32 -24.42
N ASP A 88 -27.76 17.35 -23.51
CA ASP A 88 -26.95 17.30 -22.28
C ASP A 88 -25.71 16.41 -22.48
N GLN A 89 -24.86 16.30 -21.45
CA GLN A 89 -23.65 15.47 -21.48
C GLN A 89 -23.94 13.98 -21.78
N LEU A 90 -23.19 13.40 -22.72
CA LEU A 90 -23.26 11.97 -23.01
C LEU A 90 -22.43 11.18 -21.96
N GLY A 91 -23.10 10.58 -20.99
CA GLY A 91 -22.45 10.00 -19.80
C GLY A 91 -21.54 8.79 -20.01
N ASN A 92 -21.55 8.18 -21.20
CA ASN A 92 -20.66 7.08 -21.60
C ASN A 92 -19.47 7.53 -22.48
N LEU A 93 -19.30 8.85 -22.68
CA LEU A 93 -18.22 9.45 -23.46
C LEU A 93 -17.20 10.16 -22.55
N THR A 94 -15.93 9.86 -22.75
CA THR A 94 -14.80 10.59 -22.14
C THR A 94 -13.89 11.17 -23.22
N ILE A 95 -13.25 12.30 -22.94
CA ILE A 95 -12.40 13.03 -23.89
C ILE A 95 -10.99 13.15 -23.32
N GLU A 96 -10.00 12.62 -24.02
CA GLU A 96 -8.60 12.84 -23.66
C GLU A 96 -8.07 14.07 -24.40
N VAL A 97 -7.60 15.07 -23.66
CA VAL A 97 -7.16 16.36 -24.23
C VAL A 97 -5.64 16.53 -24.20
N ALA A 98 -4.94 15.73 -23.41
CA ALA A 98 -3.50 15.56 -23.36
C ALA A 98 -3.22 14.15 -22.79
N PRO A 99 -2.04 13.54 -23.02
CA PRO A 99 -1.73 12.19 -22.51
C PRO A 99 -2.06 12.07 -21.01
N GLY A 100 -2.98 11.16 -20.66
CA GLY A 100 -3.40 10.92 -19.28
C GLY A 100 -4.41 11.91 -18.69
N ARG A 101 -4.72 13.02 -19.39
CA ARG A 101 -5.75 14.00 -18.97
C ARG A 101 -7.08 13.71 -19.66
N VAL A 102 -7.89 12.89 -19.00
CA VAL A 102 -9.24 12.49 -19.45
C VAL A 102 -10.30 13.35 -18.76
N LEU A 103 -11.16 13.97 -19.55
CA LEU A 103 -12.28 14.83 -19.12
C LEU A 103 -13.62 14.16 -19.44
N THR A 104 -14.62 14.41 -18.60
CA THR A 104 -16.03 14.18 -18.96
C THR A 104 -16.50 15.21 -20.00
N VAL A 105 -17.62 14.95 -20.68
CA VAL A 105 -18.20 15.91 -21.63
C VAL A 105 -18.49 17.27 -20.97
N ALA A 106 -18.93 17.29 -19.70
CA ALA A 106 -19.16 18.53 -18.96
C ALA A 106 -17.87 19.30 -18.65
N GLU A 107 -16.82 18.60 -18.21
CA GLU A 107 -15.51 19.22 -17.95
C GLU A 107 -14.89 19.74 -19.24
N PHE A 108 -14.99 18.97 -20.33
CA PHE A 108 -14.54 19.40 -21.65
C PHE A 108 -15.28 20.65 -22.13
N ALA A 109 -16.61 20.69 -22.02
CA ALA A 109 -17.41 21.87 -22.40
C ALA A 109 -17.16 23.09 -21.49
N SER A 110 -16.65 22.88 -20.27
CA SER A 110 -16.24 23.97 -19.37
C SER A 110 -14.82 24.48 -19.65
N ALA A 111 -13.93 23.61 -20.12
CA ALA A 111 -12.53 23.91 -20.39
C ALA A 111 -12.33 24.53 -21.80
N PHE A 112 -13.18 24.15 -22.77
CA PHE A 112 -13.10 24.63 -24.15
C PHE A 112 -14.37 25.40 -24.53
N PRO A 113 -14.27 26.64 -25.05
CA PRO A 113 -15.44 27.38 -25.51
C PRO A 113 -16.13 26.66 -26.68
N ILE A 114 -17.33 26.14 -26.45
CA ILE A 114 -18.17 25.53 -27.50
C ILE A 114 -19.24 26.54 -27.94
N ILE A 115 -19.27 26.84 -29.24
CA ILE A 115 -20.24 27.76 -29.84
C ILE A 115 -21.56 27.02 -30.06
N ASN A 116 -22.63 27.45 -29.38
CA ASN A 116 -23.96 26.84 -29.46
C ASN A 116 -24.85 27.41 -30.59
N ASP A 117 -24.36 28.39 -31.36
CA ASP A 117 -25.09 29.03 -32.46
C ASP A 117 -24.16 29.34 -33.65
N PRO A 118 -24.30 28.65 -34.80
CA PRO A 118 -23.45 28.87 -35.97
C PRO A 118 -23.69 30.22 -36.69
N THR A 119 -24.62 31.07 -36.22
CA THR A 119 -24.84 32.42 -36.78
C THR A 119 -23.98 33.52 -36.12
N ALA A 120 -23.22 33.21 -35.05
CA ALA A 120 -22.36 34.17 -34.36
C ALA A 120 -20.95 34.34 -34.97
N ALA A 121 -20.60 33.60 -36.03
CA ALA A 121 -19.30 33.69 -36.70
C ALA A 121 -19.19 34.80 -37.77
N SER A 122 -20.05 35.83 -37.73
CA SER A 122 -19.85 37.06 -38.49
C SER A 122 -20.48 38.26 -37.80
N SER A 123 -19.70 39.08 -37.11
CA SER A 123 -19.95 40.52 -36.93
C SER A 123 -19.02 41.09 -35.86
N VAL A 124 -17.97 41.82 -36.26
CA VAL A 124 -17.39 42.88 -35.43
C VAL A 124 -17.04 44.07 -36.33
N LEU A 125 -17.89 45.09 -36.31
CA LEU A 125 -17.48 46.48 -36.47
C LEU A 125 -17.49 47.11 -35.07
N PRO A 126 -16.45 47.88 -34.68
CA PRO A 126 -16.36 48.48 -33.35
C PRO A 126 -16.98 49.89 -33.32
N ALA A 127 -17.59 50.26 -32.19
CA ALA A 127 -17.90 51.66 -31.88
C ALA A 127 -17.87 51.93 -30.37
N ALA A 128 -17.04 52.93 -30.02
CA ALA A 128 -17.01 53.78 -28.81
C ALA A 128 -16.77 53.10 -27.45
N GLY A 129 -15.82 53.49 -26.60
CA GLY A 129 -14.92 54.65 -26.53
C GLY A 129 -14.76 55.06 -25.05
N ASP A 130 -13.62 55.69 -24.73
CA ASP A 130 -13.21 56.39 -23.49
C ASP A 130 -12.24 55.58 -22.61
N THR A 131 -11.09 56.05 -22.08
CA THR A 131 -10.13 57.17 -22.28
C THR A 131 -8.85 56.75 -21.52
N LEU A 132 -7.61 57.11 -21.91
CA LEU A 132 -6.86 58.30 -21.45
C LEU A 132 -5.47 58.35 -22.13
N GLY A 133 -5.05 59.53 -22.62
CA GLY A 133 -3.64 59.97 -22.50
C GLY A 133 -2.69 59.95 -23.72
N GLN A 134 -3.01 60.71 -24.77
CA GLN A 134 -2.13 61.45 -25.71
C GLN A 134 -0.60 61.17 -25.73
N ASN A 135 -0.07 60.77 -26.91
CA ASN A 135 0.69 61.64 -27.82
C ASN A 135 1.10 60.92 -29.13
N ASN A 136 0.45 61.33 -30.22
CA ASN A 136 1.03 61.65 -31.54
C ASN A 136 1.72 60.55 -32.39
N ALA A 137 1.01 60.05 -33.42
CA ALA A 137 1.47 60.13 -34.82
C ALA A 137 0.36 59.69 -35.79
N GLN A 138 0.38 60.29 -36.98
CA GLN A 138 -0.69 60.43 -37.95
C GLN A 138 -1.05 59.15 -38.72
N GLY A 139 -2.33 59.04 -39.08
CA GLY A 139 -2.81 58.11 -40.09
C GLY A 139 -2.50 58.56 -41.52
N SER A 140 -2.27 57.57 -42.37
CA SER A 140 -2.19 57.68 -43.83
C SER A 140 -3.43 57.03 -44.45
N GLY A 141 -3.94 57.61 -45.55
CA GLY A 141 -4.64 56.80 -46.56
C GLY A 141 -5.95 57.34 -47.12
N ALA A 142 -5.82 58.19 -48.14
CA ALA A 142 -6.66 58.27 -49.35
C ALA A 142 -8.18 58.50 -49.24
N ASN A 143 -8.54 59.76 -49.54
CA ASN A 143 -9.86 60.27 -49.90
C ASN A 143 -10.15 60.05 -51.39
N PHE A 144 -11.25 59.37 -51.73
CA PHE A 144 -11.87 59.41 -53.06
C PHE A 144 -13.34 59.85 -52.94
N SER A 145 -13.57 61.14 -53.14
CA SER A 145 -14.90 61.70 -53.41
C SER A 145 -15.10 61.88 -54.93
N PRO A 146 -16.24 61.45 -55.51
CA PRO A 146 -16.54 61.71 -56.91
C PRO A 146 -17.16 63.10 -57.07
N PHE A 147 -16.57 63.97 -57.89
CA PHE A 147 -17.20 65.21 -58.32
C PHE A 147 -17.86 65.01 -59.68
N SER A 148 -19.16 65.30 -59.74
CA SER A 148 -19.89 65.56 -60.97
C SER A 148 -19.76 67.05 -61.28
N ILE A 149 -19.30 67.39 -62.50
CA ILE A 149 -19.52 68.71 -63.11
C ILE A 149 -20.10 68.51 -64.53
N ASP A 150 -21.21 69.21 -64.70
CA ASP A 150 -22.06 69.57 -65.85
C ASP A 150 -21.43 69.56 -67.27
N PRO A 151 -22.15 69.07 -68.31
CA PRO A 151 -21.71 69.09 -69.70
C PRO A 151 -22.34 70.26 -70.49
N LEU A 152 -21.54 70.96 -71.30
CA LEU A 152 -22.04 71.77 -72.43
C LEU A 152 -21.22 71.54 -73.72
N PRO A 153 -21.86 71.61 -74.90
CA PRO A 153 -21.61 70.74 -76.06
C PRO A 153 -20.76 71.38 -77.17
N PRO A 154 -20.40 70.63 -78.23
CA PRO A 154 -19.33 71.00 -79.16
C PRO A 154 -19.79 71.80 -80.40
N ILE A 155 -18.82 71.99 -81.33
CA ILE A 155 -18.87 72.23 -82.80
C ILE A 155 -19.09 73.67 -83.34
N PRO A 156 -18.71 73.99 -84.61
CA PRO A 156 -17.43 73.76 -85.31
C PRO A 156 -17.06 74.89 -86.34
N SER A 157 -15.95 74.69 -87.08
CA SER A 157 -15.75 74.99 -88.53
C SER A 157 -15.64 76.46 -88.98
N ASN A 158 -14.50 76.88 -89.54
CA ASN A 158 -14.11 76.78 -90.96
C ASN A 158 -14.49 78.05 -91.76
N ASN A 159 -13.53 78.73 -92.39
CA ASN A 159 -13.43 78.73 -93.86
C ASN A 159 -12.27 79.56 -94.42
N LEU A 160 -11.76 79.05 -95.53
CA LEU A 160 -10.77 79.56 -96.46
C LEU A 160 -11.26 80.78 -97.27
N ALA A 161 -10.32 81.72 -97.53
CA ALA A 161 -10.12 82.61 -98.71
C ALA A 161 -11.26 83.60 -99.13
N PRO A 162 -11.02 84.70 -99.92
CA PRO A 162 -9.86 85.09 -100.74
C PRO A 162 -9.43 86.61 -100.66
N GLN A 163 -8.67 87.04 -101.67
CA GLN A 163 -7.87 88.27 -101.94
C GLN A 163 -8.64 89.53 -102.41
N GLU A 164 -7.92 90.68 -102.44
CA GLU A 164 -8.13 92.00 -103.15
C GLU A 164 -8.58 93.18 -102.25
N GLU A 165 -8.22 94.47 -102.42
CA GLU A 165 -7.25 95.28 -103.19
C GLU A 165 -7.35 96.75 -102.69
N LEU A 166 -6.20 97.47 -102.59
CA LEU A 166 -5.90 98.90 -102.95
C LEU A 166 -6.82 100.09 -102.44
N PRO A 167 -6.56 101.40 -102.69
CA PRO A 167 -5.39 102.19 -103.19
C PRO A 167 -5.08 103.54 -102.44
N GLY A 168 -3.92 104.16 -102.76
CA GLY A 168 -3.83 105.58 -103.17
C GLY A 168 -3.32 106.67 -102.20
N PHE A 169 -2.18 107.31 -102.52
CA PHE A 169 -2.00 108.71 -102.99
C PHE A 169 -0.50 109.16 -102.89
N GLN A 170 0.30 109.23 -103.98
CA GLN A 170 0.57 110.36 -104.91
C GLN A 170 1.38 111.53 -104.25
N ILE A 171 2.54 112.06 -104.73
CA ILE A 171 2.91 112.78 -105.98
C ILE A 171 4.46 113.05 -105.95
N GLN A 172 5.30 112.60 -106.91
CA GLN A 172 5.89 113.31 -108.08
C GLN A 172 7.24 114.09 -107.89
N VAL A 173 8.34 113.54 -108.47
CA VAL A 173 9.39 114.11 -109.42
C VAL A 173 10.19 115.37 -108.97
N PRO A 174 11.43 115.72 -109.44
CA PRO A 174 12.39 115.15 -110.41
C PRO A 174 13.90 115.06 -109.99
N THR A 175 14.67 114.35 -110.82
CA THR A 175 16.08 114.56 -111.26
C THR A 175 17.17 115.12 -110.32
N GLY A 176 18.18 114.27 -110.06
CA GLY A 176 19.61 114.60 -110.20
C GLY A 176 20.30 115.40 -109.09
N PHE A 177 21.06 114.72 -108.23
CA PHE A 177 22.49 114.93 -107.87
C PHE A 177 22.84 114.08 -106.62
N VAL A 178 24.06 113.51 -106.58
CA VAL A 178 24.58 112.49 -105.64
C VAL A 178 25.08 113.12 -104.33
N PRO A 179 24.92 112.45 -103.16
CA PRO A 179 26.09 111.95 -102.38
C PRO A 179 25.87 110.60 -101.65
N GLN A 180 26.96 109.86 -101.38
CA GLN A 180 27.03 108.58 -100.64
C GLN A 180 26.44 108.60 -99.21
N THR A 181 25.88 107.47 -98.76
CA THR A 181 25.60 107.14 -97.33
C THR A 181 25.90 105.65 -97.01
N PRO A 182 26.21 105.31 -95.74
CA PRO A 182 27.11 104.21 -95.33
C PRO A 182 26.43 102.84 -95.08
N VAL A 183 27.25 101.77 -95.05
CA VAL A 183 26.88 100.38 -94.70
C VAL A 183 26.42 100.31 -93.22
N PRO A 184 25.32 99.60 -92.88
CA PRO A 184 24.90 99.39 -91.50
C PRO A 184 25.96 98.61 -90.69
N PRO A 185 26.06 98.80 -89.35
CA PRO A 185 26.94 98.00 -88.50
C PRO A 185 26.44 96.55 -88.40
N ALA A 186 27.40 95.61 -88.31
CA ALA A 186 27.13 94.17 -88.21
C ALA A 186 26.27 93.82 -86.97
N PRO A 187 25.49 92.72 -87.03
CA PRO A 187 24.69 92.27 -85.90
C PRO A 187 25.53 91.94 -84.67
N THR A 188 24.92 92.02 -83.49
CA THR A 188 25.54 91.61 -82.21
C THR A 188 24.64 90.61 -81.47
N ILE A 189 25.27 89.65 -80.79
CA ILE A 189 24.61 88.60 -80.01
C ILE A 189 25.07 88.71 -78.55
N ALA A 190 24.12 88.62 -77.61
CA ALA A 190 24.39 88.39 -76.20
C ALA A 190 23.65 87.13 -75.74
N LEU A 191 24.38 86.20 -75.12
CA LEU A 191 23.83 84.96 -74.58
C LEU A 191 23.53 85.12 -73.08
N GLY A 192 22.42 84.53 -72.63
CA GLY A 192 22.12 84.32 -71.22
C GLY A 192 22.82 83.08 -70.66
N THR A 193 22.44 82.67 -69.45
CA THR A 193 22.91 81.45 -68.79
C THR A 193 22.03 80.26 -69.16
N LEU A 194 22.64 79.12 -69.51
CA LEU A 194 21.92 77.86 -69.67
C LEU A 194 21.56 77.29 -68.27
N PRO A 195 20.34 76.79 -68.03
CA PRO A 195 20.02 76.07 -66.81
C PRO A 195 20.75 74.72 -66.76
N GLY A 196 20.91 74.15 -65.56
CA GLY A 196 21.37 72.78 -65.41
C GLY A 196 20.35 71.79 -65.97
N LEU A 197 20.85 70.78 -66.67
CA LEU A 197 20.13 69.68 -67.28
C LEU A 197 20.56 68.42 -66.54
N ILE A 198 19.72 67.99 -65.60
CA ILE A 198 19.96 66.83 -64.73
C ILE A 198 18.99 65.72 -65.15
N VAL A 199 19.53 64.54 -65.39
CA VAL A 199 18.80 63.28 -65.59
C VAL A 199 19.27 62.28 -64.52
N ASP A 200 18.52 61.21 -64.32
CA ASP A 200 18.65 60.31 -63.18
C ASP A 200 18.40 58.88 -63.65
N GLU A 201 19.33 58.00 -63.31
CA GLU A 201 19.36 56.61 -63.75
C GLU A 201 18.30 55.73 -63.10
N SER A 202 17.72 56.14 -61.96
CA SER A 202 16.64 55.40 -61.31
C SER A 202 15.38 55.27 -62.20
N PHE A 203 15.32 56.04 -63.30
CA PHE A 203 14.29 55.94 -64.32
C PHE A 203 14.64 55.02 -65.51
N LEU A 204 15.86 54.48 -65.57
CA LEU A 204 16.29 53.46 -66.52
C LEU A 204 15.86 52.09 -66.02
N THR A 205 15.03 51.37 -66.81
CA THR A 205 14.56 50.04 -66.40
C THR A 205 14.51 49.09 -67.59
N ALA A 206 14.70 47.80 -67.35
CA ALA A 206 14.75 46.76 -68.38
C ALA A 206 13.44 46.56 -69.19
N ALA A 207 12.35 47.25 -68.82
CA ALA A 207 10.96 46.89 -69.11
C ALA A 207 10.55 46.91 -70.60
N THR A 208 11.40 47.41 -71.51
CA THR A 208 11.02 47.60 -72.93
C THR A 208 11.90 46.88 -73.95
N ASN A 209 13.15 46.52 -73.63
CA ASN A 209 14.06 45.86 -74.57
C ASN A 209 14.86 44.68 -73.96
N GLY A 210 14.65 44.38 -72.67
CA GLY A 210 15.33 43.28 -71.97
C GLY A 210 16.82 43.52 -71.72
N VAL A 211 17.28 44.77 -71.76
CA VAL A 211 18.64 45.18 -71.38
C VAL A 211 18.52 46.11 -70.17
N ASP A 212 19.06 45.67 -69.02
CA ASP A 212 19.07 46.45 -67.78
C ASP A 212 19.79 47.80 -67.99
N GLY A 213 19.37 48.83 -67.24
CA GLY A 213 19.91 50.18 -67.36
C GLY A 213 19.63 50.88 -68.69
N THR A 214 18.50 50.61 -69.39
CA THR A 214 18.16 51.31 -70.65
C THR A 214 16.73 51.87 -70.68
N THR A 215 16.46 52.88 -71.53
CA THR A 215 15.23 53.70 -71.46
C THR A 215 13.91 53.01 -71.80
N PRO A 216 12.87 53.12 -70.93
CA PRO A 216 11.48 52.77 -71.23
C PRO A 216 10.54 53.98 -71.44
N SER A 217 10.87 55.18 -70.93
CA SER A 217 10.03 56.39 -71.03
C SER A 217 10.89 57.63 -71.20
N LEU A 218 10.86 58.21 -72.41
CA LEU A 218 11.58 59.44 -72.76
C LEU A 218 11.22 60.64 -71.85
N ALA A 219 10.09 60.62 -71.15
CA ALA A 219 9.66 61.76 -70.34
C ALA A 219 10.43 61.93 -69.02
N SER A 220 11.03 60.87 -68.47
CA SER A 220 11.73 60.90 -67.17
C SER A 220 13.26 60.92 -67.30
N THR A 221 13.80 60.49 -68.44
CA THR A 221 15.25 60.52 -68.73
C THR A 221 15.62 61.63 -69.73
N THR A 222 14.71 62.59 -69.94
CA THR A 222 14.94 63.74 -70.82
C THR A 222 14.61 65.05 -70.11
N VAL A 223 15.52 66.01 -70.19
CA VAL A 223 15.35 67.34 -69.64
C VAL A 223 15.74 68.38 -70.69
N SER A 224 14.99 69.48 -70.77
CA SER A 224 15.24 70.55 -71.74
C SER A 224 15.34 71.92 -71.07
N GLY A 225 16.27 72.74 -71.54
CA GLY A 225 16.51 74.08 -71.03
C GLY A 225 16.75 75.09 -72.14
N LEU A 226 16.04 76.21 -72.11
CA LEU A 226 16.18 77.29 -73.09
C LEU A 226 17.48 78.07 -72.84
N LEU A 227 18.30 78.27 -73.88
CA LEU A 227 19.34 79.30 -73.88
C LEU A 227 18.72 80.66 -74.27
N PRO A 228 18.64 81.66 -73.37
CA PRO A 228 18.11 82.96 -73.73
C PRO A 228 19.09 83.69 -74.66
N VAL A 229 18.62 84.17 -75.81
CA VAL A 229 19.44 84.93 -76.77
C VAL A 229 18.85 86.32 -76.98
N THR A 230 19.67 87.36 -76.79
CA THR A 230 19.31 88.74 -77.15
C THR A 230 20.07 89.17 -78.40
N LEU A 231 19.33 89.64 -79.41
CA LEU A 231 19.88 90.03 -80.70
C LEU A 231 19.69 91.53 -80.93
N ASN A 232 20.74 92.21 -81.39
CA ASN A 232 20.63 93.55 -81.95
C ASN A 232 21.11 93.50 -83.41
N VAL A 233 20.16 93.60 -84.33
CA VAL A 233 20.38 93.41 -85.78
C VAL A 233 19.86 94.62 -86.55
N PRO A 234 20.67 95.70 -86.67
CA PRO A 234 20.26 96.95 -87.31
C PRO A 234 19.83 96.79 -88.78
N GLY A 235 20.35 95.79 -89.50
CA GLY A 235 19.98 95.45 -90.88
C GLY A 235 18.75 94.53 -91.03
N GLY A 236 18.09 94.14 -89.93
CA GLY A 236 17.03 93.12 -89.91
C GLY A 236 17.57 91.69 -90.03
N VAL A 237 16.93 90.73 -89.33
CA VAL A 237 17.38 89.33 -89.26
C VAL A 237 17.04 88.58 -90.55
N GLN A 238 18.06 88.01 -91.22
CA GLN A 238 17.91 87.09 -92.35
C GLN A 238 17.84 85.63 -91.86
N SER A 239 18.68 85.25 -90.91
CA SER A 239 18.66 83.91 -90.29
C SER A 239 19.19 83.93 -88.85
N LEU A 240 18.67 83.03 -88.03
CA LEU A 240 19.17 82.70 -86.69
C LEU A 240 19.30 81.18 -86.61
N THR A 241 20.49 80.68 -86.32
CA THR A 241 20.75 79.24 -86.23
C THR A 241 21.47 78.88 -84.93
N PHE A 242 21.11 77.71 -84.40
CA PHE A 242 21.74 77.07 -83.26
C PHE A 242 22.42 75.80 -83.75
N ALA A 243 23.67 75.59 -83.34
CA ALA A 243 24.42 74.40 -83.70
C ALA A 243 25.25 73.92 -82.51
N LEU A 244 25.12 72.64 -82.17
CA LEU A 244 26.00 71.98 -81.21
C LEU A 244 27.26 71.48 -81.93
N SER A 245 28.37 71.52 -81.21
CA SER A 245 29.66 70.99 -81.64
C SER A 245 30.35 70.32 -80.47
N VAL A 246 31.26 69.39 -80.76
CA VAL A 246 32.15 68.77 -79.77
C VAL A 246 33.58 69.25 -79.98
N SER A 247 34.40 69.22 -78.93
CA SER A 247 35.80 69.69 -78.99
C SER A 247 36.65 68.96 -80.04
N SER A 248 36.40 67.66 -80.22
CA SER A 248 36.87 66.87 -81.37
C SER A 248 36.00 65.62 -81.53
N PRO A 249 35.78 65.09 -82.75
CA PRO A 249 35.05 63.84 -82.93
C PRO A 249 35.73 62.69 -82.17
N GLY A 250 34.95 61.99 -81.33
CA GLY A 250 35.43 60.90 -80.50
C GLY A 250 36.14 61.31 -79.21
N VAL A 251 35.97 62.56 -78.75
CA VAL A 251 36.47 62.98 -77.43
C VAL A 251 35.75 62.23 -76.32
N ASP A 252 36.48 61.80 -75.30
CA ASP A 252 35.90 61.13 -74.14
C ASP A 252 35.02 62.09 -73.33
N SER A 253 33.83 61.63 -72.97
CA SER A 253 32.90 62.38 -72.11
C SER A 253 33.28 62.34 -70.64
N GLY A 254 34.15 61.41 -70.24
CA GLY A 254 34.45 61.12 -68.84
C GLY A 254 33.46 60.15 -68.18
N LEU A 255 32.36 59.80 -68.85
CA LEU A 255 31.39 58.79 -68.42
C LEU A 255 31.81 57.40 -68.90
N ILE A 256 31.54 56.38 -68.09
CA ILE A 256 31.67 54.97 -68.46
C ILE A 256 30.27 54.37 -68.58
N ASP A 257 29.98 53.61 -69.64
CA ASP A 257 28.73 52.88 -69.76
C ASP A 257 28.72 51.67 -68.82
N SER A 258 27.84 51.65 -67.81
CA SER A 258 27.82 50.64 -66.74
C SER A 258 27.64 49.22 -67.29
N ALA A 259 26.79 49.05 -68.30
CA ALA A 259 26.54 47.76 -68.93
C ALA A 259 27.66 47.25 -69.87
N THR A 260 28.71 48.03 -70.16
CA THR A 260 29.85 47.54 -70.98
C THR A 260 31.22 47.81 -70.38
N GLY A 261 31.30 48.62 -69.33
CA GLY A 261 32.56 49.12 -68.76
C GLY A 261 33.38 49.97 -69.74
N GLN A 262 32.77 50.48 -70.82
CA GLN A 262 33.47 51.23 -71.86
C GLN A 262 33.29 52.73 -71.72
N HIS A 263 34.35 53.49 -72.01
CA HIS A 263 34.29 54.95 -72.10
C HIS A 263 33.25 55.42 -73.12
N VAL A 264 32.53 56.48 -72.79
CA VAL A 264 31.50 57.09 -73.63
C VAL A 264 32.11 58.26 -74.40
N LEU A 265 32.22 58.13 -75.72
CA LEU A 265 32.85 59.08 -76.62
C LEU A 265 31.81 59.96 -77.32
N LEU A 266 32.10 61.26 -77.45
CA LEU A 266 31.21 62.26 -78.02
C LEU A 266 31.44 62.47 -79.52
N SER A 267 30.37 62.54 -80.28
CA SER A 267 30.40 62.93 -81.70
C SER A 267 29.14 63.71 -82.09
N VAL A 268 29.19 64.45 -83.21
CA VAL A 268 27.99 65.10 -83.76
C VAL A 268 27.40 64.18 -84.84
N GLY A 269 26.20 63.66 -84.58
CA GLY A 269 25.44 62.77 -85.46
C GLY A 269 24.64 63.50 -86.55
N ALA A 270 23.81 62.73 -87.26
CA ALA A 270 22.94 63.28 -88.30
C ALA A 270 21.92 64.28 -87.71
N GLY A 271 21.77 65.44 -88.34
CA GLY A 271 20.85 66.49 -87.87
C GLY A 271 21.41 67.45 -86.81
N GLY A 272 22.69 67.32 -86.43
CA GLY A 272 23.37 68.25 -85.50
C GLY A 272 23.22 67.91 -84.02
N VAL A 273 22.77 66.69 -83.70
CA VAL A 273 22.68 66.16 -82.32
C VAL A 273 24.04 65.66 -81.87
N VAL A 274 24.45 65.97 -80.63
CA VAL A 274 25.62 65.36 -80.01
C VAL A 274 25.21 64.02 -79.42
N GLU A 275 25.93 62.97 -79.77
CA GLU A 275 25.71 61.61 -79.31
C GLU A 275 26.91 61.18 -78.46
N GLY A 276 26.64 60.72 -77.24
CA GLY A 276 27.58 59.96 -76.42
C GLY A 276 27.44 58.46 -76.74
N ARG A 277 28.49 57.83 -77.26
CA ARG A 277 28.49 56.42 -77.64
C ARG A 277 29.64 55.64 -77.03
N THR A 278 29.44 54.37 -76.70
CA THR A 278 30.51 53.51 -76.17
C THR A 278 31.68 53.38 -77.14
N ALA A 279 32.91 53.40 -76.63
CA ALA A 279 34.14 53.29 -77.42
C ALA A 279 34.25 51.96 -78.17
N GLY A 280 33.72 50.87 -77.58
CA GLY A 280 33.58 49.56 -78.18
C GLY A 280 32.13 49.26 -78.55
N GLY A 281 31.85 48.99 -79.82
CA GLY A 281 30.50 48.61 -80.29
C GLY A 281 29.56 49.77 -80.65
N GLY A 282 29.83 51.00 -80.19
CA GLY A 282 29.13 52.21 -80.63
C GLY A 282 27.68 52.34 -80.15
N ALA A 283 27.34 51.71 -79.02
CA ALA A 283 26.01 51.80 -78.41
C ALA A 283 25.75 53.24 -77.96
N LEU A 284 24.51 53.71 -78.11
CA LEU A 284 24.12 55.09 -77.78
C LEU A 284 23.75 55.19 -76.30
N VAL A 285 24.46 56.05 -75.57
CA VAL A 285 24.38 56.20 -74.11
C VAL A 285 23.58 57.42 -73.71
N PHE A 286 23.80 58.55 -74.38
CA PHE A 286 22.96 59.74 -74.22
C PHE A 286 23.02 60.61 -75.48
N THR A 287 22.10 61.56 -75.59
CA THR A 287 22.07 62.56 -76.65
C THR A 287 21.89 63.96 -76.09
N VAL A 288 22.47 64.95 -76.78
CA VAL A 288 22.26 66.37 -76.53
C VAL A 288 21.85 67.02 -77.84
N SER A 289 20.65 67.60 -77.89
CA SER A 289 20.11 68.26 -79.08
C SER A 289 19.77 69.72 -78.80
N VAL A 290 19.67 70.54 -79.84
CA VAL A 290 19.18 71.92 -79.73
C VAL A 290 18.12 72.18 -80.79
N ASP A 291 17.00 72.79 -80.40
CA ASP A 291 15.93 73.16 -81.35
C ASP A 291 16.14 74.57 -81.96
N ALA A 292 15.25 74.96 -82.89
CA ALA A 292 15.31 76.26 -83.55
C ALA A 292 15.02 77.46 -82.61
N ALA A 293 14.49 77.22 -81.41
CA ALA A 293 14.26 78.22 -80.38
C ALA A 293 15.45 78.35 -79.40
N GLY A 294 16.41 77.42 -79.44
CA GLY A 294 17.56 77.37 -78.54
C GLY A 294 17.34 76.53 -77.28
N ASN A 295 16.32 75.65 -77.25
CA ASN A 295 16.17 74.68 -76.18
C ASN A 295 17.20 73.56 -76.35
N VAL A 296 18.09 73.40 -75.38
CA VAL A 296 19.02 72.28 -75.30
C VAL A 296 18.36 71.16 -74.54
N THR A 297 18.33 69.97 -75.12
CA THR A 297 17.70 68.78 -74.56
C THR A 297 18.76 67.71 -74.31
N LEU A 298 18.92 67.28 -73.06
CA LEU A 298 19.68 66.09 -72.66
C LEU A 298 18.71 64.93 -72.57
N THR A 299 19.01 63.83 -73.25
CA THR A 299 18.30 62.55 -73.10
C THR A 299 19.31 61.47 -72.78
N GLU A 300 19.16 60.85 -71.63
CA GLU A 300 19.90 59.66 -71.24
C GLU A 300 19.19 58.40 -71.73
N LEU A 301 19.99 57.42 -72.15
CA LEU A 301 19.56 56.18 -72.80
C LEU A 301 20.13 54.92 -72.15
N ARG A 302 21.29 55.02 -71.50
CA ARG A 302 21.99 53.91 -70.83
C ARG A 302 22.68 54.40 -69.56
N ALA A 303 22.70 53.56 -68.54
CA ALA A 303 23.33 53.80 -67.24
C ALA A 303 24.85 54.04 -67.37
N VAL A 304 25.38 54.95 -66.56
CA VAL A 304 26.77 55.38 -66.55
C VAL A 304 27.30 55.63 -65.14
N HIS A 305 28.60 55.39 -64.95
CA HIS A 305 29.28 55.60 -63.68
C HIS A 305 30.65 56.27 -63.87
N GLU A 306 31.30 56.61 -62.75
CA GLU A 306 32.71 56.98 -62.66
C GLU A 306 33.60 55.85 -62.10
N LEU A 307 34.93 55.89 -62.29
CA LEU A 307 35.83 54.77 -61.94
C LEU A 307 36.06 54.54 -60.42
N THR A 308 35.30 55.19 -59.54
CA THR A 308 35.54 55.21 -58.10
C THR A 308 34.38 54.57 -57.34
N PRO A 309 34.54 53.35 -56.79
CA PRO A 309 33.48 52.72 -56.01
C PRO A 309 33.17 53.45 -54.70
N GLY A 310 31.91 53.40 -54.27
CA GLY A 310 31.45 53.74 -52.92
C GLY A 310 30.65 55.04 -52.83
N ASP A 311 30.22 55.57 -53.95
CA ASP A 311 29.23 56.61 -54.06
C ASP A 311 27.84 55.97 -54.33
N SER A 312 26.77 56.76 -54.32
CA SER A 312 25.41 56.25 -54.39
C SER A 312 24.51 57.44 -54.67
N ASN A 313 24.01 57.60 -55.90
CA ASN A 313 23.18 58.72 -56.33
C ASN A 313 23.89 60.08 -56.37
N GLU A 314 25.18 60.08 -56.66
CA GLU A 314 25.95 61.28 -56.99
C GLU A 314 25.78 61.71 -58.44
N GLY A 315 26.01 63.01 -58.69
CA GLY A 315 25.82 63.59 -60.01
C GLY A 315 27.12 63.68 -60.81
N ILE A 316 27.21 62.91 -61.88
CA ILE A 316 28.32 62.89 -62.80
C ILE A 316 28.08 63.92 -63.91
N SER A 317 28.88 64.99 -63.92
CA SER A 317 28.76 66.06 -64.92
C SER A 317 29.83 65.97 -66.00
N LEU A 318 29.48 66.31 -67.24
CA LEU A 318 30.49 66.35 -68.30
C LEU A 318 31.55 67.44 -68.02
N PRO A 319 32.85 67.14 -68.23
CA PRO A 319 33.91 68.13 -68.13
C PRO A 319 33.68 69.36 -69.03
N ALA A 320 34.20 70.51 -68.58
CA ALA A 320 34.13 71.76 -69.33
C ALA A 320 34.85 71.67 -70.68
N GLY A 321 34.28 72.32 -71.70
CA GLY A 321 34.82 72.49 -73.04
C GLY A 321 34.50 71.35 -74.01
N LEU A 322 33.73 70.35 -73.60
CA LEU A 322 33.44 69.17 -74.42
C LEU A 322 32.32 69.40 -75.44
N VAL A 323 31.25 70.11 -75.07
CA VAL A 323 30.09 70.36 -75.92
C VAL A 323 29.83 71.86 -75.98
N THR A 324 29.94 72.47 -77.16
CA THR A 324 29.74 73.91 -77.36
C THR A 324 28.51 74.18 -78.22
N LEU A 325 27.57 74.98 -77.71
CA LEU A 325 26.45 75.52 -78.47
C LEU A 325 26.85 76.86 -79.08
N THR A 326 26.82 76.95 -80.41
CA THR A 326 27.08 78.18 -81.16
C THR A 326 25.78 78.73 -81.75
N VAL A 327 25.50 79.99 -81.45
CA VAL A 327 24.40 80.77 -82.03
C VAL A 327 24.96 81.67 -83.10
N THR A 328 24.41 81.63 -84.31
CA THR A 328 24.81 82.50 -85.43
C THR A 328 23.61 83.27 -85.95
N VAL A 329 23.77 84.59 -86.08
CA VAL A 329 22.76 85.47 -86.71
C VAL A 329 23.36 86.09 -87.95
N THR A 330 22.59 86.13 -89.04
CA THR A 330 22.95 86.83 -90.28
C THR A 330 21.89 87.87 -90.59
N ASP A 331 22.30 89.08 -90.97
CA ASP A 331 21.40 90.16 -91.34
C ASP A 331 21.08 90.20 -92.85
N ASN A 332 20.13 91.04 -93.26
CA ASN A 332 19.77 91.17 -94.69
C ASN A 332 20.85 91.83 -95.56
N SER A 333 21.93 92.34 -94.96
CA SER A 333 23.12 92.86 -95.65
C SER A 333 24.22 91.79 -95.79
N ASN A 334 23.92 90.53 -95.42
CA ASN A 334 24.84 89.40 -95.39
C ASN A 334 26.03 89.59 -94.43
N GLN A 335 25.84 90.36 -93.35
CA GLN A 335 26.79 90.40 -92.25
C GLN A 335 26.35 89.41 -91.17
N SER A 336 27.27 88.59 -90.66
CA SER A 336 27.00 87.58 -89.64
C SER A 336 27.78 87.83 -88.36
N SER A 337 27.22 87.40 -87.23
CA SER A 337 27.87 87.36 -85.92
C SER A 337 27.56 86.04 -85.24
N SER A 338 28.48 85.53 -84.43
CA SER A 338 28.28 84.32 -83.64
C SER A 338 28.70 84.51 -82.18
N ALA A 339 28.02 83.80 -81.29
CA ALA A 339 28.39 83.67 -79.88
C ALA A 339 28.25 82.19 -79.47
N SER A 340 29.06 81.75 -78.51
CA SER A 340 29.03 80.36 -78.06
C SER A 340 28.99 80.25 -76.54
N VAL A 341 28.43 79.14 -76.05
CA VAL A 341 28.40 78.76 -74.64
C VAL A 341 28.78 77.28 -74.52
N ASP A 342 29.54 76.95 -73.47
CA ASP A 342 29.86 75.58 -73.13
C ASP A 342 28.66 74.93 -72.42
N VAL A 343 28.21 73.81 -72.95
CA VAL A 343 27.05 73.05 -72.47
C VAL A 343 27.50 71.93 -71.53
N GLY A 344 28.73 71.42 -71.66
CA GLY A 344 29.21 70.24 -70.92
C GLY A 344 28.94 70.30 -69.41
N PRO A 345 29.40 71.35 -68.69
CA PRO A 345 29.21 71.48 -67.24
C PRO A 345 27.76 71.64 -66.78
N HIS A 346 26.83 71.82 -67.72
CA HIS A 346 25.40 71.92 -67.44
C HIS A 346 24.68 70.58 -67.63
N LEU A 347 25.37 69.53 -68.08
CA LEU A 347 24.83 68.18 -68.24
C LEU A 347 25.29 67.33 -67.06
N THR A 348 24.34 66.83 -66.27
CA THR A 348 24.60 65.96 -65.12
C THR A 348 23.72 64.73 -65.20
N ILE A 349 24.29 63.57 -64.91
CA ILE A 349 23.59 62.28 -64.79
C ILE A 349 23.74 61.82 -63.33
N LEU A 350 22.66 61.39 -62.68
CA LEU A 350 22.70 60.84 -61.31
C LEU A 350 22.77 59.31 -61.38
N ASP A 351 23.80 58.71 -60.74
CA ASP A 351 24.07 57.28 -60.74
C ASP A 351 23.22 56.50 -59.71
N ASP A 352 22.44 55.50 -60.10
CA ASP A 352 21.51 54.80 -59.18
C ASP A 352 22.17 53.58 -58.50
N GLY A 353 22.81 53.79 -57.35
CA GLY A 353 23.50 52.76 -56.58
C GLY A 353 22.60 51.77 -55.78
N PRO A 354 23.19 50.85 -55.00
CA PRO A 354 22.49 49.71 -54.43
C PRO A 354 21.78 50.08 -53.12
N VAL A 355 20.67 49.38 -52.83
CA VAL A 355 19.91 49.49 -51.58
C VAL A 355 19.89 48.14 -50.89
N ALA A 356 20.28 48.10 -49.61
CA ALA A 356 20.21 46.89 -48.79
C ALA A 356 19.05 46.97 -47.78
N ALA A 357 18.19 45.96 -47.79
CA ALA A 357 17.14 45.77 -46.80
C ALA A 357 17.09 44.30 -46.38
N ILE A 358 17.09 44.07 -45.06
CA ILE A 358 16.95 42.75 -44.46
C ILE A 358 15.89 42.77 -43.37
N ALA A 359 15.10 41.72 -43.29
CA ALA A 359 14.17 41.49 -42.20
C ALA A 359 14.27 40.04 -41.72
N ALA A 360 14.19 39.82 -40.41
CA ALA A 360 14.04 38.48 -39.86
C ALA A 360 12.68 37.90 -40.28
N THR A 361 12.65 36.60 -40.56
CA THR A 361 11.42 35.85 -40.72
C THR A 361 11.01 35.23 -39.37
N GLU A 362 9.82 34.65 -39.29
CA GLU A 362 9.39 33.88 -38.12
C GLU A 362 9.95 32.44 -38.11
N VAL A 363 10.84 32.10 -39.06
CA VAL A 363 11.43 30.77 -39.17
C VAL A 363 12.51 30.59 -38.10
N THR A 364 12.49 29.44 -37.43
CA THR A 364 13.47 29.06 -36.40
C THR A 364 14.22 27.80 -36.81
N VAL A 365 15.37 27.60 -36.18
CA VAL A 365 16.16 26.36 -36.20
C VAL A 365 16.24 25.86 -34.75
N THR A 366 15.93 24.60 -34.54
CA THR A 366 15.83 24.02 -33.20
C THR A 366 16.71 22.81 -33.13
N VAL A 367 17.63 22.78 -32.16
CA VAL A 367 18.28 21.55 -31.73
C VAL A 367 17.52 21.05 -30.50
N ASP A 368 17.25 19.77 -30.47
CA ASP A 368 16.51 19.10 -29.40
C ASP A 368 17.40 17.99 -28.86
N GLU A 369 17.64 18.00 -27.54
CA GLU A 369 18.54 17.04 -26.93
C GLU A 369 17.96 15.60 -26.94
N SER A 370 16.69 15.46 -27.33
CA SER A 370 15.98 14.21 -27.58
C SER A 370 16.71 13.18 -28.40
N ALA A 371 16.60 11.93 -27.95
CA ALA A 371 17.13 10.79 -28.68
C ALA A 371 16.47 10.66 -30.07
N GLY A 372 17.27 10.76 -31.13
CA GLY A 372 16.82 10.62 -32.52
C GLY A 372 17.07 11.88 -33.34
N VAL A 373 16.21 12.09 -34.34
CA VAL A 373 16.18 13.32 -35.14
C VAL A 373 14.78 13.88 -35.02
N GLN A 374 14.62 15.03 -34.38
CA GLN A 374 13.34 15.70 -34.14
C GLN A 374 13.16 16.92 -35.04
N GLY A 375 11.92 17.26 -35.37
CA GLY A 375 11.58 18.52 -36.05
C GLY A 375 12.43 18.84 -37.30
N ASN A 376 13.28 19.85 -37.18
CA ASN A 376 14.16 20.36 -38.24
C ASN A 376 15.64 19.95 -38.04
N GLU A 377 15.87 18.92 -37.23
CA GLU A 377 17.14 18.24 -37.11
C GLU A 377 17.45 17.37 -38.32
N VAL A 378 18.74 17.11 -38.52
CA VAL A 378 19.26 16.40 -39.68
C VAL A 378 20.44 15.52 -39.30
N ALA A 379 20.64 14.44 -40.06
CA ALA A 379 21.75 13.53 -39.84
C ALA A 379 23.06 14.06 -40.46
N GLY A 380 24.10 14.21 -39.63
CA GLY A 380 25.49 14.40 -40.05
C GLY A 380 26.00 15.85 -40.01
N PRO A 381 27.32 16.05 -40.13
CA PRO A 381 27.89 17.39 -40.10
C PRO A 381 27.50 18.13 -41.38
N LEU A 382 26.69 19.19 -41.20
CA LEU A 382 26.37 20.16 -42.23
C LEU A 382 27.63 20.93 -42.64
N VAL A 383 27.63 22.25 -42.50
CA VAL A 383 28.79 23.11 -42.75
C VAL A 383 29.84 23.09 -41.63
N PHE A 384 29.62 22.28 -40.58
CA PHE A 384 30.39 22.31 -39.34
C PHE A 384 31.58 21.35 -39.27
N ALA A 385 31.87 20.61 -40.34
CA ALA A 385 33.01 19.68 -40.36
C ALA A 385 34.37 20.35 -40.10
N GLY A 386 34.47 21.67 -40.28
CA GLY A 386 35.67 22.46 -40.03
C GLY A 386 35.77 23.10 -38.64
N VAL A 387 34.78 22.91 -37.75
CA VAL A 387 34.82 23.47 -36.38
C VAL A 387 35.88 22.73 -35.58
N ALA A 388 36.90 23.45 -35.12
CA ALA A 388 38.00 22.89 -34.34
C ALA A 388 37.61 22.69 -32.87
N ASN A 389 38.09 21.58 -32.29
CA ASN A 389 37.89 21.19 -30.90
C ASN A 389 36.40 21.15 -30.49
N PRO A 390 35.54 20.35 -31.15
CA PRO A 390 34.18 20.15 -30.66
C PRO A 390 34.20 19.58 -29.24
N GLY A 391 33.31 20.06 -28.38
CA GLY A 391 33.04 19.42 -27.09
C GLY A 391 32.56 17.98 -27.26
N THR A 392 32.68 17.18 -26.20
CA THR A 392 32.42 15.73 -26.21
C THR A 392 31.47 15.28 -25.11
N ASP A 393 30.75 16.24 -24.52
CA ASP A 393 29.87 15.98 -23.39
C ASP A 393 28.57 15.29 -23.85
N LEU A 394 27.99 15.74 -24.97
CA LEU A 394 26.88 15.02 -25.58
C LEU A 394 27.35 13.68 -26.20
N PRO A 395 26.56 12.60 -26.09
CA PRO A 395 26.89 11.29 -26.68
C PRO A 395 27.17 11.35 -28.19
N ALA A 396 26.51 12.27 -28.88
CA ALA A 396 26.78 12.65 -30.26
C ALA A 396 26.40 14.11 -30.49
N ALA A 397 27.12 14.80 -31.37
CA ALA A 397 26.74 16.15 -31.79
C ALA A 397 25.40 16.14 -32.53
N GLN A 398 24.50 17.05 -32.17
CA GLN A 398 23.17 17.20 -32.78
C GLN A 398 23.17 18.36 -33.77
N TYR A 399 22.50 18.17 -34.91
CA TYR A 399 22.54 19.10 -36.03
C TYR A 399 21.12 19.49 -36.45
N ALA A 400 20.90 20.78 -36.69
CA ALA A 400 19.64 21.30 -37.17
C ALA A 400 19.83 22.28 -38.32
N GLN A 401 18.83 22.32 -39.21
CA GLN A 401 18.77 23.27 -40.31
C GLN A 401 17.36 23.84 -40.43
N SER A 402 17.25 25.16 -40.53
CA SER A 402 15.94 25.78 -40.70
C SER A 402 15.27 25.30 -42.00
N VAL A 403 13.96 25.08 -41.95
CA VAL A 403 13.16 24.60 -43.10
C VAL A 403 13.05 25.61 -44.26
N GLY A 404 13.57 26.83 -44.05
CA GLY A 404 13.63 27.92 -45.00
C GLY A 404 14.53 29.04 -44.47
N ALA A 405 14.56 30.16 -45.19
CA ALA A 405 15.37 31.31 -44.82
C ALA A 405 14.91 31.94 -43.49
N VAL A 406 15.84 32.17 -42.56
CA VAL A 406 15.57 32.90 -41.31
C VAL A 406 15.56 34.42 -41.50
N VAL A 407 16.01 34.88 -42.66
CA VAL A 407 16.01 36.28 -43.09
C VAL A 407 15.55 36.40 -44.52
N SER A 408 14.96 37.56 -44.84
CA SER A 408 14.55 37.93 -46.19
C SER A 408 15.29 39.18 -46.63
N SER A 409 15.76 39.19 -47.87
CA SER A 409 16.28 40.38 -48.56
C SER A 409 15.21 41.11 -49.37
N ALA A 410 13.92 40.81 -49.17
CA ALA A 410 12.81 41.47 -49.86
C ALA A 410 12.79 42.97 -49.57
N GLY A 411 13.23 43.78 -50.54
CA GLY A 411 13.45 45.21 -50.40
C GLY A 411 14.89 45.66 -50.72
N SER A 412 15.81 44.72 -50.92
CA SER A 412 17.12 44.99 -51.50
C SER A 412 17.02 45.19 -53.01
N ALA A 413 17.80 46.12 -53.55
CA ALA A 413 17.89 46.42 -54.98
C ALA A 413 19.35 46.71 -55.34
N VAL A 414 19.76 46.31 -56.55
CA VAL A 414 21.14 46.43 -57.05
C VAL A 414 21.29 47.63 -58.00
N GLY A 415 20.50 48.68 -57.83
CA GLY A 415 20.56 49.84 -58.73
C GLY A 415 20.06 49.58 -60.15
N ALA A 416 20.41 50.49 -61.07
CA ALA A 416 20.04 50.42 -62.48
C ALA A 416 20.91 49.44 -63.30
N ASP A 417 22.11 49.09 -62.82
CA ASP A 417 23.15 48.30 -63.50
C ASP A 417 23.34 46.90 -62.89
N GLN A 418 22.62 45.91 -63.42
CA GLN A 418 22.56 44.59 -62.77
C GLN A 418 23.70 43.62 -63.12
N GLU A 419 24.70 44.04 -63.91
CA GLU A 419 25.70 43.12 -64.46
C GLU A 419 26.78 42.73 -63.44
N GLY A 420 26.72 41.50 -62.92
CA GLY A 420 27.68 41.02 -61.92
C GLY A 420 27.28 41.32 -60.47
N ALA A 421 26.12 41.96 -60.28
CA ALA A 421 25.56 42.28 -58.99
C ALA A 421 25.31 41.04 -58.10
N THR A 422 25.47 41.18 -56.79
CA THR A 422 25.27 40.12 -55.80
C THR A 422 24.42 40.59 -54.63
N THR A 423 23.69 39.65 -54.01
CA THR A 423 23.01 39.86 -52.73
C THR A 423 23.32 38.66 -51.85
N LEU A 424 24.19 38.86 -50.86
CA LEU A 424 24.74 37.77 -50.04
C LEU A 424 24.42 37.97 -48.56
N PHE A 425 24.13 36.86 -47.87
CA PHE A 425 23.97 36.82 -46.42
C PHE A 425 25.27 36.40 -45.71
N SER A 426 25.50 36.95 -44.53
CA SER A 426 26.59 36.57 -43.63
C SER A 426 26.16 36.73 -42.16
N LEU A 427 26.96 36.20 -41.24
CA LEU A 427 26.76 36.37 -39.79
C LEU A 427 27.71 37.43 -39.23
N ALA A 428 27.22 38.19 -38.26
CA ALA A 428 28.01 39.10 -37.44
C ALA A 428 27.68 38.90 -35.96
N ILE A 429 28.69 39.06 -35.10
CA ILE A 429 28.52 39.00 -33.65
C ILE A 429 28.19 40.40 -33.15
N ALA A 430 27.02 40.54 -32.52
CA ALA A 430 26.60 41.76 -31.86
C ALA A 430 27.11 41.84 -30.41
N ASN A 431 27.20 40.68 -29.73
CA ASN A 431 27.77 40.55 -28.39
C ASN A 431 28.55 39.24 -28.28
N ALA A 432 29.81 39.31 -27.85
CA ALA A 432 30.66 38.15 -27.70
C ALA A 432 30.27 37.26 -26.51
N ASN A 433 29.54 37.77 -25.51
CA ASN A 433 28.98 36.91 -24.47
C ASN A 433 27.67 36.31 -24.99
N SER A 434 27.58 34.98 -25.06
CA SER A 434 26.34 34.30 -25.50
C SER A 434 25.21 34.45 -24.48
N GLY A 435 25.55 34.68 -23.20
CA GLY A 435 24.62 34.60 -22.08
C GLY A 435 24.29 33.17 -21.65
N LEU A 436 24.89 32.16 -22.29
CA LEU A 436 24.68 30.74 -22.02
C LEU A 436 25.86 30.17 -21.21
N THR A 437 25.58 29.11 -20.46
CA THR A 437 26.57 28.31 -19.72
C THR A 437 26.41 26.84 -20.07
N THR A 438 27.50 26.08 -20.00
CA THR A 438 27.44 24.62 -19.98
C THR A 438 26.82 24.14 -18.67
N THR A 439 26.31 22.91 -18.63
CA THR A 439 25.71 22.31 -17.43
C THR A 439 26.67 22.28 -16.23
N ASP A 440 27.96 22.05 -16.47
CA ASP A 440 29.02 22.13 -15.45
C ASP A 440 29.43 23.56 -15.03
N GLY A 441 28.72 24.58 -15.53
CA GLY A 441 28.80 25.97 -15.07
C GLY A 441 29.83 26.86 -15.76
N HIS A 442 30.40 26.44 -16.90
CA HIS A 442 31.32 27.30 -17.67
C HIS A 442 30.57 28.27 -18.57
N ALA A 443 30.95 29.55 -18.54
CA ALA A 443 30.39 30.56 -19.45
C ALA A 443 30.82 30.34 -20.90
N ILE A 444 29.96 30.70 -21.85
CA ILE A 444 30.22 30.56 -23.29
C ILE A 444 30.43 31.93 -23.96
N GLN A 445 31.48 32.05 -24.79
CA GLN A 445 31.75 33.23 -25.62
C GLN A 445 31.72 32.90 -27.11
N LEU A 446 31.21 33.83 -27.93
CA LEU A 446 31.03 33.71 -29.37
C LEU A 446 32.26 34.20 -30.15
N PHE A 447 32.69 33.42 -31.14
CA PHE A 447 33.76 33.74 -32.07
C PHE A 447 33.28 33.60 -33.52
N LEU A 448 33.64 34.55 -34.40
CA LEU A 448 33.35 34.44 -35.83
C LEU A 448 34.56 33.83 -36.54
N GLU A 449 34.39 32.60 -37.02
CA GLU A 449 35.45 31.75 -37.56
C GLU A 449 35.08 31.27 -38.95
N ASN A 450 35.77 31.79 -39.97
CA ASN A 450 35.52 31.42 -41.37
C ASN A 450 34.04 31.58 -41.81
N GLY A 451 33.32 32.56 -41.26
CA GLY A 451 31.91 32.81 -41.55
C GLY A 451 30.90 32.04 -40.67
N ILE A 452 31.39 31.23 -39.72
CA ILE A 452 30.57 30.48 -38.75
C ILE A 452 30.72 31.14 -37.38
N VAL A 453 29.61 31.30 -36.64
CA VAL A 453 29.67 31.73 -35.24
C VAL A 453 29.83 30.48 -34.36
N VAL A 454 30.92 30.40 -33.60
CA VAL A 454 31.23 29.28 -32.70
C VAL A 454 31.16 29.77 -31.25
N GLY A 455 30.35 29.12 -30.42
CA GLY A 455 30.32 29.35 -28.98
C GLY A 455 31.37 28.47 -28.29
N ARG A 456 32.34 29.06 -27.58
CA ARG A 456 33.44 28.37 -26.90
C ARG A 456 33.40 28.57 -25.38
N TYR A 457 33.90 27.61 -24.62
CA TYR A 457 33.94 27.63 -23.15
C TYR A 457 35.33 27.18 -22.65
N ASP A 458 35.70 27.55 -21.41
CA ASP A 458 37.03 27.29 -20.84
C ASP A 458 37.22 25.83 -20.39
N SER A 459 37.23 24.91 -21.35
CA SER A 459 37.31 23.47 -21.10
C SER A 459 38.65 23.01 -20.49
N ASN A 460 39.66 23.87 -20.43
CA ASN A 460 40.98 23.56 -19.87
C ASN A 460 41.26 24.26 -18.52
N GLY A 461 40.29 25.01 -17.98
CA GLY A 461 40.38 25.68 -16.69
C GLY A 461 41.45 26.78 -16.63
N SER A 462 41.79 27.40 -17.76
CA SER A 462 42.80 28.46 -17.85
C SER A 462 42.35 29.79 -17.26
N GLY A 463 41.05 29.97 -17.05
CA GLY A 463 40.41 31.22 -16.63
C GLY A 463 40.16 32.20 -17.77
N THR A 464 40.43 31.83 -19.03
CA THR A 464 40.25 32.68 -20.21
C THR A 464 39.70 31.89 -21.38
N ILE A 465 38.65 32.39 -22.04
CA ILE A 465 38.05 31.74 -23.21
C ILE A 465 38.66 32.30 -24.49
N THR A 466 39.15 31.41 -25.37
CA THR A 466 39.86 31.71 -26.61
C THR A 466 39.34 30.85 -27.77
N ALA A 467 39.73 31.18 -29.00
CA ALA A 467 39.40 30.39 -30.20
C ALA A 467 40.02 28.97 -30.21
N ALA A 468 40.89 28.64 -29.26
CA ALA A 468 41.49 27.31 -29.14
C ALA A 468 40.72 26.38 -28.19
N ASP A 469 39.84 26.91 -27.34
CA ASP A 469 39.08 26.12 -26.37
C ASP A 469 37.92 25.37 -27.03
N ASN A 470 37.32 24.41 -26.34
CA ASN A 470 36.31 23.55 -26.96
C ASN A 470 35.04 24.35 -27.37
N ALA A 471 34.42 23.93 -28.46
CA ALA A 471 33.15 24.46 -28.94
C ALA A 471 31.97 23.79 -28.23
N ALA A 472 31.05 24.61 -27.70
CA ALA A 472 29.77 24.17 -27.14
C ALA A 472 28.70 24.04 -28.22
N PHE A 473 28.63 24.99 -29.14
CA PHE A 473 27.72 24.98 -30.30
C PHE A 473 28.31 25.81 -31.45
N ALA A 474 27.77 25.68 -32.65
CA ALA A 474 28.09 26.55 -33.77
C ALA A 474 26.87 26.86 -34.66
N VAL A 475 26.88 28.04 -35.28
CA VAL A 475 25.78 28.60 -36.09
C VAL A 475 26.34 29.10 -37.42
N ALA A 476 25.70 28.75 -38.53
CA ALA A 476 26.11 29.15 -39.87
C ALA A 476 24.91 29.53 -40.73
N ILE A 477 25.07 30.51 -41.62
CA ILE A 477 24.03 30.92 -42.57
C ILE A 477 24.49 30.66 -44.00
N ASP A 478 23.61 30.11 -44.83
CA ASP A 478 23.87 29.97 -46.26
C ASP A 478 23.82 31.35 -46.95
N ALA A 479 24.91 31.72 -47.60
CA ALA A 479 25.10 33.05 -48.16
C ALA A 479 24.11 33.40 -49.29
N SER A 480 23.52 32.41 -49.95
CA SER A 480 22.62 32.61 -51.10
C SER A 480 21.14 32.49 -50.73
N THR A 481 20.82 31.73 -49.69
CA THR A 481 19.44 31.38 -49.34
C THR A 481 18.98 31.95 -48.00
N GLY A 482 19.90 32.33 -47.10
CA GLY A 482 19.55 32.79 -45.75
C GLY A 482 19.07 31.67 -44.82
N VAL A 483 19.23 30.40 -45.20
CA VAL A 483 18.95 29.23 -44.36
C VAL A 483 19.99 29.13 -43.25
N LEU A 484 19.54 28.91 -42.01
CA LEU A 484 20.39 28.80 -40.84
C LEU A 484 20.63 27.33 -40.51
N SER A 485 21.87 26.98 -40.18
CA SER A 485 22.27 25.68 -39.66
C SER A 485 22.84 25.87 -38.26
N VAL A 486 22.61 24.91 -37.37
CA VAL A 486 23.10 24.88 -35.98
C VAL A 486 23.62 23.50 -35.65
N VAL A 487 24.66 23.44 -34.81
CA VAL A 487 25.14 22.22 -34.17
C VAL A 487 25.36 22.46 -32.70
N GLN A 488 25.01 21.49 -31.86
CA GLN A 488 25.33 21.46 -30.45
C GLN A 488 26.29 20.29 -30.14
N TYR A 489 27.26 20.52 -29.26
CA TYR A 489 28.32 19.58 -28.90
C TYR A 489 28.36 19.23 -27.40
N VAL A 490 27.79 20.08 -26.54
CA VAL A 490 27.78 19.91 -25.09
C VAL A 490 26.41 20.27 -24.54
N SER A 491 26.03 19.68 -23.41
CA SER A 491 24.85 20.07 -22.66
C SER A 491 24.98 21.50 -22.15
N LEU A 492 23.85 22.19 -22.11
CA LEU A 492 23.76 23.57 -21.64
C LEU A 492 22.89 23.61 -20.39
N HIS A 493 23.19 24.54 -19.49
CA HIS A 493 22.41 24.70 -18.26
C HIS A 493 21.11 25.47 -18.57
N HIS A 494 19.98 24.92 -18.15
CA HIS A 494 18.68 25.58 -18.24
C HIS A 494 18.28 26.15 -16.87
N ASN A 495 17.57 27.28 -16.86
CA ASN A 495 17.62 28.20 -15.71
C ASN A 495 16.58 27.88 -14.62
N SER A 496 15.85 26.79 -14.76
CA SER A 496 14.78 26.36 -13.84
C SER A 496 14.86 24.85 -13.62
N PRO A 497 15.24 24.38 -12.42
CA PRO A 497 15.04 22.97 -12.07
C PRO A 497 13.55 22.71 -11.97
N ASP A 498 13.00 22.02 -12.97
CA ASP A 498 11.59 21.71 -13.07
C ASP A 498 11.28 20.40 -12.32
N THR A 499 10.31 20.47 -11.41
CA THR A 499 9.84 19.33 -10.63
C THR A 499 8.31 19.27 -10.66
N PRO A 500 7.66 18.13 -10.98
CA PRO A 500 8.17 16.79 -11.33
C PRO A 500 8.06 16.45 -12.83
N ALA A 501 7.88 17.44 -13.71
CA ALA A 501 7.54 17.23 -15.12
C ALA A 501 8.44 18.08 -16.02
N ASP A 502 9.26 17.37 -16.79
CA ASP A 502 10.03 17.84 -17.95
C ASP A 502 9.12 18.58 -18.94
N ILE A 503 9.43 19.85 -19.17
CA ILE A 503 8.82 20.67 -20.20
C ILE A 503 9.90 21.33 -21.06
N SER A 504 10.85 20.57 -21.65
CA SER A 504 11.83 21.02 -22.65
C SER A 504 12.03 22.55 -22.72
N GLU A 505 12.78 23.13 -21.77
CA GLU A 505 13.00 24.57 -21.72
C GLU A 505 13.83 25.00 -22.95
N ALA A 506 13.44 26.11 -23.59
CA ALA A 506 14.11 26.61 -24.78
C ALA A 506 15.12 27.71 -24.45
N LEU A 507 16.40 27.41 -24.64
CA LEU A 507 17.47 28.40 -24.63
C LEU A 507 17.64 29.04 -26.02
N ASN A 508 18.02 30.32 -26.06
CA ASN A 508 18.29 31.03 -27.31
C ASN A 508 19.41 32.05 -27.15
N LEU A 509 19.94 32.54 -28.28
CA LEU A 509 21.07 33.47 -28.31
C LEU A 509 20.63 34.95 -28.20
N GLY A 510 19.33 35.22 -27.97
CA GLY A 510 18.79 36.58 -27.84
C GLY A 510 19.16 37.49 -29.02
N SER A 511 19.79 38.63 -28.72
CA SER A 511 20.28 39.60 -29.72
C SER A 511 21.81 39.51 -29.93
N THR A 512 22.46 38.41 -29.57
CA THR A 512 23.93 38.29 -29.60
C THR A 512 24.51 38.08 -31.00
N ILE A 513 23.71 37.56 -31.95
CA ILE A 513 24.09 37.38 -33.36
C ILE A 513 23.13 38.09 -34.31
N ASN A 514 23.71 38.68 -35.36
CA ASN A 514 23.01 39.34 -36.46
C ASN A 514 23.24 38.59 -37.76
N ALA A 515 22.22 38.57 -38.62
CA ALA A 515 22.40 38.30 -40.04
C ALA A 515 22.61 39.64 -40.77
N VAL A 516 23.54 39.66 -41.69
CA VAL A 516 23.90 40.84 -42.50
C VAL A 516 23.66 40.50 -43.97
N VAL A 517 22.88 41.32 -44.67
CA VAL A 517 22.81 41.30 -46.13
C VAL A 517 23.81 42.31 -46.69
N THR A 518 24.58 41.91 -47.69
CA THR A 518 25.47 42.76 -48.47
C THR A 518 24.99 42.72 -49.92
N VAL A 519 24.65 43.88 -50.46
CA VAL A 519 24.22 44.07 -51.84
C VAL A 519 25.33 44.81 -52.56
N THR A 520 25.77 44.26 -53.69
CA THR A 520 26.74 44.88 -54.58
C THR A 520 26.12 44.94 -55.96
N ASP A 521 26.16 46.07 -56.63
CA ASP A 521 25.69 46.26 -58.01
C ASP A 521 26.82 45.99 -59.04
N GLY A 522 26.66 46.45 -60.28
CA GLY A 522 27.48 46.02 -61.40
C GLY A 522 28.84 46.71 -61.51
N ASP A 523 28.95 47.96 -61.08
CA ASP A 523 30.20 48.72 -61.01
C ASP A 523 30.93 48.58 -59.67
N GLY A 524 30.25 48.04 -58.65
CA GLY A 524 30.85 47.55 -57.42
C GLY A 524 30.56 48.39 -56.19
N ASP A 525 29.56 49.27 -56.23
CA ASP A 525 29.02 49.91 -55.04
C ASP A 525 28.43 48.89 -54.07
N VAL A 526 28.41 49.23 -52.79
CA VAL A 526 28.04 48.28 -51.73
C VAL A 526 27.09 48.90 -50.73
N ALA A 527 25.91 48.28 -50.58
CA ALA A 527 24.99 48.56 -49.49
C ALA A 527 24.91 47.38 -48.52
N THR A 528 24.84 47.65 -47.22
CA THR A 528 24.69 46.61 -46.19
C THR A 528 23.54 46.93 -45.24
N SER A 529 22.87 45.89 -44.74
CA SER A 529 21.83 46.01 -43.72
C SER A 529 21.87 44.77 -42.81
N SER A 530 21.46 44.90 -41.56
CA SER A 530 21.54 43.79 -40.59
C SER A 530 20.32 43.70 -39.69
N THR A 531 19.97 42.48 -39.26
CA THR A 531 18.91 42.21 -38.29
C THR A 531 19.37 41.16 -37.28
N ALA A 532 18.93 41.26 -36.03
CA ALA A 532 19.19 40.25 -35.01
C ALA A 532 18.45 38.95 -35.35
N ILE A 533 19.11 37.81 -35.17
CA ILE A 533 18.55 36.47 -35.41
C ILE A 533 18.85 35.48 -34.28
N GLY A 534 19.47 35.91 -33.18
CA GLY A 534 19.85 35.00 -32.10
C GLY A 534 18.65 34.27 -31.46
N SER A 535 17.47 34.90 -31.43
CA SER A 535 16.22 34.27 -30.99
C SER A 535 15.67 33.22 -31.95
N ALA A 536 16.18 33.15 -33.19
CA ALA A 536 15.79 32.13 -34.16
C ALA A 536 16.53 30.80 -33.95
N VAL A 537 17.64 30.81 -33.20
CA VAL A 537 18.34 29.62 -32.71
C VAL A 537 17.69 29.20 -31.40
N ARG A 538 17.15 27.99 -31.36
CA ARG A 538 16.55 27.38 -30.17
C ARG A 538 17.30 26.11 -29.82
N LEU A 539 17.68 25.95 -28.56
CA LEU A 539 18.33 24.77 -28.02
C LEU A 539 17.42 24.28 -26.89
N LEU A 540 16.78 23.12 -27.10
CA LEU A 540 15.83 22.55 -26.14
C LEU A 540 16.54 21.56 -25.25
N ASP A 541 16.17 21.59 -23.97
CA ASP A 541 16.58 20.57 -23.01
C ASP A 541 15.69 19.32 -23.07
N ASP A 542 16.27 18.20 -22.69
CA ASP A 542 15.64 16.90 -22.64
C ASP A 542 15.67 16.38 -21.19
N GLY A 543 14.60 16.65 -20.44
CA GLY A 543 14.59 16.38 -19.01
C GLY A 543 14.61 14.89 -18.64
N PRO A 544 14.67 14.58 -17.33
CA PRO A 544 14.83 13.22 -16.88
C PRO A 544 13.50 12.47 -16.97
N PHE A 545 13.58 11.15 -17.14
CA PHE A 545 12.45 10.25 -17.14
C PHE A 545 12.59 9.19 -16.05
N ALA A 546 11.58 9.08 -15.19
CA ALA A 546 11.54 8.12 -14.10
C ALA A 546 10.61 6.94 -14.40
N ALA A 547 11.15 5.73 -14.34
CA ALA A 547 10.37 4.48 -14.41
C ALA A 547 10.77 3.55 -13.28
N ILE A 548 9.77 3.02 -12.57
CA ILE A 548 9.96 2.04 -11.50
C ILE A 548 9.03 0.85 -11.69
N ALA A 549 9.55 -0.35 -11.45
CA ALA A 549 8.78 -1.59 -11.46
C ALA A 549 9.12 -2.44 -10.23
N VAL A 550 8.11 -3.14 -9.71
CA VAL A 550 8.29 -4.12 -8.62
C VAL A 550 8.93 -5.39 -9.18
N THR A 551 9.84 -5.99 -8.42
CA THR A 551 10.42 -7.30 -8.73
C THR A 551 9.66 -8.40 -7.98
N GLU A 552 9.95 -9.68 -8.24
CA GLU A 552 9.35 -10.79 -7.47
C GLU A 552 10.03 -11.01 -6.10
N VAL A 553 11.01 -10.16 -5.73
CA VAL A 553 11.78 -10.31 -4.48
C VAL A 553 10.96 -9.82 -3.29
N THR A 554 11.00 -10.59 -2.20
CA THR A 554 10.35 -10.25 -0.93
C THR A 554 11.36 -10.22 0.21
N VAL A 555 10.99 -9.54 1.30
CA VAL A 555 11.68 -9.59 2.59
C VAL A 555 10.71 -10.20 3.60
N THR A 556 11.18 -11.17 4.37
CA THR A 556 10.34 -11.93 5.29
C THR A 556 10.94 -11.85 6.67
N VAL A 557 10.14 -11.47 7.65
CA VAL A 557 10.44 -11.67 9.07
C VAL A 557 9.54 -12.78 9.58
N ASP A 558 10.09 -13.69 10.35
CA ASP A 558 9.46 -14.84 10.97
C ASP A 558 9.68 -14.76 12.48
N GLU A 559 8.61 -14.88 13.24
CA GLU A 559 8.66 -14.78 14.70
C GLU A 559 9.36 -15.96 15.37
N SER A 560 9.64 -17.03 14.60
CA SER A 560 10.34 -18.22 15.02
C SER A 560 11.69 -17.94 15.69
N ALA A 561 12.00 -18.71 16.73
CA ALA A 561 13.30 -18.63 17.38
C ALA A 561 14.46 -18.99 16.42
N GLY A 562 15.41 -18.07 16.24
CA GLY A 562 16.61 -18.27 15.41
C GLY A 562 16.75 -17.23 14.31
N VAL A 563 17.47 -17.58 13.24
CA VAL A 563 17.54 -16.80 11.99
C VAL A 563 17.02 -17.71 10.89
N GLN A 564 15.89 -17.34 10.28
CA GLN A 564 15.20 -18.05 9.22
C GLN A 564 15.31 -17.28 7.88
N GLY A 565 15.28 -18.01 6.77
CA GLY A 565 15.16 -17.41 5.43
C GLY A 565 16.18 -16.29 5.13
N ASN A 566 15.66 -15.06 4.99
CA ASN A 566 16.43 -13.85 4.67
C ASN A 566 16.60 -12.91 5.89
N GLU A 567 16.47 -13.46 7.08
CA GLU A 567 16.82 -12.79 8.33
C GLU A 567 18.32 -12.67 8.52
N VAL A 568 18.70 -11.68 9.30
CA VAL A 568 20.09 -11.29 9.52
C VAL A 568 20.30 -10.88 10.96
N ALA A 569 21.53 -11.08 11.46
CA ALA A 569 21.87 -10.73 12.82
C ALA A 569 22.16 -9.22 12.98
N GLY A 570 21.51 -8.58 13.95
CA GLY A 570 21.83 -7.23 14.44
C GLY A 570 21.01 -6.10 13.81
N PRO A 571 21.09 -4.89 14.39
CA PRO A 571 20.35 -3.75 13.87
C PRO A 571 20.98 -3.32 12.54
N LEU A 572 20.22 -3.47 11.46
CA LEU A 572 20.54 -2.94 10.14
C LEU A 572 20.54 -1.39 10.18
N VAL A 573 19.77 -0.75 9.30
CA VAL A 573 19.58 0.70 9.28
C VAL A 573 18.68 1.21 10.42
N PHE A 574 18.19 0.33 11.29
CA PHE A 574 17.15 0.62 12.29
C PHE A 574 17.68 1.03 13.68
N ALA A 575 19.00 1.17 13.87
CA ALA A 575 19.57 1.58 15.15
C ALA A 575 19.06 2.96 15.66
N GLY A 576 18.51 3.79 14.76
CA GLY A 576 17.94 5.10 15.08
C GLY A 576 16.42 5.11 15.36
N VAL A 577 15.72 3.97 15.28
CA VAL A 577 14.27 3.91 15.56
C VAL A 577 14.03 4.11 17.06
N ALA A 578 13.30 5.17 17.41
CA ALA A 578 13.00 5.50 18.79
C ALA A 578 11.83 4.67 19.35
N ASN A 579 11.93 4.32 20.64
CA ASN A 579 10.93 3.57 21.40
C ASN A 579 10.52 2.25 20.73
N PRO A 580 11.45 1.31 20.47
CA PRO A 580 11.07 -0.02 19.98
C PRO A 580 10.15 -0.69 21.02
N GLY A 581 9.11 -1.39 20.54
CA GLY A 581 8.32 -2.28 21.36
C GLY A 581 9.18 -3.40 21.95
N THR A 582 8.67 -4.06 23.00
CA THR A 582 9.43 -5.04 23.80
C THR A 582 8.68 -6.34 24.01
N ASP A 583 7.66 -6.59 23.20
CA ASP A 583 6.82 -7.78 23.34
C ASP A 583 7.57 -9.03 22.88
N LEU A 584 8.28 -8.92 21.74
CA LEU A 584 9.19 -9.97 21.31
C LEU A 584 10.40 -10.07 22.25
N PRO A 585 10.89 -11.30 22.55
CA PRO A 585 12.09 -11.52 23.38
C PRO A 585 13.34 -10.80 22.82
N ALA A 586 13.41 -10.67 21.50
CA ALA A 586 14.39 -9.87 20.78
C ALA A 586 13.80 -9.36 19.46
N ALA A 587 14.21 -8.17 19.03
CA ALA A 587 13.84 -7.65 17.70
C ALA A 587 14.43 -8.53 16.59
N GLN A 588 13.61 -8.84 15.59
CA GLN A 588 14.00 -9.66 14.43
C GLN A 588 14.23 -8.77 13.21
N TYR A 589 15.28 -9.06 12.45
CA TYR A 589 15.72 -8.23 11.34
C TYR A 589 15.82 -9.08 10.07
N ALA A 590 15.31 -8.55 8.96
CA ALA A 590 15.43 -9.17 7.65
C ALA A 590 15.86 -8.18 6.58
N GLN A 591 16.53 -8.71 5.57
CA GLN A 591 16.94 -7.95 4.39
C GLN A 591 16.64 -8.77 3.14
N SER A 592 16.02 -8.16 2.14
CA SER A 592 15.77 -8.85 0.87
C SER A 592 17.10 -9.26 0.22
N VAL A 593 17.12 -10.45 -0.39
CA VAL A 593 18.32 -11.00 -1.06
C VAL A 593 18.75 -10.23 -2.31
N GLY A 594 17.95 -9.25 -2.72
CA GLY A 594 18.16 -8.36 -3.86
C GLY A 594 17.15 -7.22 -3.86
N ALA A 595 17.18 -6.40 -4.92
CA ALA A 595 16.29 -5.26 -5.05
C ALA A 595 14.81 -5.67 -5.16
N VAL A 596 13.93 -5.06 -4.36
CA VAL A 596 12.47 -5.26 -4.46
C VAL A 596 11.84 -4.41 -5.57
N VAL A 597 12.59 -3.44 -6.08
CA VAL A 597 12.21 -2.58 -7.19
C VAL A 597 13.37 -2.40 -8.16
N SER A 598 13.04 -2.10 -9.40
CA SER A 598 13.99 -1.81 -10.46
C SER A 598 13.69 -0.43 -11.04
N SER A 599 14.74 0.35 -11.29
CA SER A 599 14.69 1.61 -12.04
C SER A 599 14.90 1.41 -13.55
N ALA A 600 14.89 0.16 -14.03
CA ALA A 600 15.07 -0.15 -15.45
C ALA A 600 14.03 0.58 -16.30
N GLY A 601 14.52 1.40 -17.24
CA GLY A 601 13.70 2.28 -18.07
C GLY A 601 13.73 3.75 -17.63
N SER A 602 14.33 4.07 -16.49
CA SER A 602 14.66 5.45 -16.14
C SER A 602 15.81 5.97 -17.02
N ALA A 603 15.80 7.27 -17.34
CA ALA A 603 16.82 7.96 -18.10
C ALA A 603 17.04 9.36 -17.51
N VAL A 604 18.28 9.85 -17.53
CA VAL A 604 18.69 11.14 -16.96
C VAL A 604 18.83 12.21 -18.05
N GLY A 605 18.08 12.12 -19.15
CA GLY A 605 18.28 13.04 -20.27
C GLY A 605 19.61 12.85 -21.01
N ALA A 606 20.03 13.89 -21.72
CA ALA A 606 21.26 13.91 -22.51
C ALA A 606 22.50 14.35 -21.70
N ASP A 607 22.30 15.02 -20.56
CA ASP A 607 23.31 15.62 -19.69
C ASP A 607 23.59 14.74 -18.45
N GLN A 608 24.60 13.87 -18.56
CA GLN A 608 24.85 12.86 -17.52
C GLN A 608 25.72 13.34 -16.34
N GLU A 609 26.25 14.57 -16.39
CA GLU A 609 27.23 15.05 -15.41
C GLU A 609 26.57 15.35 -14.07
N GLY A 610 26.84 14.54 -13.03
CA GLY A 610 26.24 14.73 -11.70
C GLY A 610 24.84 14.13 -11.53
N ALA A 611 24.28 13.52 -12.57
CA ALA A 611 22.98 12.89 -12.55
C ALA A 611 22.86 11.73 -11.53
N THR A 612 21.68 11.56 -10.92
CA THR A 612 21.41 10.52 -9.93
C THR A 612 20.11 9.75 -10.22
N THR A 613 20.05 8.50 -9.76
CA THR A 613 18.82 7.71 -9.74
C THR A 613 18.74 7.02 -8.38
N LEU A 614 17.85 7.52 -7.51
CA LEU A 614 17.78 7.11 -6.11
C LEU A 614 16.40 6.56 -5.74
N PHE A 615 16.37 5.56 -4.87
CA PHE A 615 15.15 5.02 -4.28
C PHE A 615 14.85 5.65 -2.91
N SER A 616 13.57 5.81 -2.60
CA SER A 616 13.08 6.21 -1.27
C SER A 616 11.73 5.55 -0.98
N LEU A 617 11.23 5.69 0.25
CA LEU A 617 9.91 5.21 0.66
C LEU A 617 8.93 6.37 0.80
N ALA A 618 7.67 6.13 0.42
CA ALA A 618 6.55 7.02 0.68
C ALA A 618 5.38 6.24 1.28
N ILE A 619 4.62 6.90 2.15
CA ILE A 619 3.40 6.34 2.75
C ILE A 619 2.22 6.71 1.86
N ALA A 620 1.56 5.70 1.29
CA ALA A 620 0.34 5.87 0.51
C ALA A 620 -0.91 5.90 1.41
N ASN A 621 -0.88 5.15 2.53
CA ASN A 621 -1.92 5.18 3.55
C ASN A 621 -1.26 5.04 4.94
N ALA A 622 -1.54 5.99 5.83
CA ALA A 622 -1.00 5.96 7.19
C ALA A 622 -1.59 4.83 8.04
N ASN A 623 -2.78 4.31 7.73
CA ASN A 623 -3.28 3.11 8.40
C ASN A 623 -2.61 1.88 7.77
N SER A 624 -1.84 1.13 8.55
CA SER A 624 -1.17 -0.09 8.09
C SER A 624 -2.17 -1.21 7.76
N GLY A 625 -3.35 -1.19 8.41
CA GLY A 625 -4.30 -2.30 8.40
C GLY A 625 -3.91 -3.47 9.31
N LEU A 626 -2.75 -3.38 9.99
CA LEU A 626 -2.26 -4.38 10.95
C LEU A 626 -2.58 -3.94 12.38
N THR A 627 -2.69 -4.93 13.26
CA THR A 627 -2.80 -4.75 14.70
C THR A 627 -1.76 -5.59 15.42
N THR A 628 -1.34 -5.15 16.60
CA THR A 628 -0.60 -6.01 17.54
C THR A 628 -1.49 -7.14 18.05
N THR A 629 -0.91 -8.22 18.57
CA THR A 629 -1.66 -9.36 19.12
C THR A 629 -2.63 -8.94 20.25
N ASP A 630 -2.25 -7.97 21.08
CA ASP A 630 -3.11 -7.38 22.12
C ASP A 630 -4.20 -6.41 21.59
N GLY A 631 -4.35 -6.30 20.27
CA GLY A 631 -5.46 -5.60 19.61
C GLY A 631 -5.26 -4.11 19.37
N HIS A 632 -4.06 -3.56 19.53
CA HIS A 632 -3.77 -2.17 19.20
C HIS A 632 -3.56 -1.97 17.69
N ALA A 633 -4.26 -0.99 17.11
CA ALA A 633 -4.07 -0.61 15.71
C ALA A 633 -2.69 0.02 15.46
N ILE A 634 -2.12 -0.21 14.26
CA ILE A 634 -0.82 0.32 13.88
C ILE A 634 -0.93 1.39 12.79
N GLN A 635 -0.34 2.57 13.02
CA GLN A 635 -0.21 3.66 12.04
C GLN A 635 1.25 3.85 11.57
N LEU A 636 1.43 4.17 10.30
CA LEU A 636 2.72 4.35 9.64
C LEU A 636 3.19 5.81 9.71
N PHE A 637 4.47 6.00 10.01
CA PHE A 637 5.17 7.30 10.05
C PHE A 637 6.44 7.22 9.21
N LEU A 638 6.72 8.27 8.41
CA LEU A 638 7.98 8.36 7.66
C LEU A 638 8.97 9.20 8.46
N GLU A 639 10.02 8.54 8.96
CA GLU A 639 10.98 9.11 9.90
C GLU A 639 12.40 8.93 9.35
N ASN A 640 13.05 10.03 8.96
CA ASN A 640 14.41 10.02 8.41
C ASN A 640 14.59 9.02 7.23
N GLY A 641 13.56 8.84 6.39
CA GLY A 641 13.58 7.91 5.24
C GLY A 641 13.18 6.46 5.57
N ILE A 642 12.82 6.18 6.82
CA ILE A 642 12.35 4.87 7.29
C ILE A 642 10.85 4.95 7.55
N VAL A 643 10.08 3.95 7.11
CA VAL A 643 8.67 3.83 7.48
C VAL A 643 8.58 3.04 8.79
N VAL A 644 8.03 3.64 9.84
CA VAL A 644 7.87 3.05 11.17
C VAL A 644 6.39 2.85 11.46
N GLY A 645 5.98 1.61 11.77
CA GLY A 645 4.63 1.31 12.25
C GLY A 645 4.57 1.49 13.78
N ARG A 646 3.71 2.38 14.26
CA ARG A 646 3.55 2.70 15.70
C ARG A 646 2.14 2.38 16.20
N TYR A 647 2.03 2.06 17.49
CA TYR A 647 0.79 1.68 18.17
C TYR A 647 0.66 2.40 19.53
N ASP A 648 -0.56 2.55 20.04
CA ASP A 648 -0.87 3.31 21.27
C ASP A 648 -0.47 2.57 22.55
N SER A 649 0.83 2.40 22.78
CA SER A 649 1.39 1.65 23.91
C SER A 649 1.12 2.28 25.28
N ASN A 650 0.66 3.53 25.34
CA ASN A 650 0.37 4.24 26.59
C ASN A 650 -1.13 4.43 26.87
N GLY A 651 -2.00 3.92 26.00
CA GLY A 651 -3.47 3.98 26.15
C GLY A 651 -4.04 5.39 26.10
N SER A 652 -3.38 6.31 25.41
CA SER A 652 -3.82 7.71 25.26
C SER A 652 -5.05 7.86 24.34
N GLY A 653 -5.35 6.84 23.54
CA GLY A 653 -6.36 6.85 22.48
C GLY A 653 -5.88 7.52 21.18
N THR A 654 -4.61 7.89 21.08
CA THR A 654 -4.03 8.55 19.90
C THR A 654 -2.64 7.99 19.59
N ILE A 655 -2.36 7.69 18.32
CA ILE A 655 -1.05 7.19 17.89
C ILE A 655 -0.22 8.35 17.33
N THR A 656 1.00 8.50 17.83
CA THR A 656 1.95 9.57 17.51
C THR A 656 3.35 9.00 17.25
N ALA A 657 4.26 9.84 16.73
CA ALA A 657 5.66 9.47 16.53
C ALA A 657 6.44 9.18 17.83
N ALA A 658 5.86 9.47 19.01
CA ALA A 658 6.48 9.19 20.31
C ALA A 658 6.09 7.82 20.87
N ASP A 659 5.03 7.18 20.36
CA ASP A 659 4.57 5.88 20.84
C ASP A 659 5.46 4.74 20.34
N ASN A 660 5.32 3.55 20.89
CA ASN A 660 6.25 2.46 20.58
C ASN A 660 6.14 2.00 19.12
N ALA A 661 7.27 1.60 18.54
CA ALA A 661 7.33 1.01 17.22
C ALA A 661 7.03 -0.50 17.27
N ALA A 662 6.11 -0.96 16.43
CA ALA A 662 5.79 -2.37 16.21
C ALA A 662 6.73 -3.00 15.17
N PHE A 663 6.99 -2.28 14.08
CA PHE A 663 7.94 -2.68 13.03
C PHE A 663 8.50 -1.45 12.31
N ALA A 664 9.56 -1.63 11.53
CA ALA A 664 10.06 -0.59 10.62
C ALA A 664 10.58 -1.16 9.30
N VAL A 665 10.47 -0.37 8.23
CA VAL A 665 10.82 -0.72 6.85
C VAL A 665 11.72 0.36 6.27
N ALA A 666 12.82 -0.04 5.62
CA ALA A 666 13.76 0.87 5.00
C ALA A 666 14.22 0.33 3.65
N ILE A 667 14.50 1.23 2.69
CA ILE A 667 15.03 0.86 1.37
C ILE A 667 16.41 1.48 1.17
N ASP A 668 17.34 0.71 0.62
CA ASP A 668 18.64 1.24 0.23
C ASP A 668 18.50 2.12 -1.03
N ALA A 669 18.92 3.38 -0.91
CA ALA A 669 18.70 4.39 -1.94
C ALA A 669 19.40 4.08 -3.28
N SER A 670 20.48 3.29 -3.28
CA SER A 670 21.26 3.00 -4.48
C SER A 670 20.92 1.66 -5.13
N THR A 671 20.45 0.70 -4.34
CA THR A 671 20.25 -0.68 -4.79
C THR A 671 18.78 -1.11 -4.82
N GLY A 672 17.88 -0.42 -4.11
CA GLY A 672 16.48 -0.82 -3.99
C GLY A 672 16.26 -2.07 -3.12
N VAL A 673 17.27 -2.49 -2.35
CA VAL A 673 17.17 -3.58 -1.36
C VAL A 673 16.33 -3.12 -0.17
N LEU A 674 15.38 -3.94 0.26
CA LEU A 674 14.48 -3.64 1.37
C LEU A 674 15.01 -4.31 2.65
N SER A 675 14.98 -3.57 3.75
CA SER A 675 15.23 -4.09 5.10
C SER A 675 13.97 -3.92 5.94
N VAL A 676 13.72 -4.86 6.84
CA VAL A 676 12.58 -4.84 7.77
C VAL A 676 13.05 -5.25 9.16
N VAL A 677 12.45 -4.66 10.19
CA VAL A 677 12.58 -5.09 11.58
C VAL A 677 11.20 -5.21 12.20
N GLN A 678 11.00 -6.24 13.02
CA GLN A 678 9.83 -6.41 13.86
C GLN A 678 10.23 -6.37 15.34
N TYR A 679 9.40 -5.71 16.16
CA TYR A 679 9.64 -5.46 17.58
C TYR A 679 8.56 -6.07 18.49
N VAL A 680 7.35 -6.29 17.97
CA VAL A 680 6.20 -6.86 18.71
C VAL A 680 5.49 -7.88 17.83
N SER A 681 4.81 -8.84 18.46
CA SER A 681 3.97 -9.79 17.74
C SER A 681 2.75 -9.08 17.15
N LEU A 682 2.28 -9.60 16.03
CA LEU A 682 1.16 -9.05 15.27
C LEU A 682 0.02 -10.05 15.24
N HIS A 683 -1.21 -9.56 15.20
CA HIS A 683 -2.40 -10.42 15.14
C HIS A 683 -2.64 -10.90 13.72
N HIS A 684 -2.76 -12.21 13.53
CA HIS A 684 -3.14 -12.81 12.25
C HIS A 684 -4.63 -13.15 12.24
N ASN A 685 -5.29 -12.84 11.12
CA ASN A 685 -6.75 -12.72 11.10
C ASN A 685 -7.49 -14.07 11.02
N SER A 686 -6.74 -15.16 10.91
CA SER A 686 -7.26 -16.50 10.70
C SER A 686 -6.62 -17.41 11.73
N PRO A 687 -7.36 -17.94 12.72
CA PRO A 687 -6.81 -18.93 13.62
C PRO A 687 -6.47 -20.20 12.82
N ASP A 688 -5.19 -20.51 12.71
CA ASP A 688 -4.66 -21.68 12.05
C ASP A 688 -4.97 -22.92 12.90
N THR A 689 -5.74 -23.84 12.29
CA THR A 689 -6.16 -25.08 12.92
C THR A 689 -5.87 -26.28 12.00
N PRO A 690 -4.87 -27.15 12.32
CA PRO A 690 -3.83 -27.04 13.35
C PRO A 690 -2.59 -26.22 12.90
N ALA A 691 -1.86 -25.66 13.87
CA ALA A 691 -0.72 -24.74 13.74
C ALA A 691 0.24 -24.94 12.54
N ASP A 692 0.39 -23.81 11.81
CA ASP A 692 1.46 -23.24 10.99
C ASP A 692 2.28 -24.10 9.98
N ILE A 693 2.08 -23.75 8.69
CA ILE A 693 3.14 -23.17 7.83
C ILE A 693 2.68 -21.80 7.24
N SER A 694 2.66 -20.76 8.08
CA SER A 694 2.88 -19.32 7.84
C SER A 694 1.93 -18.56 6.91
N GLU A 695 0.79 -18.09 7.44
CA GLU A 695 0.05 -16.97 6.82
C GLU A 695 0.90 -15.69 6.92
N ALA A 696 1.21 -15.08 5.78
CA ALA A 696 2.02 -13.86 5.76
C ALA A 696 1.13 -12.61 5.84
N LEU A 697 1.24 -11.86 6.93
CA LEU A 697 0.80 -10.47 6.95
C LEU A 697 1.69 -9.64 6.01
N ASN A 698 1.06 -8.68 5.33
CA ASN A 698 1.76 -7.73 4.48
C ASN A 698 1.10 -6.36 4.56
N LEU A 699 1.82 -5.35 4.07
CA LEU A 699 1.39 -3.96 4.12
C LEU A 699 0.51 -3.56 2.92
N GLY A 700 0.11 -4.52 2.07
CA GLY A 700 -0.75 -4.29 0.90
C GLY A 700 -0.24 -3.15 0.01
N SER A 701 -1.06 -2.13 -0.20
CA SER A 701 -0.72 -0.91 -0.94
C SER A 701 -0.50 0.31 -0.03
N THR A 702 -0.13 0.12 1.24
CA THR A 702 0.03 1.22 2.20
C THR A 702 1.36 1.95 2.08
N ILE A 703 2.39 1.29 1.54
CA ILE A 703 3.71 1.88 1.27
C ILE A 703 4.12 1.74 -0.20
N ASN A 704 4.78 2.79 -0.71
CA ASN A 704 5.33 2.85 -2.05
C ASN A 704 6.86 2.97 -2.00
N ALA A 705 7.54 2.35 -2.95
CA ALA A 705 8.88 2.78 -3.34
C ALA A 705 8.74 3.91 -4.34
N VAL A 706 9.59 4.92 -4.23
CA VAL A 706 9.70 6.06 -5.14
C VAL A 706 11.10 6.04 -5.73
N VAL A 707 11.20 6.06 -7.07
CA VAL A 707 12.46 6.38 -7.75
C VAL A 707 12.44 7.87 -8.06
N THR A 708 13.55 8.55 -7.76
CA THR A 708 13.82 9.95 -8.10
C THR A 708 15.02 9.96 -9.03
N VAL A 709 14.83 10.51 -10.22
CA VAL A 709 15.86 10.68 -11.24
C VAL A 709 16.13 12.17 -11.34
N THR A 710 17.39 12.55 -11.22
CA THR A 710 17.87 13.91 -11.37
C THR A 710 18.97 13.90 -12.42
N ASP A 711 18.90 14.78 -13.40
CA ASP A 711 19.94 14.93 -14.42
C ASP A 711 21.02 15.94 -13.98
N GLY A 712 21.80 16.48 -14.93
CA GLY A 712 23.01 17.23 -14.65
C GLY A 712 22.77 18.69 -14.28
N ASP A 713 21.74 19.32 -14.82
CA ASP A 713 21.38 20.71 -14.50
C ASP A 713 20.35 20.83 -13.34
N GLY A 714 19.77 19.69 -12.95
CA GLY A 714 19.05 19.52 -11.69
C GLY A 714 17.54 19.33 -11.83
N ASP A 715 17.04 19.11 -13.03
CA ASP A 715 15.67 18.69 -13.27
C ASP A 715 15.37 17.35 -12.58
N VAL A 716 14.12 17.15 -12.16
CA VAL A 716 13.75 15.97 -11.37
C VAL A 716 12.48 15.30 -11.89
N ALA A 717 12.61 14.01 -12.22
CA ALA A 717 11.50 13.12 -12.48
C ALA A 717 11.32 12.11 -11.35
N THR A 718 10.07 11.83 -10.99
CA THR A 718 9.75 10.81 -9.99
C THR A 718 8.71 9.83 -10.50
N SER A 719 8.84 8.58 -10.07
CA SER A 719 7.85 7.54 -10.31
C SER A 719 7.75 6.66 -9.09
N SER A 720 6.57 6.09 -8.83
CA SER A 720 6.34 5.30 -7.63
C SER A 720 5.53 4.05 -7.91
N THR A 721 5.73 3.03 -7.09
CA THR A 721 4.98 1.78 -7.15
C THR A 721 4.77 1.20 -5.75
N ALA A 722 3.66 0.53 -5.54
CA ALA A 722 3.33 -0.09 -4.26
C ALA A 722 4.25 -1.28 -3.99
N ILE A 723 4.84 -1.34 -2.79
CA ILE A 723 5.75 -2.43 -2.37
C ILE A 723 5.30 -3.11 -1.09
N GLY A 724 4.15 -2.73 -0.51
CA GLY A 724 3.72 -3.27 0.78
C GLY A 724 3.54 -4.79 0.79
N SER A 725 3.20 -5.40 -0.35
CA SER A 725 3.14 -6.86 -0.53
C SER A 725 4.52 -7.54 -0.56
N ALA A 726 5.61 -6.80 -0.75
CA ALA A 726 6.97 -7.34 -0.71
C ALA A 726 7.49 -7.51 0.73
N VAL A 727 6.86 -6.86 1.71
CA VAL A 727 7.09 -7.06 3.14
C VAL A 727 6.18 -8.19 3.61
N ARG A 728 6.77 -9.23 4.17
CA ARG A 728 6.06 -10.39 4.73
C ARG A 728 6.43 -10.53 6.20
N LEU A 729 5.44 -10.59 7.07
CA LEU A 729 5.59 -10.82 8.50
C LEU A 729 4.84 -12.12 8.77
N LEU A 730 5.56 -13.16 9.16
CA LEU A 730 5.01 -14.50 9.42
C LEU A 730 4.79 -14.66 10.91
N ASP A 731 3.77 -15.44 11.25
CA ASP A 731 3.50 -15.84 12.63
C ASP A 731 4.31 -17.07 13.03
N ASP A 732 4.55 -17.26 14.33
CA ASP A 732 5.02 -18.52 14.91
C ASP A 732 3.94 -19.05 15.87
N GLY A 733 2.98 -19.79 15.33
CA GLY A 733 1.85 -20.32 16.11
C GLY A 733 2.24 -21.43 17.12
N PRO A 734 1.28 -21.93 17.92
CA PRO A 734 1.57 -22.79 19.04
C PRO A 734 1.90 -24.19 18.57
N LYS A 735 2.94 -24.78 19.17
CA LYS A 735 3.45 -26.09 18.81
C LYS A 735 3.42 -27.06 19.96
N PHE A 736 2.72 -28.18 19.75
CA PHE A 736 2.83 -29.34 20.63
C PHE A 736 4.17 -30.05 20.44
N ILE A 737 4.85 -30.39 21.54
CA ILE A 737 6.17 -31.02 21.53
C ILE A 737 6.06 -32.51 21.87
N SER A 738 5.49 -32.85 23.03
CA SER A 738 5.36 -34.25 23.48
C SER A 738 4.41 -34.41 24.67
N SER A 739 3.83 -35.59 24.82
CA SER A 739 3.07 -35.99 26.01
C SER A 739 3.24 -37.48 26.29
N THR A 740 2.89 -37.88 27.51
CA THR A 740 2.77 -39.29 27.89
C THR A 740 1.36 -39.59 28.37
N ASN A 741 0.94 -40.84 28.28
CA ASN A 741 -0.16 -41.28 29.14
C ASN A 741 0.33 -41.34 30.59
N LEU A 742 -0.60 -41.35 31.52
CA LEU A 742 -0.32 -41.43 32.94
C LEU A 742 -1.06 -42.64 33.52
N ILE A 743 -0.34 -43.49 34.23
CA ILE A 743 -0.90 -44.60 35.00
C ILE A 743 -0.43 -44.43 36.43
N PHE A 744 -1.37 -44.30 37.38
CA PHE A 744 -1.02 -44.09 38.78
C PHE A 744 -1.96 -44.84 39.73
N ALA A 745 -1.49 -45.11 40.94
CA ALA A 745 -2.25 -45.81 41.96
C ALA A 745 -3.44 -44.97 42.48
N ASN A 746 -4.62 -45.55 42.51
CA ASN A 746 -5.82 -44.94 43.09
C ASN A 746 -5.60 -44.53 44.56
N SER A 747 -4.87 -45.35 45.31
CA SER A 747 -4.58 -45.11 46.73
C SER A 747 -3.73 -43.86 47.02
N THR A 748 -2.97 -43.34 46.05
CA THR A 748 -2.21 -42.09 46.23
C THR A 748 -3.04 -40.86 45.84
N GLY A 749 -4.07 -41.03 45.00
CA GLY A 749 -4.92 -39.95 44.51
C GLY A 749 -4.20 -38.92 43.64
N VAL A 750 -2.91 -39.11 43.32
CA VAL A 750 -2.10 -38.17 42.53
C VAL A 750 -1.18 -38.90 41.56
N GLY A 751 -1.08 -38.37 40.35
CA GLY A 751 -0.12 -38.80 39.34
C GLY A 751 0.30 -37.65 38.43
N THR A 752 1.52 -37.73 37.89
CA THR A 752 2.13 -36.69 37.04
C THR A 752 2.65 -37.29 35.73
N GLY A 753 2.17 -36.80 34.58
CA GLY A 753 2.66 -37.15 33.25
C GLY A 753 3.45 -36.00 32.60
N ILE A 754 3.92 -36.22 31.37
CA ILE A 754 4.62 -35.20 30.56
C ILE A 754 3.61 -34.51 29.64
N TYR A 755 3.70 -33.18 29.54
CA TYR A 755 3.01 -32.37 28.54
C TYR A 755 3.85 -31.13 28.22
N GLN A 756 4.49 -31.15 27.05
CA GLN A 756 5.37 -30.08 26.57
C GLN A 756 4.77 -29.44 25.34
N TYR A 757 4.75 -28.10 25.33
CA TYR A 757 4.29 -27.27 24.23
C TYR A 757 5.11 -25.97 24.21
N ASN A 758 5.06 -25.26 23.09
CA ASN A 758 5.50 -23.88 22.96
C ASN A 758 4.32 -23.07 22.40
N ILE A 759 4.08 -21.87 22.90
CA ILE A 759 3.01 -21.00 22.41
C ILE A 759 3.44 -20.18 21.21
N GLY A 760 4.74 -19.96 21.01
CA GLY A 760 5.21 -19.06 19.99
C GLY A 760 5.75 -17.77 20.60
N ALA A 761 5.81 -16.72 19.79
CA ALA A 761 6.42 -15.45 20.15
C ALA A 761 5.44 -14.48 20.85
N ASP A 762 4.14 -14.73 20.78
CA ASP A 762 3.04 -13.82 21.15
C ASP A 762 2.38 -14.16 22.51
N ASN A 763 3.17 -14.67 23.45
CA ASN A 763 2.69 -15.08 24.78
C ASN A 763 1.89 -13.98 25.51
N TYR A 764 0.80 -14.38 26.17
CA TYR A 764 0.05 -13.46 27.03
C TYR A 764 0.89 -12.90 28.18
N THR A 765 0.88 -11.57 28.34
CA THR A 765 1.53 -10.88 29.46
C THR A 765 0.70 -10.94 30.75
N ALA A 766 -0.60 -11.25 30.65
CA ALA A 766 -1.52 -11.47 31.75
C ALA A 766 -2.52 -12.57 31.37
N TYR A 767 -2.86 -13.43 32.33
CA TYR A 767 -3.71 -14.60 32.11
C TYR A 767 -5.07 -14.47 32.78
N ASP A 768 -6.13 -14.82 32.06
CA ASP A 768 -7.51 -14.92 32.54
C ASP A 768 -8.32 -15.96 31.75
N LEU A 769 -9.64 -16.02 31.95
CA LEU A 769 -10.51 -16.97 31.25
C LEU A 769 -10.52 -16.83 29.72
N THR A 770 -10.14 -15.66 29.20
CA THR A 770 -10.10 -15.33 27.77
C THR A 770 -8.67 -15.25 27.21
N HIS A 771 -7.66 -15.16 28.07
CA HIS A 771 -6.24 -15.11 27.74
C HIS A 771 -5.53 -16.28 28.44
N SER A 772 -5.63 -17.47 27.86
CA SER A 772 -5.16 -18.75 28.42
C SER A 772 -4.43 -19.51 27.34
N ASP A 773 -3.30 -20.14 27.68
CA ASP A 773 -2.54 -20.99 26.74
C ASP A 773 -3.32 -22.27 26.34
N PHE A 774 -4.49 -22.47 26.94
CA PHE A 774 -5.31 -23.66 26.82
C PHE A 774 -6.72 -23.28 26.37
N GLY A 775 -7.18 -23.99 25.34
CA GLY A 775 -8.57 -23.99 24.93
C GLY A 775 -9.46 -24.79 25.90
N PRO A 776 -10.78 -24.88 25.65
CA PRO A 776 -11.68 -25.66 26.49
C PRO A 776 -11.28 -27.13 26.58
N ILE A 777 -10.91 -27.58 27.78
CA ILE A 777 -10.55 -28.98 28.04
C ILE A 777 -11.82 -29.80 28.25
N THR A 778 -11.92 -30.97 27.60
CA THR A 778 -13.03 -31.91 27.81
C THR A 778 -12.57 -33.15 28.54
N LEU A 779 -13.42 -33.67 29.42
CA LEU A 779 -13.20 -34.92 30.16
C LEU A 779 -14.23 -35.97 29.73
N SER A 780 -13.74 -37.17 29.45
CA SER A 780 -14.54 -38.38 29.28
C SER A 780 -13.83 -39.58 29.90
N GLY A 781 -14.50 -40.71 30.03
CA GLY A 781 -13.85 -41.88 30.64
C GLY A 781 -14.83 -42.91 31.20
N SER A 782 -14.30 -43.80 32.02
CA SER A 782 -15.07 -44.82 32.72
C SER A 782 -14.44 -45.21 34.06
N VAL A 783 -15.28 -45.61 35.01
CA VAL A 783 -14.88 -46.27 36.27
C VAL A 783 -15.47 -47.67 36.29
N ALA A 784 -14.66 -48.69 36.58
CA ALA A 784 -15.09 -50.09 36.59
C ALA A 784 -15.92 -50.49 35.34
N ALA A 785 -15.48 -50.03 34.16
CA ALA A 785 -16.11 -50.19 32.85
C ALA A 785 -17.48 -49.48 32.64
N ASN A 786 -17.97 -48.68 33.58
CA ASN A 786 -19.14 -47.82 33.39
C ASN A 786 -18.68 -46.41 33.02
N ALA A 787 -19.31 -45.80 32.00
CA ALA A 787 -18.97 -44.45 31.59
C ALA A 787 -19.22 -43.45 32.74
N ILE A 788 -18.31 -42.49 32.90
CA ILE A 788 -18.53 -41.36 33.82
C ILE A 788 -19.59 -40.41 33.24
N THR A 789 -20.27 -39.68 34.11
CA THR A 789 -21.30 -38.68 33.75
C THR A 789 -21.02 -37.34 34.42
N ASN A 790 -21.73 -36.27 34.05
CA ASN A 790 -21.58 -34.93 34.64
C ASN A 790 -20.11 -34.43 34.70
N SER A 791 -19.29 -34.84 33.73
CA SER A 791 -17.88 -34.48 33.64
C SER A 791 -17.70 -33.01 33.32
N THR A 792 -16.86 -32.31 34.10
CA THR A 792 -16.49 -30.91 33.88
C THR A 792 -15.00 -30.71 34.10
N VAL A 793 -14.41 -29.80 33.32
CA VAL A 793 -13.08 -29.26 33.53
C VAL A 793 -13.20 -27.75 33.42
N THR A 794 -12.84 -27.04 34.48
CA THR A 794 -13.05 -25.59 34.58
C THR A 794 -11.75 -24.88 34.90
N TRP A 795 -11.43 -23.85 34.12
CA TRP A 795 -10.26 -23.01 34.36
C TRP A 795 -10.34 -22.39 35.75
N SER A 796 -9.25 -22.49 36.51
CA SER A 796 -9.18 -21.95 37.88
C SER A 796 -8.17 -20.81 37.96
N SER A 797 -6.96 -21.00 37.43
CA SER A 797 -5.92 -19.97 37.39
C SER A 797 -4.82 -20.31 36.41
N GLU A 798 -4.13 -19.31 35.89
CA GLU A 798 -2.97 -19.49 35.03
C GLU A 798 -1.93 -18.38 35.22
N THR A 799 -0.67 -18.75 35.00
CA THR A 799 0.53 -17.91 35.06
C THR A 799 1.49 -18.32 33.95
N ALA A 800 2.55 -17.54 33.74
CA ALA A 800 3.61 -17.90 32.79
C ALA A 800 4.31 -19.24 33.10
N SER A 801 4.17 -19.77 34.34
CA SER A 801 4.79 -21.03 34.75
C SER A 801 3.81 -22.19 34.99
N SER A 802 2.52 -21.94 35.17
CA SER A 802 1.55 -22.99 35.52
C SER A 802 0.11 -22.63 35.17
N ALA A 803 -0.69 -23.63 34.80
CA ALA A 803 -2.15 -23.53 34.63
C ALA A 803 -2.87 -24.59 35.47
N VAL A 804 -3.95 -24.22 36.15
CA VAL A 804 -4.72 -25.07 37.07
C VAL A 804 -6.18 -25.11 36.65
N PHE A 805 -6.73 -26.32 36.56
CA PHE A 805 -8.13 -26.59 36.23
C PHE A 805 -8.76 -27.44 37.33
N THR A 806 -10.00 -27.11 37.70
CA THR A 806 -10.82 -27.96 38.58
C THR A 806 -11.52 -29.01 37.73
N VAL A 807 -11.45 -30.27 38.17
CA VAL A 807 -12.02 -31.44 37.51
C VAL A 807 -13.14 -31.98 38.39
N ALA A 808 -14.26 -32.38 37.78
CA ALA A 808 -15.31 -33.10 38.48
C ALA A 808 -16.02 -34.08 37.55
N PHE A 809 -16.46 -35.23 38.07
CA PHE A 809 -17.27 -36.19 37.34
C PHE A 809 -18.04 -37.11 38.30
N ASP A 810 -19.09 -37.74 37.79
CA ASP A 810 -19.87 -38.73 38.52
C ASP A 810 -19.56 -40.14 38.00
N TYR A 811 -19.54 -41.13 38.88
CA TYR A 811 -19.36 -42.54 38.53
C TYR A 811 -20.33 -43.47 39.26
N LEU A 812 -20.65 -44.60 38.62
CA LEU A 812 -21.58 -45.60 39.15
C LEU A 812 -20.84 -46.64 39.99
N SER A 813 -21.32 -46.86 41.22
CA SER A 813 -20.75 -47.80 42.18
C SER A 813 -21.86 -48.44 43.01
N GLY A 814 -21.89 -49.78 43.12
CA GLY A 814 -22.88 -50.49 43.96
C GLY A 814 -24.36 -50.24 43.62
N GLY A 815 -24.65 -49.60 42.49
CA GLY A 815 -25.98 -49.13 42.11
C GLY A 815 -26.18 -47.62 42.21
N ALA A 816 -25.36 -46.90 42.99
CA ALA A 816 -25.46 -45.44 43.21
C ALA A 816 -24.39 -44.62 42.51
N THR A 817 -24.74 -43.35 42.30
CA THR A 817 -23.90 -42.36 41.65
C THR A 817 -23.06 -41.62 42.70
N ILE A 818 -21.74 -41.70 42.58
CA ILE A 818 -20.78 -41.00 43.44
C ILE A 818 -20.19 -39.83 42.64
N HIS A 819 -20.00 -38.69 43.31
CA HIS A 819 -19.38 -37.49 42.74
C HIS A 819 -17.91 -37.43 43.16
N GLU A 820 -17.01 -37.34 42.19
CA GLU A 820 -15.57 -37.20 42.40
C GLU A 820 -15.12 -35.82 41.92
N THR A 821 -14.21 -35.19 42.67
CA THR A 821 -13.60 -33.89 42.34
C THR A 821 -12.08 -33.99 42.34
N GLY A 822 -11.41 -33.03 41.73
CA GLY A 822 -9.97 -33.04 41.65
C GLY A 822 -9.40 -31.84 40.91
N THR A 823 -8.10 -31.89 40.61
CA THR A 823 -7.40 -30.86 39.85
C THR A 823 -6.56 -31.44 38.72
N LEU A 824 -6.50 -30.71 37.61
CA LEU A 824 -5.55 -30.93 36.52
C LEU A 824 -4.63 -29.70 36.47
N THR A 825 -3.35 -29.90 36.75
CA THR A 825 -2.35 -28.83 36.80
C THR A 825 -1.28 -29.05 35.75
N PHE A 826 -1.08 -28.08 34.86
CA PHE A 826 0.07 -28.02 33.96
C PHE A 826 1.19 -27.18 34.59
N ASP A 827 2.39 -27.74 34.66
CA ASP A 827 3.62 -27.00 34.94
C ASP A 827 4.31 -26.74 33.59
N LYS A 828 4.28 -25.47 33.16
CA LYS A 828 4.75 -25.04 31.85
C LYS A 828 6.28 -25.03 31.76
N VAL A 829 6.96 -24.88 32.91
CA VAL A 829 8.43 -24.83 32.97
C VAL A 829 9.01 -26.24 33.02
N ALA A 830 8.41 -27.12 33.82
CA ALA A 830 8.77 -28.52 33.84
C ALA A 830 8.28 -29.26 32.59
N GLY A 831 7.19 -28.83 31.96
CA GLY A 831 6.58 -29.57 30.86
C GLY A 831 5.86 -30.83 31.33
N THR A 832 5.13 -30.72 32.45
CA THR A 832 4.38 -31.83 33.06
C THR A 832 2.93 -31.47 33.29
N TYR A 833 2.05 -32.47 33.37
CA TYR A 833 0.69 -32.32 33.87
C TYR A 833 0.47 -33.24 35.08
N THR A 834 -0.25 -32.77 36.10
CA THR A 834 -0.56 -33.52 37.31
C THR A 834 -2.07 -33.62 37.46
N VAL A 835 -2.55 -34.84 37.70
CA VAL A 835 -3.95 -35.12 38.07
C VAL A 835 -3.98 -35.44 39.55
N VAL A 836 -4.82 -34.74 40.30
CA VAL A 836 -5.12 -35.02 41.70
C VAL A 836 -6.62 -35.31 41.80
N LEU A 837 -6.99 -36.40 42.47
CA LEU A 837 -8.35 -36.72 42.88
C LEU A 837 -8.49 -36.40 44.38
N ASP A 838 -9.60 -35.79 44.76
CA ASP A 838 -9.84 -35.40 46.16
C ASP A 838 -10.16 -36.61 47.04
N SER A 839 -10.61 -37.72 46.45
CA SER A 839 -10.81 -39.00 47.12
C SER A 839 -10.44 -40.19 46.23
N PRO A 840 -10.03 -41.33 46.83
CA PRO A 840 -9.88 -42.56 46.06
C PRO A 840 -11.22 -42.98 45.43
N ILE A 841 -11.16 -43.51 44.21
CA ILE A 841 -12.36 -44.02 43.52
C ILE A 841 -12.71 -45.38 44.13
N GLU A 842 -13.73 -45.43 44.98
CA GLU A 842 -14.09 -46.62 45.75
C GLU A 842 -15.37 -47.33 45.26
N SER A 843 -15.48 -48.62 45.59
CA SER A 843 -16.71 -49.37 45.41
C SER A 843 -17.66 -49.17 46.60
N ILE A 844 -18.96 -49.08 46.38
CA ILE A 844 -19.95 -49.15 47.46
C ILE A 844 -20.79 -50.42 47.31
N THR A 845 -21.39 -50.84 48.42
CA THR A 845 -22.33 -51.96 48.48
C THR A 845 -23.64 -51.48 49.09
N ILE A 846 -24.77 -51.86 48.49
CA ILE A 846 -26.12 -51.59 49.04
C ILE A 846 -26.74 -52.91 49.50
N VAL A 847 -27.04 -53.02 50.79
CA VAL A 847 -27.74 -54.17 51.37
C VAL A 847 -29.12 -53.77 51.88
N THR A 848 -30.14 -54.61 51.69
CA THR A 848 -31.52 -54.25 52.06
C THR A 848 -32.22 -55.33 52.87
N THR A 849 -33.13 -54.92 53.76
CA THR A 849 -33.96 -55.85 54.55
C THR A 849 -34.94 -56.66 53.71
N SER A 850 -35.23 -56.22 52.47
CA SER A 850 -36.12 -56.89 51.53
C SER A 850 -35.40 -57.76 50.49
N GLN A 851 -34.06 -57.82 50.53
CA GLN A 851 -33.28 -58.64 49.62
C GLN A 851 -33.60 -60.13 49.81
N GLN A 852 -33.58 -60.91 48.72
CA GLN A 852 -33.78 -62.36 48.81
C GLN A 852 -32.71 -63.00 49.70
N GLY A 853 -33.15 -63.89 50.60
CA GLY A 853 -32.27 -64.66 51.48
C GLY A 853 -32.08 -64.08 52.89
N VAL A 854 -32.54 -62.85 53.15
CA VAL A 854 -32.52 -62.25 54.48
C VAL A 854 -33.49 -63.00 55.41
N THR A 855 -33.01 -63.39 56.59
CA THR A 855 -33.82 -64.03 57.64
C THR A 855 -33.90 -63.14 58.87
N PHE A 856 -35.08 -63.11 59.51
CA PHE A 856 -35.33 -62.37 60.74
C PHE A 856 -35.51 -63.35 61.89
N GLN A 857 -34.76 -63.15 62.96
CA GLN A 857 -34.83 -63.99 64.16
C GLN A 857 -35.20 -63.17 65.39
N GLY A 858 -36.34 -63.50 66.01
CA GLY A 858 -36.79 -62.91 67.26
C GLY A 858 -36.04 -63.46 68.48
N TYR A 859 -35.86 -62.63 69.51
CA TYR A 859 -35.21 -62.95 70.78
C TYR A 859 -35.91 -62.30 71.96
N ASN A 860 -35.88 -62.98 73.11
CA ASN A 860 -36.28 -62.39 74.39
C ASN A 860 -35.29 -61.31 74.84
N ALA A 861 -35.80 -60.26 75.50
CA ALA A 861 -34.97 -59.17 76.01
C ALA A 861 -33.86 -59.64 76.96
N ASN A 862 -32.64 -59.10 76.75
CA ASN A 862 -31.44 -59.41 77.52
C ASN A 862 -31.13 -60.92 77.58
N SER A 863 -31.40 -61.65 76.50
CA SER A 863 -31.27 -63.10 76.43
C SER A 863 -30.75 -63.60 75.08
N ASN A 864 -30.18 -64.80 75.09
CA ASN A 864 -29.83 -65.57 73.89
C ASN A 864 -30.97 -66.48 73.42
N THR A 865 -32.10 -66.51 74.14
CA THR A 865 -33.24 -67.38 73.84
C THR A 865 -34.05 -66.82 72.68
N GLN A 866 -34.16 -67.60 71.61
CA GLN A 866 -35.01 -67.29 70.45
C GLN A 866 -36.48 -67.23 70.86
N ASP A 867 -37.19 -66.24 70.35
CA ASP A 867 -38.64 -66.13 70.43
C ASP A 867 -39.22 -66.26 69.02
N ASN A 868 -39.98 -67.33 68.80
CA ASN A 868 -40.65 -67.63 67.54
C ASN A 868 -42.19 -67.60 67.70
N SER A 869 -42.70 -67.05 68.82
CA SER A 869 -44.11 -67.14 69.20
C SER A 869 -45.00 -66.02 68.64
N GLY A 870 -44.40 -64.98 68.05
CA GLY A 870 -45.11 -63.78 67.58
C GLY A 870 -44.21 -62.55 67.68
N PRO A 871 -44.78 -61.33 67.83
CA PRO A 871 -43.99 -60.11 68.13
C PRO A 871 -42.95 -60.40 69.20
N ALA A 872 -41.72 -59.94 68.99
CA ALA A 872 -40.59 -60.24 69.87
C ALA A 872 -39.98 -58.95 70.41
N ALA A 873 -39.41 -59.00 71.62
CA ALA A 873 -38.77 -57.83 72.22
C ALA A 873 -37.58 -57.31 71.38
N PHE A 874 -36.83 -58.22 70.76
CA PHE A 874 -35.77 -57.92 69.79
C PHE A 874 -35.89 -58.81 68.57
N SER A 875 -35.55 -58.29 67.39
CA SER A 875 -35.41 -59.09 66.18
C SER A 875 -34.14 -58.71 65.43
N VAL A 876 -33.36 -59.69 64.97
CA VAL A 876 -32.09 -59.46 64.26
C VAL A 876 -32.19 -60.01 62.84
N ALA A 877 -31.74 -59.23 61.87
CA ALA A 877 -31.58 -59.62 60.48
C ALA A 877 -30.10 -59.58 60.08
N GLN A 878 -29.61 -60.64 59.42
CA GLN A 878 -28.30 -60.64 58.79
C GLN A 878 -28.44 -60.21 57.34
N LEU A 879 -27.81 -59.09 56.96
CA LEU A 879 -27.87 -58.54 55.60
C LEU A 879 -26.61 -58.83 54.80
N ASP A 880 -25.46 -58.90 55.47
CA ASP A 880 -24.19 -59.39 54.92
C ASP A 880 -23.37 -60.13 55.99
N THR A 881 -22.22 -60.67 55.63
CA THR A 881 -21.30 -61.45 56.47
C THR A 881 -20.98 -60.74 57.79
N ASN A 882 -20.74 -59.42 57.74
CA ASN A 882 -20.41 -58.58 58.89
C ASN A 882 -21.39 -57.39 59.05
N PHE A 883 -22.62 -57.52 58.56
CA PHE A 883 -23.63 -56.47 58.69
C PHE A 883 -24.97 -57.05 59.15
N PHE A 884 -25.23 -56.90 60.44
CA PHE A 884 -26.45 -57.31 61.12
C PHE A 884 -27.24 -56.08 61.55
N VAL A 885 -28.57 -56.16 61.46
CA VAL A 885 -29.47 -55.08 61.86
C VAL A 885 -30.41 -55.62 62.95
N GLN A 886 -30.39 -54.98 64.12
CA GLN A 886 -31.27 -55.30 65.25
C GLN A 886 -32.40 -54.27 65.36
N PHE A 887 -33.61 -54.77 65.51
CA PHE A 887 -34.83 -54.00 65.71
C PHE A 887 -35.36 -54.18 67.14
N SER A 888 -35.82 -53.09 67.75
CA SER A 888 -36.49 -53.02 69.05
C SER A 888 -37.49 -51.87 69.05
N GLY A 889 -38.49 -51.90 69.94
CA GLY A 889 -39.60 -50.95 69.92
C GLY A 889 -39.79 -50.26 71.27
N TYR A 890 -40.23 -49.00 71.22
CA TYR A 890 -40.75 -48.28 72.37
C TYR A 890 -42.16 -47.77 72.06
N HIS A 891 -43.03 -47.75 73.05
CA HIS A 891 -44.40 -47.26 72.92
C HIS A 891 -44.93 -46.69 74.24
N GLU A 892 -45.72 -45.63 74.14
CA GLU A 892 -46.45 -45.00 75.23
C GLU A 892 -47.47 -45.93 75.89
N THR A 893 -47.51 -45.99 77.23
CA THR A 893 -48.53 -46.77 77.94
C THR A 893 -49.60 -45.87 78.57
N ASN A 894 -50.78 -45.79 77.95
CA ASN A 894 -51.90 -45.00 78.47
C ASN A 894 -52.60 -45.68 79.66
N GLY A 895 -52.18 -45.35 80.89
CA GLY A 895 -52.96 -45.63 82.10
C GLY A 895 -52.15 -46.08 83.32
N GLY A 896 -51.85 -45.13 84.22
CA GLY A 896 -51.54 -45.40 85.64
C GLY A 896 -50.09 -45.74 86.00
N GLY A 897 -49.21 -45.92 85.01
CA GLY A 897 -47.76 -46.08 85.18
C GLY A 897 -46.98 -45.65 83.93
N ALA A 898 -47.48 -44.63 83.22
CA ALA A 898 -47.04 -44.23 81.89
C ALA A 898 -45.60 -43.67 81.90
N VAL A 899 -44.72 -44.26 81.10
CA VAL A 899 -43.49 -43.60 80.65
C VAL A 899 -43.87 -42.82 79.39
N SER A 900 -43.95 -41.49 79.52
CA SER A 900 -44.16 -40.57 78.39
C SER A 900 -42.97 -40.56 77.43
N LEU A 901 -43.20 -40.27 76.15
CA LEU A 901 -42.12 -40.13 75.17
C LEU A 901 -41.20 -39.02 75.68
N SER A 902 -39.92 -39.32 75.75
CA SER A 902 -38.91 -38.40 76.24
C SER A 902 -37.64 -38.48 75.42
N ALA A 903 -36.93 -37.36 75.32
CA ALA A 903 -35.57 -37.33 74.80
C ALA A 903 -34.58 -37.45 75.97
N GLY A 904 -33.40 -38.03 75.77
CA GLY A 904 -32.34 -37.99 76.78
C GLY A 904 -31.24 -39.03 76.54
N THR A 905 -30.27 -39.09 77.47
CA THR A 905 -29.16 -40.06 77.40
C THR A 905 -29.40 -41.31 78.25
N THR A 906 -30.10 -41.20 79.38
CA THR A 906 -30.36 -42.32 80.31
C THR A 906 -31.59 -42.17 81.22
N ASN A 907 -32.41 -41.10 81.10
CA ASN A 907 -33.54 -40.84 82.02
C ASN A 907 -34.86 -40.55 81.28
N PRO A 908 -36.01 -41.13 81.71
CA PRO A 908 -37.33 -40.75 81.22
C PRO A 908 -37.79 -39.41 81.81
N GLY A 909 -38.28 -38.50 80.95
CA GLY A 909 -38.99 -37.29 81.36
C GLY A 909 -38.46 -35.95 80.85
N ASP A 910 -37.41 -35.91 80.01
CA ASP A 910 -37.08 -34.67 79.28
C ASP A 910 -38.03 -34.46 78.10
N THR A 911 -38.41 -33.20 77.89
CA THR A 911 -39.29 -32.75 76.80
C THR A 911 -38.57 -31.84 75.81
N THR A 912 -37.23 -31.77 75.89
CA THR A 912 -36.38 -31.04 74.95
C THR A 912 -35.32 -31.98 74.39
N TYR A 913 -35.22 -32.10 73.07
CA TYR A 913 -34.19 -32.89 72.40
C TYR A 913 -32.95 -32.05 72.11
N ALA A 914 -31.77 -32.63 72.35
CA ALA A 914 -30.49 -32.17 71.85
C ALA A 914 -29.72 -33.29 71.14
N ASN A 915 -28.83 -32.92 70.20
CA ASN A 915 -27.91 -33.87 69.56
C ASN A 915 -27.10 -34.64 70.62
N GLY A 916 -27.00 -35.96 70.43
CA GLY A 916 -26.42 -36.89 71.43
C GLY A 916 -27.47 -37.63 72.28
N GLU A 917 -28.75 -37.28 72.15
CA GLU A 917 -29.86 -37.92 72.86
C GLU A 917 -30.67 -38.90 72.00
N LEU A 918 -31.36 -39.83 72.66
CA LEU A 918 -32.26 -40.81 72.06
C LEU A 918 -33.70 -40.56 72.54
N PHE A 919 -34.67 -40.99 71.75
CA PHE A 919 -36.08 -41.02 72.10
C PHE A 919 -36.43 -42.32 72.83
N PHE A 920 -37.06 -42.21 73.99
CA PHE A 920 -37.42 -43.36 74.84
C PHE A 920 -38.87 -43.29 75.32
N ALA A 921 -39.49 -44.46 75.35
CA ALA A 921 -40.76 -44.74 76.00
C ALA A 921 -40.68 -46.10 76.71
N ALA A 922 -41.81 -46.69 77.13
CA ALA A 922 -41.81 -48.06 77.63
C ALA A 922 -41.42 -49.04 76.50
N SER A 923 -40.50 -49.97 76.76
CA SER A 923 -40.13 -51.00 75.78
C SER A 923 -41.34 -51.85 75.40
N THR A 924 -41.45 -52.17 74.11
CA THR A 924 -42.52 -53.02 73.56
C THR A 924 -41.96 -53.97 72.49
N ASP A 925 -42.75 -54.94 72.09
CA ASP A 925 -42.37 -55.92 71.07
C ASP A 925 -42.36 -55.28 69.67
N VAL A 926 -41.50 -55.79 68.79
CA VAL A 926 -41.45 -55.46 67.37
C VAL A 926 -42.02 -56.58 66.51
N THR A 927 -42.62 -56.18 65.39
CA THR A 927 -43.10 -57.08 64.35
C THR A 927 -42.37 -56.72 63.05
N VAL A 928 -41.34 -57.49 62.70
CA VAL A 928 -40.47 -57.21 61.55
C VAL A 928 -40.33 -58.43 60.62
N SER A 929 -40.19 -58.16 59.33
CA SER A 929 -40.05 -59.15 58.25
C SER A 929 -39.43 -58.48 57.01
N SER A 930 -39.25 -59.25 55.93
CA SER A 930 -38.75 -58.72 54.66
C SER A 930 -39.71 -57.76 53.93
N THR A 931 -40.91 -57.53 54.47
CA THR A 931 -41.94 -56.66 53.86
C THR A 931 -42.57 -55.65 54.83
N ALA A 932 -42.09 -55.62 56.08
CA ALA A 932 -42.64 -54.77 57.13
C ALA A 932 -41.64 -54.64 58.28
N LEU A 933 -41.32 -53.42 58.70
CA LEU A 933 -40.52 -53.11 59.87
C LEU A 933 -41.36 -52.20 60.79
N GLY A 934 -42.04 -52.77 61.79
CA GLY A 934 -42.96 -52.03 62.65
C GLY A 934 -42.82 -52.34 64.14
N VAL A 935 -43.48 -51.52 64.94
CA VAL A 935 -43.59 -51.68 66.40
C VAL A 935 -44.94 -52.33 66.68
N SER A 936 -44.98 -53.38 67.50
CA SER A 936 -46.19 -54.09 67.96
C SER A 936 -47.21 -54.47 66.86
N SER A 937 -48.04 -53.54 66.36
CA SER A 937 -49.08 -53.72 65.34
C SER A 937 -48.58 -53.80 63.88
N ASN A 938 -47.27 -53.92 63.64
CA ASN A 938 -46.65 -54.04 62.30
C ASN A 938 -46.66 -52.74 61.46
N THR A 939 -47.02 -51.62 62.07
CA THR A 939 -46.90 -50.25 61.56
C THR A 939 -46.13 -49.42 62.58
N LEU A 940 -45.83 -48.17 62.25
CA LEU A 940 -45.33 -47.17 63.19
C LEU A 940 -46.41 -46.09 63.34
N GLN A 941 -46.84 -45.82 64.56
CA GLN A 941 -47.89 -44.87 64.93
C GLN A 941 -47.37 -43.79 65.88
N SER A 942 -48.19 -42.76 66.10
CA SER A 942 -47.94 -41.74 67.13
C SER A 942 -47.63 -42.37 68.50
N GLY A 943 -46.55 -41.90 69.13
CA GLY A 943 -45.99 -42.43 70.38
C GLY A 943 -45.19 -43.74 70.24
N GLU A 944 -45.01 -44.28 69.05
CA GLU A 944 -44.14 -45.44 68.81
C GLU A 944 -42.77 -45.02 68.26
N VAL A 945 -41.71 -45.68 68.72
CA VAL A 945 -40.35 -45.50 68.21
C VAL A 945 -39.80 -46.85 67.77
N LEU A 946 -39.48 -46.98 66.48
CA LEU A 946 -38.70 -48.12 65.98
C LEU A 946 -37.22 -47.83 66.15
N ASN A 947 -36.55 -48.60 66.99
CA ASN A 947 -35.14 -48.48 67.28
C ASN A 947 -34.33 -49.52 66.51
N ILE A 948 -33.43 -49.03 65.64
CA ILE A 948 -32.59 -49.81 64.74
C ILE A 948 -31.13 -49.64 65.18
N ASN A 949 -30.40 -50.76 65.36
CA ASN A 949 -28.96 -50.76 65.62
C ASN A 949 -28.23 -51.63 64.59
N PHE A 950 -27.05 -51.20 64.14
CA PHE A 950 -26.19 -51.98 63.26
C PHE A 950 -25.10 -52.68 64.07
N SER A 951 -24.74 -53.89 63.67
CA SER A 951 -23.73 -54.69 64.35
C SER A 951 -22.92 -55.54 63.38
N THR A 952 -21.65 -55.75 63.67
CA THR A 952 -20.77 -56.66 62.91
C THR A 952 -21.03 -58.13 63.25
N THR A 953 -21.80 -58.41 64.29
CA THR A 953 -22.12 -59.77 64.78
C THR A 953 -23.59 -59.89 65.20
N ASP A 954 -24.13 -61.11 65.27
CA ASP A 954 -25.47 -61.35 65.82
C ASP A 954 -25.50 -61.08 67.33
N THR A 955 -26.13 -59.97 67.72
CA THR A 955 -26.26 -59.52 69.11
C THR A 955 -27.44 -60.12 69.85
N LYS A 956 -28.29 -60.89 69.16
CA LYS A 956 -29.44 -61.60 69.73
C LYS A 956 -30.36 -60.63 70.48
N GLY A 957 -30.75 -60.93 71.71
CA GLY A 957 -31.57 -60.07 72.57
C GLY A 957 -30.80 -59.01 73.37
N PHE A 958 -29.52 -58.73 73.04
CA PHE A 958 -28.70 -57.70 73.71
C PHE A 958 -28.45 -56.50 72.79
N ILE A 959 -28.46 -55.28 73.33
CA ILE A 959 -28.07 -54.08 72.58
C ILE A 959 -26.58 -54.18 72.19
N PRO A 960 -26.19 -53.90 70.92
CA PRO A 960 -24.79 -53.93 70.49
C PRO A 960 -23.93 -52.97 71.33
N THR A 961 -22.73 -53.40 71.67
CA THR A 961 -21.71 -52.51 72.23
C THR A 961 -21.06 -51.67 71.13
N ASN A 962 -20.43 -50.55 71.50
CA ASN A 962 -19.73 -49.68 70.53
C ASN A 962 -18.72 -50.43 69.65
N ALA A 963 -17.96 -51.37 70.24
CA ALA A 963 -16.98 -52.19 69.51
C ALA A 963 -17.62 -53.19 68.53
N GLN A 964 -18.93 -53.45 68.66
CA GLN A 964 -19.68 -54.31 67.75
C GLN A 964 -20.41 -53.49 66.68
N ALA A 965 -20.39 -52.16 66.71
CA ALA A 965 -21.13 -51.34 65.76
C ALA A 965 -20.60 -51.52 64.33
N ALA A 966 -21.51 -51.88 63.42
CA ALA A 966 -21.26 -51.77 61.98
C ALA A 966 -21.63 -50.36 61.50
N GLY A 967 -20.94 -49.85 60.48
CA GLY A 967 -21.17 -48.51 59.92
C GLY A 967 -21.76 -48.57 58.51
N ALA A 968 -22.62 -47.62 58.19
CA ALA A 968 -23.13 -47.32 56.86
C ALA A 968 -22.95 -45.83 56.58
N ASP A 969 -22.60 -45.47 55.34
CA ASP A 969 -22.37 -44.08 54.93
C ASP A 969 -23.69 -43.40 54.49
N GLY A 970 -24.70 -44.20 54.16
CA GLY A 970 -26.06 -43.73 53.89
C GLY A 970 -27.13 -44.75 54.23
N ILE A 971 -28.37 -44.29 54.35
CA ILE A 971 -29.54 -45.12 54.62
C ILE A 971 -30.70 -44.65 53.74
N PHE A 972 -31.49 -45.59 53.23
CA PHE A 972 -32.79 -45.26 52.67
C PHE A 972 -33.90 -46.10 53.31
N LEU A 973 -35.08 -45.51 53.44
CA LEU A 973 -36.28 -46.15 53.97
C LEU A 973 -37.39 -46.05 52.94
N ILE A 974 -38.03 -47.19 52.64
CA ILE A 974 -39.22 -47.24 51.78
C ILE A 974 -40.44 -47.43 52.68
N PHE A 975 -41.41 -46.55 52.50
CA PHE A 975 -42.64 -46.50 53.24
C PHE A 975 -43.83 -46.86 52.35
N ASP A 976 -44.86 -47.42 52.95
CA ASP A 976 -46.20 -47.56 52.40
C ASP A 976 -47.18 -46.69 53.20
N ASN A 977 -48.32 -46.35 52.61
CA ASN A 977 -49.30 -45.35 53.06
C ASN A 977 -48.83 -43.89 53.02
N VAL A 978 -47.94 -43.52 52.10
CA VAL A 978 -47.56 -42.11 51.90
C VAL A 978 -48.60 -41.39 51.04
N GLY A 979 -49.15 -40.29 51.56
CA GLY A 979 -50.14 -39.41 50.94
C GLY A 979 -49.58 -38.00 50.67
N ASN A 980 -50.26 -36.97 51.16
CA ASN A 980 -49.96 -35.56 50.87
C ASN A 980 -49.56 -34.73 52.11
N SER A 981 -49.56 -35.33 53.29
CA SER A 981 -49.27 -34.60 54.54
C SER A 981 -48.35 -35.36 55.48
N GLU A 982 -48.06 -36.62 55.18
CA GLU A 982 -47.36 -37.49 56.10
C GLU A 982 -45.89 -37.08 56.21
N ASP A 983 -45.40 -36.91 57.43
CA ASP A 983 -44.04 -36.49 57.80
C ASP A 983 -43.41 -37.44 58.84
N LEU A 984 -42.11 -37.33 59.08
CA LEU A 984 -41.47 -38.14 60.10
C LEU A 984 -40.18 -37.52 60.63
N VAL A 985 -39.72 -38.05 61.76
CA VAL A 985 -38.39 -37.75 62.32
C VAL A 985 -37.54 -39.02 62.37
N ILE A 986 -36.31 -38.91 61.85
CA ILE A 986 -35.31 -39.98 61.89
C ILE A 986 -34.14 -39.50 62.75
N ASN A 987 -33.96 -40.07 63.93
CA ASN A 987 -32.81 -39.79 64.78
C ASN A 987 -31.67 -40.75 64.44
N LEU A 988 -30.68 -40.29 63.68
CA LEU A 988 -29.51 -41.08 63.30
C LEU A 988 -28.58 -41.26 64.50
N LYS A 989 -28.01 -42.46 64.63
CA LYS A 989 -26.92 -42.75 65.56
C LYS A 989 -25.63 -42.75 64.76
N LEU A 990 -24.70 -41.92 65.16
CA LEU A 990 -23.50 -41.59 64.39
C LEU A 990 -22.24 -41.95 65.15
N ARG A 991 -21.23 -42.41 64.42
CA ARG A 991 -19.87 -42.69 64.90
C ARG A 991 -18.86 -41.87 64.13
N ALA A 992 -17.98 -41.16 64.81
CA ALA A 992 -16.78 -40.57 64.22
C ALA A 992 -15.55 -41.39 64.62
N ALA A 993 -14.62 -41.55 63.67
CA ALA A 993 -13.36 -42.24 63.89
C ALA A 993 -12.55 -41.54 64.99
N GLY A 994 -11.77 -42.34 65.71
CA GLY A 994 -10.83 -41.86 66.71
C GLY A 994 -9.64 -41.08 66.14
N VAL A 995 -8.61 -40.87 66.97
CA VAL A 995 -7.41 -40.10 66.57
C VAL A 995 -6.58 -40.86 65.53
N ASP A 996 -6.74 -42.18 65.47
CA ASP A 996 -6.11 -43.05 64.50
C ASP A 996 -6.76 -43.00 63.10
N GLY A 997 -7.92 -42.33 62.96
CA GLY A 997 -8.65 -42.24 61.69
C GLY A 997 -9.26 -43.56 61.23
N VAL A 998 -9.29 -44.59 62.08
CA VAL A 998 -9.79 -45.92 61.75
C VAL A 998 -11.08 -46.19 62.53
N PHE A 999 -12.13 -46.49 61.80
CA PHE A 999 -13.41 -46.88 62.37
C PHE A 999 -13.38 -48.28 63.02
N GLY A 1000 -14.05 -48.42 64.17
CA GLY A 1000 -14.20 -49.70 64.90
C GLY A 1000 -13.19 -49.89 66.04
N THR A 1001 -12.50 -48.84 66.43
CA THR A 1001 -11.50 -48.83 67.51
C THR A 1001 -12.12 -48.30 68.82
N ALA A 1002 -11.37 -48.42 69.92
CA ALA A 1002 -11.90 -48.10 71.25
C ALA A 1002 -12.01 -46.58 71.51
N ASP A 1003 -11.38 -45.75 70.69
CA ASP A 1003 -11.35 -44.29 70.76
C ASP A 1003 -12.38 -43.59 69.87
N ASP A 1004 -13.20 -44.35 69.13
CA ASP A 1004 -14.36 -43.84 68.40
C ASP A 1004 -15.30 -43.03 69.30
N THR A 1005 -15.85 -41.94 68.76
CA THR A 1005 -16.84 -41.10 69.46
C THR A 1005 -18.23 -41.25 68.84
N PHE A 1006 -19.27 -41.07 69.66
CA PHE A 1006 -20.65 -41.37 69.28
C PHE A 1006 -21.57 -40.19 69.59
N THR A 1007 -22.50 -39.92 68.69
CA THR A 1007 -23.54 -38.89 68.87
C THR A 1007 -24.83 -39.33 68.18
N THR A 1008 -25.88 -38.53 68.31
CA THR A 1008 -27.09 -38.65 67.50
C THR A 1008 -27.41 -37.30 66.85
N ARG A 1009 -28.12 -37.34 65.71
CA ARG A 1009 -28.66 -36.17 65.03
C ARG A 1009 -30.05 -36.50 64.49
N ALA A 1010 -31.03 -35.67 64.81
CA ALA A 1010 -32.37 -35.79 64.26
C ALA A 1010 -32.44 -35.18 62.87
N ILE A 1011 -33.06 -35.90 61.94
CA ILE A 1011 -33.44 -35.45 60.61
C ILE A 1011 -34.96 -35.29 60.61
N VAL A 1012 -35.44 -34.09 60.27
CA VAL A 1012 -36.85 -33.81 60.02
C VAL A 1012 -37.11 -34.02 58.53
N VAL A 1013 -38.13 -34.81 58.22
CA VAL A 1013 -38.48 -35.17 56.85
C VAL A 1013 -39.90 -34.72 56.59
N ASP A 1014 -40.05 -33.62 55.84
CA ASP A 1014 -41.36 -33.15 55.42
C ASP A 1014 -41.93 -34.05 54.31
N ASN A 1015 -43.26 -33.99 54.11
CA ASN A 1015 -43.90 -34.73 53.02
C ASN A 1015 -43.34 -34.40 51.63
N THR A 1016 -42.80 -33.19 51.45
CA THR A 1016 -42.18 -32.74 50.20
C THR A 1016 -40.83 -33.41 49.93
N ASP A 1017 -40.17 -33.90 50.98
CA ASP A 1017 -38.84 -34.50 50.88
C ASP A 1017 -38.92 -36.01 50.61
N ILE A 1018 -40.11 -36.59 50.79
CA ILE A 1018 -40.38 -37.99 50.48
C ILE A 1018 -40.54 -38.17 48.97
N TYR A 1019 -39.63 -38.93 48.38
CA TYR A 1019 -39.70 -39.33 46.97
C TYR A 1019 -40.95 -40.14 46.68
N LYS A 1020 -41.68 -39.77 45.62
CA LYS A 1020 -42.90 -40.44 45.13
C LYS A 1020 -42.64 -41.14 43.79
N THR A 1021 -43.56 -42.01 43.35
CA THR A 1021 -43.43 -42.83 42.13
C THR A 1021 -43.05 -41.99 40.90
N GLY A 1022 -42.07 -42.48 40.11
CA GLY A 1022 -41.66 -41.88 38.83
C GLY A 1022 -40.47 -40.92 38.91
N ASN A 1023 -39.86 -40.74 40.08
CA ASN A 1023 -38.64 -39.95 40.22
C ASN A 1023 -37.40 -40.73 39.74
N ALA A 1024 -36.59 -40.10 38.89
CA ALA A 1024 -35.41 -40.72 38.28
C ALA A 1024 -34.29 -41.02 39.30
N ALA A 1025 -34.15 -40.22 40.36
CA ALA A 1025 -33.12 -40.36 41.40
C ALA A 1025 -33.16 -41.73 42.10
N LEU A 1026 -34.35 -42.33 42.21
CA LEU A 1026 -34.58 -43.62 42.84
C LEU A 1026 -33.91 -44.80 42.12
N THR A 1027 -33.70 -44.67 40.81
CA THR A 1027 -33.09 -45.74 40.00
C THR A 1027 -31.64 -45.97 40.42
N ALA A 1028 -30.94 -44.91 40.85
CA ALA A 1028 -29.57 -44.95 41.38
C ALA A 1028 -29.47 -45.62 42.76
N TYR A 1029 -30.56 -46.06 43.38
CA TYR A 1029 -30.48 -46.87 44.61
C TYR A 1029 -31.15 -48.23 44.41
N GLY A 1030 -31.48 -48.57 43.15
CA GLY A 1030 -32.28 -49.76 42.82
C GLY A 1030 -33.69 -49.70 43.40
N ILE A 1031 -34.20 -48.52 43.76
CA ILE A 1031 -35.50 -48.33 44.39
C ILE A 1031 -36.59 -48.26 43.32
N SER A 1032 -37.62 -49.07 43.48
CA SER A 1032 -38.83 -49.03 42.67
C SER A 1032 -40.05 -48.88 43.58
N LEU A 1033 -40.81 -47.79 43.40
CA LEU A 1033 -41.96 -47.46 44.21
C LEU A 1033 -43.27 -47.84 43.51
N GLY A 1034 -44.13 -48.56 44.21
CA GLY A 1034 -45.52 -48.81 43.86
C GLY A 1034 -46.45 -47.65 44.23
N ASN A 1035 -47.75 -47.87 44.08
CA ASN A 1035 -48.78 -46.86 44.37
C ASN A 1035 -48.88 -46.59 45.88
N LYS A 1036 -48.85 -45.32 46.30
CA LYS A 1036 -48.81 -44.85 47.70
C LYS A 1036 -47.57 -45.26 48.51
N GLN A 1037 -46.50 -45.65 47.83
CA GLN A 1037 -45.20 -45.81 48.46
C GLN A 1037 -44.38 -44.54 48.32
N GLY A 1038 -43.55 -44.27 49.32
CA GLY A 1038 -42.56 -43.20 49.31
C GLY A 1038 -41.18 -43.71 49.72
N ALA A 1039 -40.12 -42.99 49.35
CA ALA A 1039 -38.77 -43.27 49.80
C ALA A 1039 -38.13 -42.03 50.41
N VAL A 1040 -37.36 -42.24 51.46
CA VAL A 1040 -36.45 -41.24 52.03
C VAL A 1040 -35.05 -41.78 51.85
N ILE A 1041 -34.16 -40.97 51.29
CA ILE A 1041 -32.74 -41.29 51.09
C ILE A 1041 -31.96 -40.27 51.92
N ILE A 1042 -31.01 -40.75 52.72
CA ILE A 1042 -30.12 -39.93 53.53
C ILE A 1042 -28.70 -40.35 53.19
N GLU A 1043 -27.94 -39.41 52.65
CA GLU A 1043 -26.55 -39.57 52.24
C GLU A 1043 -25.59 -38.93 53.24
N SER A 1044 -24.30 -39.17 53.09
CA SER A 1044 -23.29 -38.68 54.03
C SER A 1044 -23.32 -37.15 54.18
N ASN A 1045 -23.56 -36.42 53.09
CA ASN A 1045 -23.66 -34.96 53.06
C ASN A 1045 -24.96 -34.40 53.66
N ASP A 1046 -25.94 -35.23 54.02
CA ASP A 1046 -27.15 -34.79 54.72
C ASP A 1046 -26.93 -34.66 56.23
N TYR A 1047 -25.95 -35.38 56.79
CA TYR A 1047 -25.69 -35.36 58.23
C TYR A 1047 -24.25 -35.00 58.59
N ASN A 1048 -23.35 -34.88 57.62
CA ASN A 1048 -21.98 -34.38 57.80
C ASN A 1048 -21.83 -32.96 57.21
N ALA A 1049 -21.21 -32.05 57.99
CA ALA A 1049 -20.65 -30.83 57.42
C ALA A 1049 -19.32 -31.11 56.68
N ALA A 1050 -18.80 -30.14 55.92
CA ALA A 1050 -17.63 -30.29 55.05
C ALA A 1050 -16.32 -30.80 55.71
N ASN A 1051 -16.21 -30.79 57.04
CA ASN A 1051 -15.04 -31.30 57.79
C ASN A 1051 -15.44 -32.40 58.79
N GLU A 1052 -16.61 -33.03 58.61
CA GLU A 1052 -17.11 -34.09 59.46
C GLU A 1052 -17.17 -35.40 58.68
N HIS A 1053 -16.81 -36.49 59.36
CA HIS A 1053 -16.81 -37.83 58.78
C HIS A 1053 -17.45 -38.81 59.76
N TYR A 1054 -18.77 -38.71 59.91
CA TYR A 1054 -19.56 -39.66 60.68
C TYR A 1054 -20.05 -40.82 59.79
N GLN A 1055 -20.14 -42.01 60.38
CA GLN A 1055 -20.89 -43.15 59.85
C GLN A 1055 -22.16 -43.38 60.64
N ILE A 1056 -23.23 -43.79 59.96
CA ILE A 1056 -24.48 -44.23 60.57
C ILE A 1056 -24.28 -45.62 61.15
N ILE A 1057 -24.51 -45.77 62.46
CA ILE A 1057 -24.43 -47.05 63.19
C ILE A 1057 -25.82 -47.54 63.67
N GLY A 1058 -26.87 -46.81 63.31
CA GLY A 1058 -28.25 -47.12 63.62
C GLY A 1058 -29.15 -45.89 63.49
N ALA A 1059 -30.44 -46.05 63.77
CA ALA A 1059 -31.40 -44.96 63.74
C ALA A 1059 -32.56 -45.22 64.71
N GLN A 1060 -33.31 -44.18 65.04
CA GLN A 1060 -34.66 -44.28 65.58
C GLN A 1060 -35.62 -43.60 64.62
N VAL A 1061 -36.70 -44.29 64.28
CA VAL A 1061 -37.75 -43.75 63.40
C VAL A 1061 -38.99 -43.54 64.24
N LEU A 1062 -39.55 -42.34 64.17
CA LEU A 1062 -40.79 -41.94 64.84
C LEU A 1062 -41.65 -41.11 63.88
N THR A 1063 -42.97 -41.32 63.94
CA THR A 1063 -43.94 -40.56 63.12
C THR A 1063 -44.47 -39.33 63.84
N SER A 1064 -44.21 -39.20 65.14
CA SER A 1064 -44.56 -38.02 65.93
C SER A 1064 -43.59 -37.86 67.09
N THR A 1065 -43.20 -36.62 67.35
CA THR A 1065 -42.36 -36.19 68.47
C THR A 1065 -43.15 -36.01 69.78
N GLU A 1066 -44.47 -36.20 69.76
CA GLU A 1066 -45.37 -36.12 70.93
C GLU A 1066 -45.20 -34.84 71.76
N GLY A 1067 -44.87 -33.72 71.11
CA GLY A 1067 -44.67 -32.43 71.75
C GLY A 1067 -43.30 -32.22 72.40
N ILE A 1068 -42.32 -33.09 72.12
CA ILE A 1068 -40.91 -32.83 72.42
C ILE A 1068 -40.43 -31.61 71.61
N SER A 1069 -39.90 -30.62 72.30
CA SER A 1069 -39.29 -29.43 71.67
C SER A 1069 -37.84 -29.69 71.27
N GLY A 1070 -37.31 -28.98 70.27
CA GLY A 1070 -35.95 -29.18 69.79
C GLY A 1070 -35.82 -28.80 68.33
N THR A 1071 -34.68 -29.13 67.72
CA THR A 1071 -34.43 -28.94 66.29
C THR A 1071 -33.75 -30.17 65.70
N GLY A 1072 -34.06 -30.47 64.44
CA GLY A 1072 -33.32 -31.43 63.61
C GLY A 1072 -32.76 -30.76 62.35
N ILE A 1073 -31.98 -31.51 61.59
CA ILE A 1073 -31.58 -31.14 60.23
C ILE A 1073 -32.81 -31.24 59.34
N ASP A 1074 -33.06 -30.20 58.56
CA ASP A 1074 -34.11 -30.12 57.54
C ASP A 1074 -33.63 -30.84 56.28
N LEU A 1075 -34.27 -31.96 55.92
CA LEU A 1075 -33.79 -32.81 54.83
C LEU A 1075 -33.98 -32.14 53.48
N ASN A 1076 -32.90 -31.93 52.73
CA ASN A 1076 -32.99 -31.62 51.31
C ASN A 1076 -33.26 -32.92 50.54
N PRO A 1077 -34.35 -33.05 49.76
CA PRO A 1077 -34.62 -34.29 49.06
C PRO A 1077 -33.61 -34.60 47.97
N ALA A 1078 -32.92 -33.62 47.39
CA ALA A 1078 -32.01 -33.86 46.28
C ALA A 1078 -30.88 -34.83 46.67
N THR A 1079 -30.58 -35.82 45.81
CA THR A 1079 -29.47 -36.76 46.01
C THR A 1079 -28.20 -36.30 45.27
N GLY A 1080 -27.04 -36.83 45.64
CA GLY A 1080 -25.72 -36.50 45.10
C GLY A 1080 -25.04 -35.33 45.81
N ALA A 1081 -23.87 -34.89 45.34
CA ALA A 1081 -23.05 -33.89 46.04
C ALA A 1081 -23.75 -32.54 46.28
N GLY A 1082 -24.60 -32.08 45.34
CA GLY A 1082 -25.41 -30.86 45.49
C GLY A 1082 -26.65 -31.02 46.37
N GLY A 1083 -26.89 -32.24 46.88
CA GLY A 1083 -28.04 -32.64 47.67
C GLY A 1083 -27.94 -32.36 49.16
N GLY A 1084 -26.79 -31.92 49.67
CA GLY A 1084 -26.54 -31.83 51.10
C GLY A 1084 -27.56 -30.97 51.86
N SER A 1085 -27.99 -31.48 53.01
CA SER A 1085 -28.90 -30.81 53.94
C SER A 1085 -28.14 -29.80 54.81
N THR A 1086 -28.40 -28.51 54.62
CA THR A 1086 -27.61 -27.41 55.25
C THR A 1086 -28.41 -26.55 56.23
N THR A 1087 -29.72 -26.76 56.32
CA THR A 1087 -30.64 -26.03 57.20
C THR A 1087 -31.11 -26.90 58.36
N THR A 1088 -31.71 -26.26 59.37
CA THR A 1088 -32.32 -26.95 60.52
C THR A 1088 -33.77 -26.54 60.67
N GLU A 1089 -34.62 -27.48 61.04
CA GLU A 1089 -36.03 -27.26 61.34
C GLU A 1089 -36.33 -27.50 62.83
N SER A 1090 -37.28 -26.75 63.39
CA SER A 1090 -37.74 -26.94 64.77
C SER A 1090 -38.83 -28.00 64.85
N PHE A 1091 -38.77 -28.87 65.86
CA PHE A 1091 -39.89 -29.75 66.16
C PHE A 1091 -41.13 -28.93 66.51
N GLY A 1092 -42.28 -29.31 65.97
CA GLY A 1092 -43.45 -28.46 65.97
C GLY A 1092 -44.76 -29.18 65.66
N ALA A 1093 -45.72 -28.43 65.14
CA ALA A 1093 -47.06 -28.94 64.86
C ALA A 1093 -47.14 -29.89 63.65
N VAL A 1094 -46.13 -29.84 62.78
CA VAL A 1094 -45.96 -30.80 61.66
C VAL A 1094 -45.48 -32.12 62.23
N THR A 1095 -44.34 -32.12 62.94
CA THR A 1095 -43.80 -33.31 63.63
C THR A 1095 -44.57 -33.80 64.87
N THR A 1096 -45.75 -33.26 65.19
CA THR A 1096 -46.58 -33.66 66.35
C THR A 1096 -48.01 -33.92 65.89
N ASP A 1097 -48.19 -35.04 65.20
CA ASP A 1097 -49.48 -35.42 64.64
C ASP A 1097 -49.81 -36.90 64.86
N THR A 1098 -50.68 -37.48 64.03
CA THR A 1098 -51.15 -38.86 64.19
C THR A 1098 -50.83 -39.73 62.98
N ASP A 1099 -49.70 -39.45 62.32
CA ASP A 1099 -49.28 -40.20 61.14
C ASP A 1099 -49.02 -41.68 61.42
N VAL A 1100 -49.30 -42.50 60.40
CA VAL A 1100 -49.15 -43.95 60.44
C VAL A 1100 -48.41 -44.43 59.20
N PHE A 1101 -47.18 -44.90 59.39
CA PHE A 1101 -46.37 -45.45 58.32
C PHE A 1101 -46.18 -46.95 58.46
N LYS A 1102 -45.97 -47.61 57.31
CA LYS A 1102 -45.41 -48.95 57.28
C LYS A 1102 -44.08 -48.92 56.54
N ILE A 1103 -42.98 -49.11 57.25
CA ILE A 1103 -41.66 -49.25 56.61
C ILE A 1103 -41.61 -50.63 55.95
N THR A 1104 -41.51 -50.69 54.63
CA THR A 1104 -41.45 -51.96 53.88
C THR A 1104 -40.03 -52.44 53.69
N THR A 1105 -39.08 -51.52 53.56
CA THR A 1105 -37.66 -51.80 53.30
C THR A 1105 -36.80 -50.76 53.99
N ALA A 1106 -35.70 -51.20 54.61
CA ALA A 1106 -34.56 -50.36 54.92
C ALA A 1106 -33.36 -50.83 54.08
N GLY A 1107 -32.71 -49.90 53.41
CA GLY A 1107 -31.46 -50.11 52.68
C GLY A 1107 -30.32 -49.36 53.31
N PHE A 1108 -29.13 -49.97 53.30
CA PHE A 1108 -27.93 -49.45 53.93
C PHE A 1108 -26.82 -49.40 52.88
N ILE A 1109 -26.23 -48.22 52.72
CA ILE A 1109 -25.15 -47.95 51.78
C ILE A 1109 -23.85 -48.03 52.57
N THR A 1110 -23.01 -49.00 52.23
CA THR A 1110 -21.72 -49.21 52.90
C THR A 1110 -20.61 -49.09 51.87
N THR A 1111 -19.66 -48.20 52.08
CA THR A 1111 -18.47 -48.14 51.22
C THR A 1111 -17.61 -49.36 51.50
N THR A 1112 -17.32 -50.12 50.45
CA THR A 1112 -16.33 -51.19 50.50
C THR A 1112 -15.02 -50.55 50.06
N THR A 1113 -14.03 -50.49 50.97
CA THR A 1113 -12.72 -49.83 50.78
C THR A 1113 -11.83 -50.49 49.71
N THR A 1114 -12.41 -51.16 48.72
CA THR A 1114 -11.73 -51.65 47.53
C THR A 1114 -11.72 -50.52 46.50
N THR A 1115 -10.52 -50.01 46.23
CA THR A 1115 -10.27 -49.08 45.12
C THR A 1115 -10.64 -49.71 43.78
N GLN A 1116 -11.24 -48.92 42.90
CA GLN A 1116 -11.69 -49.31 41.57
C GLN A 1116 -10.77 -48.71 40.51
N ASP A 1117 -10.70 -49.36 39.35
CA ASP A 1117 -9.95 -48.82 38.21
C ASP A 1117 -10.78 -47.74 37.50
N ALA A 1118 -10.10 -46.69 37.05
CA ALA A 1118 -10.67 -45.66 36.20
C ALA A 1118 -9.77 -45.38 34.98
N ASN A 1119 -10.40 -45.09 33.85
CA ASN A 1119 -9.73 -44.57 32.67
C ASN A 1119 -10.36 -43.22 32.33
N LEU A 1120 -9.59 -42.15 32.47
CA LEU A 1120 -9.97 -40.76 32.22
C LEU A 1120 -9.23 -40.24 31.00
N GLN A 1121 -9.89 -39.47 30.16
CA GLN A 1121 -9.35 -38.90 28.93
C GLN A 1121 -9.60 -37.40 28.93
N PHE A 1122 -8.51 -36.63 28.93
CA PHE A 1122 -8.54 -35.18 28.82
C PHE A 1122 -8.13 -34.79 27.40
N ASN A 1123 -9.03 -34.13 26.66
CA ASN A 1123 -8.67 -33.56 25.37
C ASN A 1123 -8.24 -32.11 25.56
N VAL A 1124 -7.00 -31.82 25.19
CA VAL A 1124 -6.31 -30.56 25.44
C VAL A 1124 -5.89 -29.95 24.10
N THR A 1125 -6.09 -28.65 23.94
CA THR A 1125 -5.58 -27.86 22.82
C THR A 1125 -4.85 -26.68 23.40
N ASN A 1126 -3.63 -26.41 22.93
CA ASN A 1126 -2.97 -25.16 23.24
C ASN A 1126 -3.41 -24.07 22.27
N VAL A 1127 -3.53 -22.85 22.79
CA VAL A 1127 -3.97 -21.65 22.07
C VAL A 1127 -2.98 -20.55 22.37
N ASP A 1128 -2.54 -19.80 21.38
CA ASP A 1128 -1.63 -18.67 21.56
C ASP A 1128 -2.36 -17.32 21.69
N GLY A 1129 -1.63 -16.22 21.51
CA GLY A 1129 -2.09 -14.86 21.76
C GLY A 1129 -3.15 -14.36 20.78
N ASP A 1130 -3.08 -14.78 19.52
CA ASP A 1130 -4.01 -14.37 18.47
C ASP A 1130 -5.09 -15.42 18.15
N GLY A 1131 -4.94 -16.64 18.69
CA GLY A 1131 -5.97 -17.66 18.72
C GLY A 1131 -5.68 -18.88 17.84
N ASP A 1132 -4.50 -18.99 17.26
CA ASP A 1132 -4.02 -20.21 16.64
C ASP A 1132 -4.03 -21.37 17.63
N THR A 1133 -4.20 -22.60 17.13
CA THR A 1133 -4.31 -23.76 18.01
C THR A 1133 -3.48 -24.96 17.58
N THR A 1134 -2.97 -25.69 18.57
CA THR A 1134 -2.43 -27.02 18.30
C THR A 1134 -3.53 -27.99 17.89
N SER A 1135 -3.15 -29.10 17.27
CA SER A 1135 -4.02 -30.28 17.22
C SER A 1135 -4.46 -30.67 18.63
N THR A 1136 -5.68 -31.23 18.75
CA THR A 1136 -6.18 -31.74 20.03
C THR A 1136 -5.37 -32.96 20.47
N GLN A 1137 -4.79 -32.85 21.67
CA GLN A 1137 -4.02 -33.90 22.32
C GLN A 1137 -4.87 -34.60 23.36
N THR A 1138 -5.00 -35.92 23.27
CA THR A 1138 -5.70 -36.73 24.27
C THR A 1138 -4.71 -37.25 25.31
N LEU A 1139 -4.85 -36.81 26.55
CA LEU A 1139 -4.12 -37.34 27.70
C LEU A 1139 -4.92 -38.48 28.30
N ASN A 1140 -4.44 -39.72 28.14
CA ASN A 1140 -5.06 -40.87 28.76
C ASN A 1140 -4.47 -41.06 30.16
N VAL A 1141 -5.36 -41.15 31.14
CA VAL A 1141 -5.03 -41.25 32.56
C VAL A 1141 -5.71 -42.50 33.11
N THR A 1142 -4.93 -43.50 33.49
CA THR A 1142 -5.41 -44.71 34.14
C THR A 1142 -5.14 -44.61 35.64
N VAL A 1143 -6.21 -44.69 36.43
CA VAL A 1143 -6.16 -44.74 37.89
C VAL A 1143 -6.36 -46.20 38.27
N GLU A 1144 -5.32 -46.85 38.79
CA GLU A 1144 -5.31 -48.30 39.02
C GLU A 1144 -5.63 -48.61 40.47
N GLY A 1145 -6.66 -49.42 40.70
CA GLY A 1145 -7.10 -49.84 42.03
C GLY A 1145 -6.28 -50.99 42.62
N SER A 1146 -5.41 -51.63 41.82
CA SER A 1146 -4.56 -52.76 42.23
C SER A 1146 -3.08 -52.37 42.43
N THR A 1147 -2.21 -53.36 42.63
CA THR A 1147 -0.74 -53.21 42.63
C THR A 1147 -0.11 -53.70 41.32
N THR A 1148 -0.91 -53.87 40.26
CA THR A 1148 -0.45 -54.28 38.92
C THR A 1148 -0.78 -53.19 37.91
N PHE A 1149 0.25 -52.56 37.38
CA PHE A 1149 0.14 -51.41 36.48
C PHE A 1149 0.54 -51.82 35.07
N VAL A 1150 -0.35 -51.60 34.10
CA VAL A 1150 -0.14 -51.99 32.71
C VAL A 1150 -0.26 -50.75 31.81
N GLY A 1151 0.84 -50.41 31.17
CA GLY A 1151 0.94 -49.38 30.15
C GLY A 1151 0.31 -49.78 28.82
N THR A 1152 0.43 -48.91 27.85
CA THR A 1152 -0.10 -48.97 26.50
C THR A 1152 1.02 -49.27 25.48
N ALA A 1153 0.77 -49.08 24.19
CA ALA A 1153 1.82 -49.14 23.17
C ALA A 1153 2.45 -47.75 22.87
N SER A 1154 2.08 -46.73 23.65
CA SER A 1154 2.60 -45.36 23.58
C SER A 1154 3.47 -45.08 24.80
N ALA A 1155 4.22 -43.97 24.79
CA ALA A 1155 5.01 -43.59 25.96
C ALA A 1155 4.13 -43.33 27.19
N ASP A 1156 4.39 -44.05 28.27
CA ASP A 1156 3.63 -43.97 29.51
C ASP A 1156 4.50 -43.51 30.69
N VAL A 1157 3.90 -42.82 31.64
CA VAL A 1157 4.47 -42.64 32.99
C VAL A 1157 3.68 -43.54 33.93
N ILE A 1158 4.36 -44.49 34.56
CA ILE A 1158 3.77 -45.49 35.45
C ILE A 1158 4.23 -45.23 36.89
N GLN A 1159 3.28 -44.93 37.77
CA GLN A 1159 3.53 -44.58 39.17
C GLN A 1159 2.82 -45.57 40.11
N GLY A 1160 3.62 -46.40 40.78
CA GLY A 1160 3.13 -47.41 41.72
C GLY A 1160 2.72 -46.86 43.08
N THR A 1161 2.43 -47.78 43.99
CA THR A 1161 2.26 -47.51 45.41
C THR A 1161 3.63 -47.39 46.10
N THR A 1162 3.67 -47.23 47.43
CA THR A 1162 4.91 -47.40 48.20
C THR A 1162 5.22 -48.86 48.54
N GLY A 1163 4.33 -49.79 48.16
CA GLY A 1163 4.44 -51.23 48.39
C GLY A 1163 5.16 -51.94 47.25
N ASN A 1164 4.99 -53.26 47.15
CA ASN A 1164 5.55 -54.04 46.04
C ASN A 1164 4.57 -54.02 44.87
N ASP A 1165 4.99 -53.45 43.76
CA ASP A 1165 4.17 -53.31 42.56
C ASP A 1165 4.67 -54.20 41.42
N THR A 1166 3.77 -54.54 40.51
CA THR A 1166 4.11 -55.18 39.23
C THR A 1166 3.79 -54.21 38.10
N MET A 1167 4.80 -53.79 37.35
CA MET A 1167 4.66 -52.78 36.30
C MET A 1167 5.03 -53.37 34.94
N SER A 1168 4.30 -52.99 33.90
CA SER A 1168 4.63 -53.34 32.51
C SER A 1168 4.40 -52.14 31.61
N GLY A 1169 5.41 -51.75 30.83
CA GLY A 1169 5.32 -50.64 29.88
C GLY A 1169 4.69 -51.05 28.55
N ASN A 1170 4.82 -52.33 28.16
CA ASN A 1170 4.53 -52.86 26.83
C ASN A 1170 5.42 -52.25 25.75
N GLY A 1171 5.02 -51.16 25.10
CA GLY A 1171 5.79 -50.56 24.02
C GLY A 1171 5.69 -49.04 24.06
N GLY A 1172 6.72 -48.35 23.61
CA GLY A 1172 6.87 -46.93 23.89
C GLY A 1172 8.25 -46.67 24.47
N ASN A 1173 8.51 -45.43 24.88
CA ASN A 1173 9.64 -45.11 25.75
C ASN A 1173 9.02 -44.77 27.10
N ASP A 1174 9.02 -45.73 28.01
CA ASP A 1174 8.22 -45.64 29.24
C ASP A 1174 9.05 -45.12 30.41
N ILE A 1175 8.38 -44.45 31.35
CA ILE A 1175 8.98 -43.95 32.58
C ILE A 1175 8.35 -44.69 33.76
N PHE A 1176 9.15 -45.53 34.39
CA PHE A 1176 8.78 -46.20 35.64
C PHE A 1176 9.20 -45.34 36.83
N VAL A 1177 8.23 -44.89 37.62
CA VAL A 1177 8.48 -44.07 38.81
C VAL A 1177 8.50 -44.96 40.05
N LEU A 1178 9.65 -45.04 40.70
CA LEU A 1178 9.89 -45.89 41.87
C LEU A 1178 10.10 -45.04 43.12
N GLN A 1179 9.59 -45.50 44.26
CA GLN A 1179 9.67 -44.80 45.54
C GLN A 1179 10.84 -45.32 46.39
N ALA A 1180 11.81 -44.46 46.69
CA ALA A 1180 12.94 -44.85 47.53
C ALA A 1180 12.58 -44.99 49.02
N SER A 1181 11.57 -44.27 49.48
CA SER A 1181 11.05 -44.34 50.85
C SER A 1181 9.84 -45.26 50.93
N GLY A 1182 10.02 -46.49 51.42
CA GLY A 1182 8.92 -47.46 51.58
C GLY A 1182 9.39 -48.90 51.46
N GLY A 1183 10.41 -49.15 50.64
CA GLY A 1183 11.02 -50.48 50.50
C GLY A 1183 10.21 -51.44 49.63
N GLY A 1184 9.45 -50.92 48.67
CA GLY A 1184 8.80 -51.72 47.64
C GLY A 1184 9.84 -52.50 46.83
N HIS A 1185 9.71 -53.83 46.81
CA HIS A 1185 10.43 -54.70 45.89
C HIS A 1185 9.62 -54.81 44.60
N ASP A 1186 9.70 -53.80 43.75
CA ASP A 1186 8.87 -53.72 42.55
C ASP A 1186 9.33 -54.73 41.49
N THR A 1187 8.45 -55.08 40.57
CA THR A 1187 8.76 -55.96 39.44
C THR A 1187 8.40 -55.28 38.14
N ILE A 1188 9.41 -54.94 37.33
CA ILE A 1188 9.21 -54.43 35.96
C ILE A 1188 9.26 -55.64 35.02
N LEU A 1189 8.13 -55.94 34.39
CA LEU A 1189 7.95 -57.14 33.55
C LEU A 1189 8.73 -57.03 32.23
N ASP A 1190 8.74 -55.84 31.65
CA ASP A 1190 9.37 -55.54 30.37
C ASP A 1190 10.07 -54.18 30.38
N PHE A 1191 11.40 -54.22 30.31
CA PHE A 1191 12.22 -53.02 30.17
C PHE A 1191 12.92 -53.01 28.83
N ASN A 1192 12.43 -52.15 27.95
CA ASN A 1192 12.86 -52.00 26.58
C ASN A 1192 13.98 -50.96 26.43
N ALA A 1193 14.60 -50.93 25.25
CA ALA A 1193 15.61 -49.93 24.93
C ALA A 1193 14.91 -48.59 24.61
N GLY A 1194 15.02 -47.62 25.52
CA GLY A 1194 14.32 -46.33 25.43
C GLY A 1194 13.64 -45.97 26.75
N ASP A 1195 13.30 -46.98 27.55
CA ASP A 1195 12.69 -46.82 28.86
C ASP A 1195 13.64 -46.20 29.87
N SER A 1196 13.06 -45.50 30.84
CA SER A 1196 13.76 -44.85 31.93
C SER A 1196 13.12 -45.18 33.27
N ILE A 1197 13.94 -45.16 34.31
CA ILE A 1197 13.49 -45.28 35.69
C ILE A 1197 13.75 -43.94 36.36
N VAL A 1198 12.70 -43.35 36.93
CA VAL A 1198 12.80 -42.17 37.80
C VAL A 1198 12.61 -42.64 39.22
N VAL A 1199 13.60 -42.40 40.07
CA VAL A 1199 13.51 -42.72 41.49
C VAL A 1199 13.22 -41.43 42.25
N ASP A 1200 12.06 -41.38 42.88
CA ASP A 1200 11.68 -40.29 43.77
C ASP A 1200 12.48 -40.42 45.07
N VAL A 1201 13.43 -39.49 45.27
CA VAL A 1201 14.19 -39.40 46.50
C VAL A 1201 13.77 -38.13 47.23
N ALA A 1202 12.97 -38.29 48.28
CA ALA A 1202 12.56 -37.19 49.15
C ALA A 1202 13.77 -36.29 49.45
N ASN A 1203 13.72 -35.02 48.99
CA ASN A 1203 14.66 -33.89 49.17
C ASN A 1203 15.35 -33.30 47.91
N LEU A 1204 15.08 -33.72 46.66
CA LEU A 1204 15.73 -33.11 45.47
C LEU A 1204 14.92 -32.07 44.69
N ASN A 1205 13.59 -32.03 44.88
CA ASN A 1205 12.72 -31.01 44.27
C ASN A 1205 12.81 -30.97 42.72
N LEU A 1206 13.11 -32.10 42.08
CA LEU A 1206 13.07 -32.25 40.63
C LEU A 1206 11.72 -32.87 40.23
N SER A 1207 11.26 -32.55 39.02
CA SER A 1207 10.07 -33.15 38.41
C SER A 1207 10.49 -34.28 37.48
N ILE A 1208 9.55 -35.16 37.10
CA ILE A 1208 9.78 -36.25 36.15
C ILE A 1208 10.43 -35.76 34.84
N ALA A 1209 10.09 -34.56 34.38
CA ALA A 1209 10.64 -33.97 33.17
C ALA A 1209 12.05 -33.36 33.32
N ASN A 1210 12.47 -33.02 34.55
CA ASN A 1210 13.78 -32.44 34.85
C ASN A 1210 14.69 -33.39 35.66
N ALA A 1211 14.30 -34.66 35.76
CA ALA A 1211 15.02 -35.68 36.50
C ALA A 1211 16.46 -35.80 35.99
N GLN A 1212 17.42 -35.84 36.91
CA GLN A 1212 18.84 -35.81 36.54
C GLN A 1212 19.36 -37.21 36.32
N GLY A 1213 19.99 -37.44 35.17
CA GLY A 1213 20.61 -38.72 34.84
C GLY A 1213 21.72 -39.07 35.84
N VAL A 1214 21.61 -40.24 36.44
CA VAL A 1214 22.63 -40.81 37.32
C VAL A 1214 23.17 -42.09 36.73
N THR A 1215 24.42 -42.40 37.06
CA THR A 1215 25.02 -43.67 36.65
C THR A 1215 24.96 -44.67 37.79
N PHE A 1216 24.64 -45.91 37.48
CA PHE A 1216 24.77 -47.02 38.41
C PHE A 1216 26.00 -47.87 38.09
N THR A 1217 26.51 -48.58 39.10
CA THR A 1217 27.58 -49.57 38.90
C THR A 1217 26.99 -50.97 38.84
N GLN A 1218 27.41 -51.77 37.86
CA GLN A 1218 27.03 -53.18 37.79
C GLN A 1218 27.88 -54.01 38.76
N VAL A 1219 27.22 -54.82 39.57
CA VAL A 1219 27.84 -55.71 40.56
C VAL A 1219 27.18 -57.08 40.51
N THR A 1220 27.88 -58.11 40.98
CA THR A 1220 27.31 -59.46 41.08
C THR A 1220 26.52 -59.68 42.38
N ASP A 1221 26.71 -58.82 43.38
CA ASP A 1221 26.06 -58.90 44.68
C ASP A 1221 26.06 -57.51 45.35
N ALA A 1222 24.89 -56.88 45.42
CA ALA A 1222 24.71 -55.56 46.02
C ALA A 1222 24.59 -55.60 47.56
N THR A 1223 24.52 -56.78 48.19
CA THR A 1223 24.42 -56.90 49.65
C THR A 1223 25.78 -56.76 50.36
N GLN A 1224 26.87 -56.82 49.60
CA GLN A 1224 28.23 -56.75 50.14
C GLN A 1224 28.66 -55.31 50.37
N ALA A 1225 29.19 -55.01 51.56
CA ALA A 1225 29.70 -53.67 51.88
C ALA A 1225 30.77 -53.14 50.90
N ALA A 1226 31.56 -54.04 50.27
CA ALA A 1226 32.60 -53.67 49.30
C ALA A 1226 32.06 -53.20 47.94
N ALA A 1227 30.78 -53.44 47.63
CA ALA A 1227 30.13 -52.98 46.40
C ALA A 1227 29.80 -51.48 46.45
N TRP A 1228 29.72 -50.90 47.65
CA TRP A 1228 29.31 -49.52 47.88
C TRP A 1228 30.52 -48.64 48.23
N ASN A 1229 30.50 -47.38 47.79
CA ASN A 1229 31.65 -46.47 47.87
C ASN A 1229 31.49 -45.34 48.92
N GLY A 1230 30.35 -45.29 49.63
CA GLY A 1230 30.03 -44.26 50.63
C GLY A 1230 29.58 -42.92 50.06
N SER A 1231 29.27 -42.81 48.77
CA SER A 1231 28.72 -41.59 48.17
C SER A 1231 27.22 -41.48 48.41
N THR A 1232 26.71 -40.27 48.57
CA THR A 1232 25.26 -40.04 48.62
C THR A 1232 24.57 -40.43 47.31
N ASN A 1233 23.34 -40.93 47.40
CA ASN A 1233 22.50 -41.35 46.27
C ASN A 1233 23.20 -42.34 45.31
N GLN A 1234 23.84 -43.37 45.85
CA GLN A 1234 24.51 -44.38 45.05
C GLN A 1234 23.49 -45.39 44.50
N PHE A 1235 23.60 -45.73 43.21
CA PHE A 1235 22.82 -46.78 42.56
C PHE A 1235 23.71 -47.94 42.13
N LEU A 1236 23.24 -49.16 42.35
CA LEU A 1236 23.89 -50.39 41.89
C LEU A 1236 22.89 -51.26 41.14
N PHE A 1237 23.36 -51.96 40.11
CA PHE A 1237 22.57 -52.99 39.44
C PHE A 1237 23.19 -54.36 39.69
N ASN A 1238 22.43 -55.23 40.35
CA ASN A 1238 22.82 -56.60 40.63
C ASN A 1238 22.55 -57.49 39.41
N THR A 1239 23.60 -57.80 38.65
CA THR A 1239 23.48 -58.60 37.41
C THR A 1239 23.18 -60.07 37.66
N GLN A 1240 23.26 -60.57 38.91
CA GLN A 1240 22.95 -61.96 39.22
C GLN A 1240 21.45 -62.21 39.33
N HIS A 1241 20.69 -61.21 39.81
CA HIS A 1241 19.24 -61.31 40.05
C HIS A 1241 18.42 -60.28 39.25
N ASN A 1242 19.08 -59.42 38.47
CA ASN A 1242 18.52 -58.31 37.71
C ASN A 1242 17.80 -57.27 38.59
N GLU A 1243 18.41 -56.89 39.70
CA GLU A 1243 17.80 -55.98 40.69
C GLU A 1243 18.50 -54.61 40.66
N LEU A 1244 17.72 -53.54 40.72
CA LEU A 1244 18.20 -52.17 40.92
C LEU A 1244 18.16 -51.82 42.41
N TRP A 1245 19.31 -51.41 42.94
CA TRP A 1245 19.49 -51.06 44.34
C TRP A 1245 19.87 -49.59 44.50
N TYR A 1246 19.37 -48.96 45.57
CA TYR A 1246 19.65 -47.58 45.93
C TYR A 1246 20.13 -47.46 47.37
N SER A 1247 21.11 -46.60 47.63
CA SER A 1247 21.52 -46.24 48.99
C SER A 1247 21.75 -44.74 49.12
N ALA A 1248 20.97 -44.09 49.98
CA ALA A 1248 21.04 -42.66 50.23
C ALA A 1248 22.42 -42.19 50.73
N ASN A 1249 23.17 -43.05 51.43
CA ASN A 1249 24.52 -42.76 51.95
C ASN A 1249 25.62 -43.62 51.33
N GLY A 1250 25.31 -44.41 50.29
CA GLY A 1250 26.27 -45.27 49.62
C GLY A 1250 26.83 -46.37 50.50
N THR A 1251 26.02 -46.95 51.39
CA THR A 1251 26.39 -48.11 52.21
C THR A 1251 25.37 -49.24 52.07
N ALA A 1252 25.85 -50.49 52.10
CA ALA A 1252 25.00 -51.68 52.04
C ALA A 1252 23.95 -51.74 53.16
N ALA A 1253 24.24 -51.16 54.34
CA ALA A 1253 23.33 -51.17 55.48
C ALA A 1253 22.11 -50.25 55.30
N ALA A 1254 22.21 -49.24 54.45
CA ALA A 1254 21.13 -48.33 54.10
C ALA A 1254 20.64 -48.55 52.66
N ALA A 1255 21.05 -49.65 52.03
CA ALA A 1255 20.64 -50.00 50.69
C ALA A 1255 19.23 -50.59 50.69
N VAL A 1256 18.42 -50.15 49.74
CA VAL A 1256 17.06 -50.60 49.48
C VAL A 1256 17.07 -51.24 48.09
N ASP A 1257 16.45 -52.42 47.99
CA ASP A 1257 16.13 -53.03 46.70
C ASP A 1257 14.87 -52.34 46.17
N LEU A 1258 14.99 -51.69 45.01
CA LEU A 1258 13.91 -50.88 44.43
C LEU A 1258 13.06 -51.71 43.47
N ALA A 1259 13.71 -52.45 42.56
CA ALA A 1259 12.98 -53.16 41.53
C ALA A 1259 13.79 -54.32 40.93
N GLN A 1260 13.09 -55.40 40.61
CA GLN A 1260 13.56 -56.50 39.78
C GLN A 1260 13.10 -56.33 38.33
N MET A 1261 14.03 -56.46 37.39
CA MET A 1261 13.77 -56.45 35.95
C MET A 1261 13.59 -57.88 35.45
N SER A 1262 12.36 -58.26 35.09
CA SER A 1262 12.05 -59.60 34.57
C SER A 1262 12.66 -59.83 33.19
N THR A 1263 12.68 -58.79 32.34
CA THR A 1263 13.36 -58.79 31.05
C THR A 1263 14.02 -57.43 30.81
N GLY A 1264 15.08 -57.42 29.98
CA GLY A 1264 15.88 -56.22 29.75
C GLY A 1264 16.94 -55.96 30.84
N VAL A 1265 17.87 -55.05 30.54
CA VAL A 1265 18.86 -54.54 31.50
C VAL A 1265 18.95 -53.02 31.27
N PRO A 1266 18.71 -52.19 32.30
CA PRO A 1266 18.85 -50.75 32.18
C PRO A 1266 20.23 -50.36 31.64
N ALA A 1267 20.28 -49.38 30.76
CA ALA A 1267 21.56 -48.74 30.45
C ALA A 1267 22.01 -47.91 31.66
N PRO A 1268 23.33 -47.73 31.92
CA PRO A 1268 23.79 -46.90 33.03
C PRO A 1268 23.21 -45.48 33.06
N THR A 1269 22.75 -44.95 31.94
CA THR A 1269 22.16 -43.61 31.81
C THR A 1269 20.63 -43.58 31.90
N ALA A 1270 19.96 -44.73 32.07
CA ALA A 1270 18.50 -44.82 32.08
C ALA A 1270 17.89 -44.54 33.46
N ILE A 1271 18.72 -44.40 34.49
CA ILE A 1271 18.27 -44.10 35.86
C ILE A 1271 18.37 -42.59 36.07
N HIS A 1272 17.29 -42.01 36.56
CA HIS A 1272 17.20 -40.62 36.91
C HIS A 1272 16.73 -40.50 38.35
N VAL A 1273 17.16 -39.45 39.03
CA VAL A 1273 16.64 -39.08 40.36
C VAL A 1273 15.79 -37.85 40.22
N ALA A 1274 14.61 -37.88 40.85
CA ALA A 1274 13.70 -36.76 41.00
C ALA A 1274 13.86 -36.11 42.39
#